data_AF-A0A2N8ZDG3-F1
#
_entry.id   AF-A0A2N8ZDG3-F1
#
_cell.length_a   1.000
_cell.length_b   1.000
_cell.length_c   1.000
_cell.angle_alpha   90.00
_cell.angle_beta   90.00
_cell.angle_gamma   90.00
#
_symmetry.space_group_name_H-M   'P 1'
#
loop_
_entity.id
_entity.type
_entity.pdbx_description
1 polymer ?
#
loop_
_entity_poly.entity_id
_entity_poly.type
_entity_poly.pdbx_seq_one_letter_code
_entity_poly.pdbx_strand_id
1 'polypeptide(L)'
;MKQKQLVIALGLTSSLGLVGCGGGSDGDSDNNAAATKTYSVKAIDGYLNGALVWLDVNGDFQNNPGEPTATSTAGGNASLDVTGIDNPEQYSVIVRAIKGKTIDEDTNKVVAADYVMSAPAGQTHVTPLSTLVHVELKRDTSTKTDAEKQADAEKKIADQLGIPEDDVLGDYIADDKDEAAVGAKALVTSGTLPTTAEELKDQSDTTDDGAGGDADTLLSDADTINTLIKTTIATKKSEAGEGGTADLSAIIVSQDGSVDEDTDNDGVADKDEDEGFVGNSNEWFDFDKDGTGDNEDTDDDGDGTLDEDDAMPYDKGETKDTDNDGIGDNADTDDDNDTHKDDADAFPTDGKEWLDTDGDKIGNNADTDDDGDDVIDGDDAFPLDKDESVDTDGDKVGNNADTDDDGDDVLDGEDAFPLDKDESIDTDKDGTGNNADTDDDGDNVLDGDDAFPLDKDESVDTDGDKIGNNADTDDDGDVVSDDDDLDPTDPDIGAPQTAALISFMQESTTLYVGNTDKENDKTTGALEEFTLANNIATITGKYSIGKDGTLTAKNSAQAASNVDTSFDRLILTDNGWEKSSENFELKIDGTQVQLYPSGQSSHNFQVQGSVKDLANLNIHDNAGELENIVKESGNYPAGAKAAIVSLLTLNEKYELKNDKVWFWHGSGNTDDDGQNATTLTEIISDQSAGETPVTTSIKGISLGHDIGVELVTGGVAYFYTMNWNNSTAMSDSGSGTTSQVSARVGSSTWTQATVNSEEILTINVPKSVQDTWGDKYRAGDTPIVSVYQSALYIGKYMAANSSESDNSALLMNATAKTALLGSVDIPLYKCSSKEREDSNLTLADLDSAIEWCGLAQAITSEMITGKNFNRVKGNGDTRDYTFNSNGTVKVTKNSDSNDTYTWNWTIAGNYVKLYNVDETDNSQWYWAITDIKDNGWAILTYENHQTTASDDTNFVALWASVVTNQDIGTPTACTITEKESGATYADFSSELAACTNKPSMTVDKVTSIYRISGSKETRAYVLNPNGNMLYFRNGVPREMTWEMNSDDIMVWKENGTIVDYLRVIKDLGSTSDVAFFAPEESEVWVSTLTDTEPFGNVQNCNTGDSDWDDAKDRPVAFTTYAAFQTSFDGCINSSVRTATFVDKELLDRTITFQTTDERLTFNPDYSGTLNDINETTGVIESTHSFTWSIHDADRGILKFVLTYSDDNNQSQSLNQYLAITSSNGIEFAIKGFWDHTAWETESDYTTGQGEIFSRTYSHPDAKSKIDGL
;
A
#
# COMPACT_ATOMS: atom_id res chain seq x y z
N MET A 1 8.58 -54.40 -28.11
CA MET A 1 8.79 -55.81 -27.72
C MET A 1 9.98 -56.40 -28.48
N LYS A 2 11.21 -56.22 -27.98
CA LYS A 2 12.32 -57.19 -28.01
C LYS A 2 13.49 -56.63 -27.20
N GLN A 3 14.13 -57.54 -26.49
CA GLN A 3 15.04 -57.40 -25.37
C GLN A 3 16.50 -57.18 -25.79
N LYS A 4 17.27 -56.55 -24.86
CA LYS A 4 18.66 -56.87 -24.45
C LYS A 4 19.75 -56.55 -25.50
N GLN A 5 20.98 -56.13 -25.19
CA GLN A 5 21.83 -56.39 -24.02
C GLN A 5 23.13 -55.54 -24.14
N LEU A 6 23.65 -55.12 -22.99
CA LEU A 6 25.05 -54.78 -22.63
C LEU A 6 26.17 -55.03 -23.69
N VAL A 7 27.02 -54.02 -23.92
CA VAL A 7 28.47 -54.18 -24.13
C VAL A 7 29.21 -53.11 -23.32
N ILE A 8 29.94 -53.56 -22.31
CA ILE A 8 31.05 -52.87 -21.64
C ILE A 8 32.29 -53.09 -22.51
N ALA A 9 33.17 -52.08 -22.70
CA ALA A 9 34.63 -52.21 -22.52
C ALA A 9 35.53 -51.19 -23.27
N LEU A 10 36.46 -50.62 -22.48
CA LEU A 10 37.92 -50.52 -22.68
C LEU A 10 38.50 -49.45 -23.62
N GLY A 11 39.34 -48.59 -23.02
CA GLY A 11 40.24 -47.67 -23.71
C GLY A 11 41.58 -48.26 -24.16
N LEU A 12 42.54 -47.34 -24.38
CA LEU A 12 43.93 -47.48 -24.88
C LEU A 12 44.00 -47.79 -26.40
N THR A 13 44.77 -47.09 -27.25
CA THR A 13 46.19 -46.71 -27.16
C THR A 13 46.58 -45.64 -28.20
N SER A 14 47.49 -44.75 -27.78
CA SER A 14 48.59 -44.07 -28.50
C SER A 14 48.94 -44.49 -29.95
N SER A 15 49.32 -43.54 -30.81
CA SER A 15 50.64 -43.51 -31.48
C SER A 15 50.95 -42.21 -32.23
N LEU A 16 52.15 -41.67 -31.96
CA LEU A 16 52.82 -40.58 -32.66
C LEU A 16 53.20 -40.90 -34.12
N GLY A 17 53.35 -39.86 -34.94
CA GLY A 17 54.11 -39.85 -36.19
C GLY A 17 54.84 -38.53 -36.41
N LEU A 18 56.12 -38.49 -36.02
CA LEU A 18 57.10 -37.43 -36.32
C LEU A 18 57.70 -37.63 -37.73
N VAL A 19 57.89 -36.56 -38.51
CA VAL A 19 59.03 -36.38 -39.43
C VAL A 19 59.41 -34.90 -39.47
N GLY A 20 60.69 -34.61 -39.21
CA GLY A 20 61.32 -33.30 -39.41
C GLY A 20 62.47 -33.33 -40.43
N CYS A 21 63.08 -32.17 -40.67
CA CYS A 21 64.44 -31.93 -41.18
C CYS A 21 64.70 -30.40 -41.11
N GLY A 22 65.78 -29.80 -40.59
CA GLY A 22 66.97 -30.30 -39.90
C GLY A 22 68.04 -29.20 -39.70
N GLY A 23 68.74 -29.26 -38.54
CA GLY A 23 70.16 -28.92 -38.28
C GLY A 23 70.58 -27.44 -38.19
N GLY A 24 71.40 -26.96 -37.24
CA GLY A 24 72.05 -27.56 -36.06
C GLY A 24 73.18 -26.67 -35.50
N SER A 25 73.62 -26.99 -34.26
CA SER A 25 74.97 -26.81 -33.64
C SER A 25 75.10 -25.93 -32.38
N ASP A 26 75.32 -26.63 -31.25
CA ASP A 26 76.17 -26.39 -30.06
C ASP A 26 76.18 -25.07 -29.26
N GLY A 27 75.88 -25.18 -27.94
CA GLY A 27 76.58 -24.41 -26.88
C GLY A 27 75.77 -23.87 -25.69
N ASP A 28 75.55 -24.72 -24.67
CA ASP A 28 75.40 -24.47 -23.21
C ASP A 28 75.25 -23.03 -22.65
N SER A 29 74.09 -22.69 -22.07
CA SER A 29 73.94 -22.25 -20.65
C SER A 29 72.45 -22.04 -20.28
N ASP A 30 72.13 -22.35 -19.03
CA ASP A 30 70.81 -22.38 -18.40
C ASP A 30 69.96 -21.10 -18.59
N ASN A 31 68.70 -21.27 -19.01
CA ASN A 31 67.50 -20.67 -18.39
C ASN A 31 66.23 -21.33 -18.97
N ASN A 32 65.45 -21.98 -18.09
CA ASN A 32 64.18 -22.63 -18.40
C ASN A 32 63.11 -21.56 -18.72
N ALA A 33 62.73 -21.41 -20.00
CA ALA A 33 61.47 -20.78 -20.39
C ALA A 33 60.39 -21.88 -20.47
N ALA A 34 59.26 -21.69 -19.79
CA ALA A 34 58.12 -22.59 -19.83
C ALA A 34 57.45 -22.56 -21.23
N ALA A 35 56.94 -23.71 -21.69
CA ALA A 35 56.27 -23.82 -22.99
C ALA A 35 54.85 -23.25 -22.92
N THR A 36 54.51 -22.37 -23.87
CA THR A 36 53.19 -21.74 -24.04
C THR A 36 52.11 -22.78 -24.37
N LYS A 37 50.95 -22.74 -23.70
CA LYS A 37 49.76 -23.57 -24.02
C LYS A 37 48.75 -22.72 -24.81
N THR A 38 48.19 -23.25 -25.91
CA THR A 38 47.18 -22.53 -26.71
C THR A 38 45.84 -23.25 -26.78
N TYR A 39 44.74 -22.50 -26.90
CA TYR A 39 43.36 -22.99 -27.08
C TYR A 39 42.78 -22.43 -28.39
N SER A 40 42.27 -23.31 -29.28
CA SER A 40 41.85 -22.95 -30.64
C SER A 40 40.34 -22.81 -30.73
N VAL A 41 39.89 -21.70 -31.30
CA VAL A 41 38.48 -21.32 -31.47
C VAL A 41 38.22 -20.97 -32.94
N LYS A 42 36.99 -21.13 -33.41
CA LYS A 42 36.49 -20.60 -34.68
C LYS A 42 35.32 -19.65 -34.48
N ALA A 43 35.37 -18.49 -35.11
CA ALA A 43 34.26 -17.53 -35.23
C ALA A 43 33.54 -17.71 -36.58
N ILE A 44 32.23 -17.96 -36.58
CA ILE A 44 31.47 -18.38 -37.78
C ILE A 44 30.11 -17.70 -37.90
N ASP A 45 30.00 -16.80 -38.87
CA ASP A 45 28.76 -16.19 -39.41
C ASP A 45 28.74 -16.35 -40.95
N GLY A 46 29.92 -16.22 -41.55
CA GLY A 46 30.33 -16.84 -42.80
C GLY A 46 31.86 -17.05 -42.79
N TYR A 47 32.37 -17.57 -41.66
CA TYR A 47 33.75 -17.41 -41.17
C TYR A 47 34.20 -15.95 -41.03
N LEU A 48 34.46 -15.56 -39.78
CA LEU A 48 34.85 -14.18 -39.47
C LEU A 48 36.37 -14.04 -39.37
N ASN A 49 36.96 -13.25 -40.26
CA ASN A 49 38.39 -12.93 -40.27
C ASN A 49 38.60 -11.51 -39.70
N GLY A 50 39.35 -11.37 -38.61
CA GLY A 50 39.56 -10.08 -37.94
C GLY A 50 38.59 -9.77 -36.78
N ALA A 51 37.92 -10.77 -36.22
CA ALA A 51 37.05 -10.61 -35.04
C ALA A 51 37.85 -10.76 -33.73
N LEU A 52 37.46 -10.06 -32.66
CA LEU A 52 38.07 -10.20 -31.34
C LEU A 52 37.47 -11.41 -30.61
N VAL A 53 38.31 -12.27 -30.05
CA VAL A 53 37.92 -13.52 -29.37
C VAL A 53 38.56 -13.58 -28.00
N TRP A 54 37.79 -13.95 -26.97
CA TRP A 54 38.33 -14.16 -25.62
C TRP A 54 37.68 -15.34 -24.88
N LEU A 55 38.40 -15.85 -23.89
CA LEU A 55 37.94 -16.89 -22.98
C LEU A 55 37.38 -16.25 -21.71
N ASP A 56 36.09 -16.41 -21.45
CA ASP A 56 35.40 -15.85 -20.28
C ASP A 56 35.63 -16.75 -19.06
N VAL A 57 36.58 -16.36 -18.20
CA VAL A 57 37.07 -17.19 -17.08
C VAL A 57 36.22 -16.99 -15.83
N ASN A 58 35.65 -15.80 -15.64
CA ASN A 58 34.85 -15.44 -14.46
C ASN A 58 33.33 -15.59 -14.70
N GLY A 59 32.90 -15.77 -15.94
CA GLY A 59 31.51 -16.02 -16.33
C GLY A 59 30.67 -14.76 -16.48
N ASP A 60 31.29 -13.59 -16.66
CA ASP A 60 30.62 -12.28 -16.78
C ASP A 60 30.48 -11.78 -18.23
N PHE A 61 30.89 -12.58 -19.21
CA PHE A 61 30.90 -12.27 -20.65
C PHE A 61 31.82 -11.12 -21.07
N GLN A 62 32.37 -10.32 -20.16
CA GLN A 62 33.21 -9.17 -20.50
C GLN A 62 34.64 -9.62 -20.82
N ASN A 63 35.39 -8.78 -21.52
CA ASN A 63 36.82 -9.02 -21.76
C ASN A 63 37.63 -8.35 -20.64
N ASN A 64 37.96 -9.12 -19.60
CA ASN A 64 38.59 -8.59 -18.41
C ASN A 64 40.14 -8.63 -18.47
N PRO A 65 40.84 -7.70 -17.80
CA PRO A 65 42.29 -7.75 -17.69
C PRO A 65 42.79 -9.08 -17.10
N GLY A 66 43.52 -9.84 -17.91
CA GLY A 66 44.08 -11.14 -17.53
C GLY A 66 43.37 -12.35 -18.16
N GLU A 67 42.28 -12.14 -18.91
CA GLU A 67 41.66 -13.19 -19.70
C GLU A 67 42.41 -13.43 -21.02
N PRO A 68 42.53 -14.70 -21.49
CA PRO A 68 43.11 -15.01 -22.79
C PRO A 68 42.31 -14.41 -23.95
N THR A 69 42.96 -13.58 -24.77
CA THR A 69 42.38 -12.92 -25.96
C THR A 69 43.17 -13.21 -27.23
N ALA A 70 42.52 -13.22 -28.39
CA ALA A 70 43.15 -13.25 -29.72
C ALA A 70 42.23 -12.65 -30.79
N THR A 71 42.79 -12.34 -31.95
CA THR A 71 42.01 -11.95 -33.14
C THR A 71 41.87 -13.16 -34.07
N SER A 72 40.68 -13.37 -34.63
CA SER A 72 40.45 -14.43 -35.61
C SER A 72 41.17 -14.14 -36.94
N THR A 73 41.52 -15.20 -37.64
CA THR A 73 42.20 -15.19 -38.94
C THR A 73 41.37 -15.92 -39.97
N ALA A 74 41.84 -15.97 -41.22
CA ALA A 74 41.14 -16.63 -42.32
C ALA A 74 40.59 -18.03 -41.95
N GLY A 75 39.36 -18.32 -42.38
CA GLY A 75 38.57 -19.49 -41.97
C GLY A 75 38.09 -19.43 -40.52
N GLY A 76 37.99 -18.24 -39.94
CA GLY A 76 37.48 -17.98 -38.59
C GLY A 76 38.41 -18.30 -37.43
N ASN A 77 39.67 -18.69 -37.67
CA ASN A 77 40.51 -19.34 -36.66
C ASN A 77 41.16 -18.35 -35.68
N ALA A 78 40.98 -18.54 -34.37
CA ALA A 78 41.64 -17.79 -33.30
C ALA A 78 42.39 -18.74 -32.33
N SER A 79 43.57 -18.33 -31.86
CA SER A 79 44.40 -19.13 -30.95
C SER A 79 44.72 -18.34 -29.67
N LEU A 80 44.03 -18.66 -28.59
CA LEU A 80 44.17 -18.01 -27.27
C LEU A 80 45.37 -18.57 -26.50
N ASP A 81 46.18 -17.71 -25.88
CA ASP A 81 47.24 -18.14 -24.96
C ASP A 81 46.65 -18.43 -23.58
N VAL A 82 46.59 -19.71 -23.23
CA VAL A 82 46.00 -20.22 -21.98
C VAL A 82 47.10 -20.70 -21.02
N THR A 83 48.29 -20.13 -21.13
CA THR A 83 49.42 -20.47 -20.26
C THR A 83 49.13 -20.07 -18.81
N GLY A 84 48.80 -21.06 -17.98
CA GLY A 84 48.37 -20.86 -16.59
C GLY A 84 46.96 -21.38 -16.32
N ILE A 85 46.21 -21.72 -17.36
CA ILE A 85 44.89 -22.36 -17.29
C ILE A 85 45.05 -23.84 -17.62
N ASP A 86 44.62 -24.72 -16.70
CA ASP A 86 44.82 -26.16 -16.87
C ASP A 86 43.72 -26.84 -17.70
N ASN A 87 42.47 -26.33 -17.66
CA ASN A 87 41.30 -26.85 -18.40
C ASN A 87 40.53 -25.68 -19.06
N PRO A 88 41.04 -25.08 -20.15
CA PRO A 88 40.36 -23.97 -20.82
C PRO A 88 38.96 -24.34 -21.35
N GLU A 89 38.70 -25.60 -21.64
CA GLU A 89 37.41 -26.11 -22.14
C GLU A 89 36.24 -26.02 -21.15
N GLN A 90 36.47 -25.67 -19.88
CA GLN A 90 35.39 -25.48 -18.90
C GLN A 90 34.78 -24.08 -18.93
N TYR A 91 35.35 -23.18 -19.73
CA TYR A 91 34.96 -21.79 -19.83
C TYR A 91 34.28 -21.51 -21.15
N SER A 92 33.39 -20.53 -21.16
CA SER A 92 32.70 -20.06 -22.35
C SER A 92 33.62 -19.20 -23.22
N VAL A 93 33.29 -19.10 -24.50
CA VAL A 93 34.09 -18.32 -25.47
C VAL A 93 33.21 -17.25 -26.08
N ILE A 94 33.73 -16.03 -26.13
CA ILE A 94 33.02 -14.87 -26.67
C ILE A 94 33.76 -14.34 -27.89
N VAL A 95 32.99 -13.88 -28.89
CA VAL A 95 33.48 -13.29 -30.14
C VAL A 95 32.78 -11.96 -30.36
N ARG A 96 33.54 -10.91 -30.69
CA ARG A 96 33.02 -9.62 -31.16
C ARG A 96 33.47 -9.37 -32.60
N ALA A 97 32.51 -9.29 -33.51
CA ALA A 97 32.72 -8.78 -34.86
C ALA A 97 32.76 -7.25 -34.81
N ILE A 98 33.73 -6.64 -35.49
CA ILE A 98 34.00 -5.21 -35.44
C ILE A 98 33.69 -4.61 -36.82
N LYS A 99 32.75 -3.67 -36.85
CA LYS A 99 32.32 -2.92 -38.03
C LYS A 99 33.52 -2.35 -38.78
N GLY A 100 33.54 -2.58 -40.09
CA GLY A 100 34.59 -2.06 -40.98
C GLY A 100 35.97 -2.73 -40.84
N LYS A 101 36.14 -3.70 -39.93
CA LYS A 101 37.42 -4.41 -39.72
C LYS A 101 37.32 -5.92 -39.87
N THR A 102 36.24 -6.51 -39.37
CA THR A 102 36.00 -7.95 -39.53
C THR A 102 35.44 -8.22 -40.92
N ILE A 103 36.04 -9.15 -41.66
CA ILE A 103 35.56 -9.63 -42.96
C ILE A 103 34.72 -10.89 -42.72
N ASP A 104 33.53 -10.91 -43.32
CA ASP A 104 32.73 -12.12 -43.45
C ASP A 104 33.09 -12.84 -44.75
N GLU A 105 33.59 -14.08 -44.67
CA GLU A 105 34.10 -14.79 -45.86
C GLU A 105 33.00 -15.38 -46.75
N ASP A 106 31.74 -15.41 -46.31
CA ASP A 106 30.60 -15.85 -47.14
C ASP A 106 30.23 -14.84 -48.22
N THR A 107 30.26 -13.56 -47.87
CA THR A 107 30.00 -12.39 -48.72
C THR A 107 31.31 -11.77 -49.20
N ASN A 108 32.44 -12.12 -48.57
CA ASN A 108 33.76 -11.55 -48.78
C ASN A 108 33.76 -10.01 -48.63
N LYS A 109 32.86 -9.50 -47.78
CA LYS A 109 32.64 -8.07 -47.46
C LYS A 109 32.98 -7.84 -45.97
N VAL A 110 33.34 -6.60 -45.61
CA VAL A 110 33.48 -6.22 -44.19
C VAL A 110 32.10 -6.14 -43.53
N VAL A 111 32.01 -6.53 -42.26
CA VAL A 111 30.74 -6.51 -41.51
C VAL A 111 30.22 -5.08 -41.34
N ALA A 112 28.91 -4.91 -41.52
CA ALA A 112 28.26 -3.60 -41.56
C ALA A 112 27.93 -3.00 -40.17
N ALA A 113 27.89 -3.84 -39.13
CA ALA A 113 27.62 -3.46 -37.74
C ALA A 113 28.45 -4.29 -36.75
N ASP A 114 28.64 -3.76 -35.55
CA ASP A 114 29.22 -4.51 -34.43
C ASP A 114 28.20 -5.52 -33.91
N TYR A 115 28.64 -6.75 -33.62
CA TYR A 115 27.82 -7.74 -32.92
C TYR A 115 28.69 -8.72 -32.13
N VAL A 116 28.09 -9.28 -31.07
CA VAL A 116 28.73 -10.18 -30.11
C VAL A 116 28.03 -11.53 -30.13
N MET A 117 28.84 -12.58 -30.20
CA MET A 117 28.42 -13.98 -30.19
C MET A 117 29.11 -14.72 -29.07
N SER A 118 28.51 -15.81 -28.62
CA SER A 118 29.11 -16.68 -27.61
C SER A 118 28.85 -18.16 -27.84
N ALA A 119 29.67 -19.00 -27.23
CA ALA A 119 29.46 -20.43 -27.18
C ALA A 119 29.64 -20.94 -25.74
N PRO A 120 28.83 -21.93 -25.32
CA PRO A 120 28.92 -22.48 -23.97
C PRO A 120 30.21 -23.28 -23.78
N ALA A 121 30.58 -23.51 -22.51
CA ALA A 121 31.75 -24.29 -22.13
C ALA A 121 31.86 -25.61 -22.90
N GLY A 122 33.06 -25.87 -23.45
CA GLY A 122 33.37 -27.07 -24.22
C GLY A 122 33.14 -26.94 -25.73
N GLN A 123 32.51 -25.87 -26.18
CA GLN A 123 32.35 -25.56 -27.61
C GLN A 123 33.46 -24.63 -28.10
N THR A 124 34.02 -24.96 -29.26
CA THR A 124 35.09 -24.17 -29.90
C THR A 124 34.62 -23.45 -31.16
N HIS A 125 33.37 -23.63 -31.57
CA HIS A 125 32.76 -22.97 -32.71
C HIS A 125 31.75 -21.97 -32.17
N VAL A 126 32.04 -20.68 -32.34
CA VAL A 126 31.21 -19.57 -31.89
C VAL A 126 30.43 -19.05 -33.08
N THR A 127 29.11 -19.19 -33.02
CA THR A 127 28.17 -18.91 -34.11
C THR A 127 26.95 -18.15 -33.59
N PRO A 128 26.13 -17.53 -34.45
CA PRO A 128 24.86 -16.94 -34.04
C PRO A 128 23.95 -17.97 -33.34
N LEU A 129 23.97 -19.23 -33.81
CA LEU A 129 23.18 -20.32 -33.23
C LEU A 129 23.74 -20.81 -31.89
N SER A 130 25.07 -20.89 -31.74
CA SER A 130 25.66 -21.24 -30.44
C SER A 130 25.40 -20.19 -29.38
N THR A 131 25.20 -18.93 -29.80
CA THR A 131 24.86 -17.81 -28.93
C THR A 131 23.47 -18.00 -28.32
N LEU A 132 22.48 -18.34 -29.14
CA LEU A 132 21.14 -18.67 -28.64
C LEU A 132 21.17 -19.88 -27.70
N VAL A 133 21.94 -20.93 -28.04
CA VAL A 133 22.11 -22.10 -27.14
C VAL A 133 22.77 -21.71 -25.82
N HIS A 134 23.78 -20.83 -25.84
CA HIS A 134 24.46 -20.37 -24.63
C HIS A 134 23.55 -19.54 -23.73
N VAL A 135 22.74 -18.65 -24.32
CA VAL A 135 21.74 -17.84 -23.60
C VAL A 135 20.65 -18.74 -22.99
N GLU A 136 20.09 -19.67 -23.75
CA GLU A 136 19.12 -20.65 -23.23
C GLU A 136 19.70 -21.52 -22.11
N LEU A 137 20.97 -21.91 -22.21
CA LEU A 137 21.67 -22.68 -21.18
C LEU A 137 21.84 -21.91 -19.87
N LYS A 138 22.14 -20.61 -19.96
CA LYS A 138 22.26 -19.72 -18.79
C LYS A 138 20.92 -19.48 -18.12
N ARG A 139 19.86 -19.43 -18.93
CA ARG A 139 18.47 -19.24 -18.47
C ARG A 139 17.79 -20.53 -18.00
N ASP A 140 18.35 -21.70 -18.28
CA ASP A 140 17.81 -23.00 -17.85
C ASP A 140 18.06 -23.23 -16.34
N THR A 141 17.02 -22.98 -15.54
CA THR A 141 17.00 -23.18 -14.08
C THR A 141 16.73 -24.64 -13.66
N SER A 142 16.55 -25.57 -14.60
CA SER A 142 16.20 -26.96 -14.29
C SER A 142 17.33 -27.69 -13.56
N THR A 143 16.99 -28.76 -12.83
CA THR A 143 17.97 -29.58 -12.09
C THR A 143 18.66 -30.64 -12.96
N LYS A 144 18.57 -30.50 -14.29
CA LYS A 144 19.18 -31.40 -15.26
C LYS A 144 20.70 -31.26 -15.24
N THR A 145 21.41 -32.31 -15.64
CA THR A 145 22.86 -32.22 -15.84
C THR A 145 23.19 -31.24 -16.97
N ASP A 146 24.37 -30.60 -16.96
CA ASP A 146 24.75 -29.64 -18.02
C ASP A 146 24.62 -30.22 -19.43
N ALA A 147 24.89 -31.53 -19.59
CA ALA A 147 24.71 -32.25 -20.84
C ALA A 147 23.23 -32.43 -21.24
N GLU A 148 22.32 -32.55 -20.27
CA GLU A 148 20.88 -32.62 -20.52
C GLU A 148 20.30 -31.24 -20.83
N LYS A 149 20.73 -30.19 -20.11
CA LYS A 149 20.35 -28.80 -20.42
C LYS A 149 20.79 -28.38 -21.80
N GLN A 150 22.03 -28.70 -22.16
CA GLN A 150 22.57 -28.40 -23.49
C GLN A 150 21.77 -29.13 -24.57
N ALA A 151 21.42 -30.40 -24.36
CA ALA A 151 20.59 -31.14 -25.29
C ALA A 151 19.17 -30.54 -25.45
N ASP A 152 18.57 -30.00 -24.38
CA ASP A 152 17.27 -29.35 -24.45
C ASP A 152 17.34 -27.98 -25.15
N ALA A 153 18.39 -27.20 -24.88
CA ALA A 153 18.64 -25.92 -25.56
C ALA A 153 18.89 -26.13 -27.06
N GLU A 154 19.77 -27.06 -27.44
CA GLU A 154 20.01 -27.45 -28.84
C GLU A 154 18.69 -27.88 -29.51
N LYS A 155 17.89 -28.70 -28.83
CA LYS A 155 16.60 -29.15 -29.36
C LYS A 155 15.60 -28.01 -29.56
N LYS A 156 15.54 -27.05 -28.64
CA LYS A 156 14.64 -25.89 -28.76
C LYS A 156 14.99 -25.07 -29.99
N ILE A 157 16.26 -24.72 -30.16
CA ILE A 157 16.74 -23.97 -31.33
C ILE A 157 16.54 -24.77 -32.62
N ALA A 158 16.80 -26.08 -32.61
CA ALA A 158 16.53 -26.97 -33.74
C ALA A 158 15.05 -26.98 -34.14
N ASP A 159 14.14 -27.06 -33.17
CA ASP A 159 12.70 -27.03 -33.39
C ASP A 159 12.23 -25.67 -33.93
N GLN A 160 12.79 -24.55 -33.47
CA GLN A 160 12.48 -23.20 -33.98
C GLN A 160 12.87 -23.03 -35.44
N LEU A 161 14.06 -23.47 -35.82
CA LEU A 161 14.57 -23.38 -37.20
C LEU A 161 14.05 -24.51 -38.11
N GLY A 162 13.57 -25.61 -37.53
CA GLY A 162 13.14 -26.79 -38.29
C GLY A 162 14.31 -27.58 -38.88
N ILE A 163 15.46 -27.60 -38.18
CA ILE A 163 16.68 -28.31 -38.56
C ILE A 163 16.94 -29.51 -37.64
N PRO A 164 17.81 -30.47 -38.02
CA PRO A 164 18.24 -31.53 -37.10
C PRO A 164 18.99 -30.98 -35.88
N GLU A 165 18.77 -31.58 -34.69
CA GLU A 165 19.43 -31.18 -33.44
C GLU A 165 20.97 -31.18 -33.55
N ASP A 166 21.54 -32.18 -34.23
CA ASP A 166 22.99 -32.30 -34.47
C ASP A 166 23.57 -31.18 -35.36
N ASP A 167 22.73 -30.33 -35.97
CA ASP A 167 23.15 -29.28 -36.91
C ASP A 167 23.14 -27.87 -36.29
N VAL A 168 22.76 -27.74 -35.01
CA VAL A 168 22.67 -26.44 -34.30
C VAL A 168 24.03 -25.92 -33.84
N LEU A 169 24.86 -26.80 -33.28
CA LEU A 169 26.20 -26.47 -32.82
C LEU A 169 27.26 -27.06 -33.76
N GLY A 170 28.35 -26.32 -33.96
CA GLY A 170 29.47 -26.75 -34.79
C GLY A 170 29.67 -25.86 -36.01
N ASP A 171 30.41 -26.38 -36.98
CA ASP A 171 30.80 -25.67 -38.20
C ASP A 171 29.81 -25.99 -39.32
N TYR A 172 28.67 -25.31 -39.32
CA TYR A 172 27.58 -25.55 -40.29
C TYR A 172 28.02 -25.32 -41.75
N ILE A 173 29.07 -24.53 -41.96
CA ILE A 173 29.68 -24.29 -43.28
C ILE A 173 30.47 -25.52 -43.73
N ALA A 174 31.36 -26.04 -42.88
CA ALA A 174 32.18 -27.21 -43.21
C ALA A 174 31.35 -28.50 -43.36
N ASP A 175 30.18 -28.56 -42.71
CA ASP A 175 29.29 -29.72 -42.70
C ASP A 175 28.15 -29.65 -43.74
N ASP A 176 28.15 -28.65 -44.63
CA ASP A 176 27.14 -28.42 -45.69
C ASP A 176 25.69 -28.35 -45.13
N LYS A 177 25.47 -27.56 -44.08
CA LYS A 177 24.19 -27.43 -43.37
C LYS A 177 23.43 -26.16 -43.77
N ASP A 178 22.93 -26.13 -45.00
CA ASP A 178 22.32 -24.95 -45.63
C ASP A 178 21.20 -24.32 -44.78
N GLU A 179 20.35 -25.11 -44.12
CA GLU A 179 19.28 -24.55 -43.29
C GLU A 179 19.78 -23.90 -41.99
N ALA A 180 20.86 -24.42 -41.41
CA ALA A 180 21.51 -23.82 -40.24
C ALA A 180 22.26 -22.54 -40.63
N ALA A 181 22.90 -22.53 -41.81
CA ALA A 181 23.55 -21.36 -42.39
C ALA A 181 22.55 -20.22 -42.63
N VAL A 182 21.38 -20.51 -43.20
CA VAL A 182 20.31 -19.51 -43.41
C VAL A 182 19.78 -18.96 -42.07
N GLY A 183 19.62 -19.82 -41.06
CA GLY A 183 19.23 -19.39 -39.72
C GLY A 183 20.27 -18.47 -39.06
N ALA A 184 21.55 -18.80 -39.19
CA ALA A 184 22.65 -17.99 -38.66
C ALA A 184 22.70 -16.61 -39.36
N LYS A 185 22.72 -16.60 -40.70
CA LYS A 185 22.75 -15.37 -41.52
C LYS A 185 21.55 -14.46 -41.25
N ALA A 186 20.36 -15.03 -41.03
CA ALA A 186 19.15 -14.27 -40.72
C ALA A 186 19.22 -13.55 -39.36
N LEU A 187 19.87 -14.13 -38.35
CA LEU A 187 20.03 -13.50 -37.03
C LEU A 187 20.98 -12.31 -37.05
N VAL A 188 21.98 -12.34 -37.94
CA VAL A 188 22.93 -11.22 -38.07
C VAL A 188 22.35 -10.10 -38.93
N THR A 189 21.80 -10.44 -40.10
CA THR A 189 21.22 -9.45 -41.03
C THR A 189 20.00 -8.71 -40.47
N SER A 190 19.28 -9.33 -39.53
CA SER A 190 18.17 -8.69 -38.81
C SER A 190 18.60 -7.73 -37.68
N GLY A 191 19.88 -7.72 -37.31
CA GLY A 191 20.38 -6.93 -36.17
C GLY A 191 19.92 -7.43 -34.81
N THR A 192 19.50 -8.70 -34.71
CA THR A 192 18.97 -9.29 -33.47
C THR A 192 20.06 -9.65 -32.46
N LEU A 193 21.29 -9.91 -32.91
CA LEU A 193 22.39 -10.20 -31.99
C LEU A 193 22.78 -8.96 -31.16
N PRO A 194 23.18 -9.15 -29.88
CA PRO A 194 23.70 -8.06 -29.05
C PRO A 194 24.90 -7.38 -29.69
N THR A 195 25.03 -6.07 -29.53
CA THR A 195 26.16 -5.29 -30.05
C THR A 195 27.32 -5.22 -29.07
N THR A 196 27.06 -5.46 -27.78
CA THR A 196 28.06 -5.46 -26.71
C THR A 196 28.00 -6.71 -25.83
N ALA A 197 29.08 -6.97 -25.09
CA ALA A 197 29.15 -8.07 -24.13
C ALA A 197 28.21 -7.88 -22.93
N GLU A 198 27.96 -6.63 -22.52
CA GLU A 198 27.01 -6.34 -21.43
C GLU A 198 25.57 -6.60 -21.88
N GLU A 199 25.20 -6.18 -23.09
CA GLU A 199 23.89 -6.53 -23.65
C GLU A 199 23.71 -8.05 -23.74
N LEU A 200 24.75 -8.81 -24.13
CA LEU A 200 24.69 -10.27 -24.17
C LEU A 200 24.49 -10.89 -22.77
N LYS A 201 25.13 -10.32 -21.75
CA LYS A 201 24.97 -10.75 -20.36
C LYS A 201 23.55 -10.50 -19.87
N ASP A 202 23.00 -9.31 -20.12
CA ASP A 202 21.63 -8.94 -19.75
C ASP A 202 20.61 -9.92 -20.39
N GLN A 203 20.79 -10.26 -21.67
CA GLN A 203 19.93 -11.23 -22.35
C GLN A 203 20.04 -12.65 -21.77
N SER A 204 21.13 -12.96 -21.05
CA SER A 204 21.41 -14.28 -20.48
C SER A 204 20.97 -14.44 -19.01
N ASP A 205 20.64 -13.34 -18.32
CA ASP A 205 20.21 -13.34 -16.92
C ASP A 205 18.68 -13.57 -16.78
N THR A 206 18.27 -14.26 -15.71
CA THR A 206 16.84 -14.60 -15.44
C THR A 206 16.22 -13.76 -14.32
N THR A 207 16.98 -12.87 -13.70
CA THR A 207 16.49 -12.00 -12.65
C THR A 207 16.00 -10.70 -13.27
N ASP A 208 14.69 -10.60 -13.47
CA ASP A 208 14.04 -9.29 -13.65
C ASP A 208 14.16 -8.53 -12.31
N ASP A 209 15.18 -7.68 -12.21
CA ASP A 209 15.42 -6.79 -11.09
C ASP A 209 14.68 -5.45 -11.21
N GLY A 210 13.66 -5.37 -12.08
CA GLY A 210 12.70 -4.26 -12.06
C GLY A 210 13.30 -2.87 -12.34
N ALA A 211 14.53 -2.81 -12.85
CA ALA A 211 15.13 -1.60 -13.39
C ALA A 211 14.82 -1.55 -14.89
N GLY A 212 13.80 -0.77 -15.26
CA GLY A 212 13.24 -0.77 -16.62
C GLY A 212 14.26 -0.61 -17.76
N GLY A 213 14.21 -1.56 -18.70
CA GLY A 213 14.78 -1.45 -20.05
C GLY A 213 14.90 -2.80 -20.76
N ASP A 214 13.88 -3.20 -21.54
CA ASP A 214 13.91 -4.17 -22.68
C ASP A 214 14.78 -5.46 -22.61
N ALA A 215 15.14 -5.96 -21.42
CA ALA A 215 16.20 -6.97 -21.27
C ALA A 215 15.84 -8.43 -21.63
N ASP A 216 14.75 -8.69 -22.38
CA ASP A 216 14.38 -10.07 -22.74
C ASP A 216 13.85 -10.22 -24.17
N THR A 217 14.51 -9.55 -25.13
CA THR A 217 14.07 -9.51 -26.54
C THR A 217 14.84 -10.46 -27.47
N LEU A 218 16.08 -10.83 -27.17
CA LEU A 218 16.93 -11.64 -28.07
C LEU A 218 16.27 -12.98 -28.43
N LEU A 219 15.79 -13.71 -27.42
CA LEU A 219 15.18 -15.02 -27.64
C LEU A 219 13.80 -14.91 -28.33
N SER A 220 13.03 -13.85 -28.05
CA SER A 220 11.71 -13.63 -28.68
C SER A 220 11.82 -13.14 -30.13
N ASP A 221 12.79 -12.28 -30.41
CA ASP A 221 13.07 -11.76 -31.75
C ASP A 221 13.66 -12.87 -32.62
N ALA A 222 14.61 -13.64 -32.06
CA ALA A 222 15.13 -14.84 -32.69
C ALA A 222 14.03 -15.87 -32.95
N ASP A 223 13.08 -16.11 -32.02
CA ASP A 223 11.95 -17.02 -32.24
C ASP A 223 11.05 -16.53 -33.40
N THR A 224 10.80 -15.22 -33.48
CA THR A 224 10.00 -14.60 -34.54
C THR A 224 10.67 -14.75 -35.91
N ILE A 225 11.96 -14.41 -36.01
CA ILE A 225 12.75 -14.51 -37.24
C ILE A 225 12.90 -15.96 -37.66
N ASN A 226 13.26 -16.86 -36.73
CA ASN A 226 13.42 -18.29 -37.00
C ASN A 226 12.11 -18.93 -37.45
N THR A 227 10.97 -18.53 -36.88
CA THR A 227 9.63 -18.99 -37.30
C THR A 227 9.30 -18.51 -38.72
N LEU A 228 9.64 -17.26 -39.05
CA LEU A 228 9.43 -16.70 -40.38
C LEU A 228 10.29 -17.43 -41.43
N ILE A 229 11.58 -17.60 -41.15
CA ILE A 229 12.54 -18.34 -41.98
C ILE A 229 12.11 -19.79 -42.16
N LYS A 230 11.72 -20.49 -41.09
CA LYS A 230 11.20 -21.87 -41.15
C LYS A 230 9.98 -21.98 -42.07
N THR A 231 9.08 -21.00 -42.01
CA THR A 231 7.89 -20.95 -42.87
C THR A 231 8.26 -20.71 -44.33
N THR A 232 9.23 -19.81 -44.59
CA THR A 232 9.73 -19.52 -45.94
C THR A 232 10.46 -20.73 -46.53
N ILE A 233 11.38 -21.35 -45.79
CA ILE A 233 12.09 -22.57 -46.19
C ILE A 233 11.09 -23.68 -46.50
N ALA A 234 10.07 -23.90 -45.66
CA ALA A 234 9.03 -24.89 -45.91
C ALA A 234 8.22 -24.59 -47.18
N THR A 235 7.94 -23.31 -47.43
CA THR A 235 7.24 -22.85 -48.64
C THR A 235 8.08 -23.07 -49.89
N LYS A 236 9.34 -22.61 -49.92
CA LYS A 236 10.28 -22.79 -51.03
C LYS A 236 10.55 -24.28 -51.32
N LYS A 237 10.70 -25.11 -50.29
CA LYS A 237 10.77 -26.58 -50.43
C LYS A 237 9.50 -27.19 -51.02
N SER A 238 8.32 -26.67 -50.67
CA SER A 238 7.06 -27.13 -51.24
C SER A 238 6.88 -26.72 -52.71
N GLU A 239 7.41 -25.56 -53.09
CA GLU A 239 7.41 -25.02 -54.46
C GLU A 239 8.36 -25.77 -55.38
N ALA A 240 9.52 -26.22 -54.88
CA ALA A 240 10.49 -27.03 -55.61
C ALA A 240 9.98 -28.43 -56.02
N GLY A 241 8.95 -28.96 -55.34
CA GLY A 241 8.31 -30.25 -55.62
C GLY A 241 9.12 -31.49 -55.23
N GLU A 242 8.49 -32.68 -55.21
CA GLU A 242 9.16 -33.95 -54.82
C GLU A 242 10.37 -34.26 -55.74
N GLY A 243 11.58 -34.02 -55.22
CA GLY A 243 12.86 -34.30 -55.87
C GLY A 243 13.61 -33.09 -56.45
N GLY A 244 13.12 -31.87 -56.27
CA GLY A 244 13.87 -30.63 -56.50
C GLY A 244 14.63 -30.18 -55.26
N THR A 245 15.84 -29.66 -55.42
CA THR A 245 16.57 -28.94 -54.37
C THR A 245 16.05 -27.50 -54.34
N ALA A 246 15.47 -27.07 -53.23
CA ALA A 246 15.15 -25.65 -53.04
C ALA A 246 16.45 -24.88 -52.86
N ASP A 247 16.63 -23.80 -53.60
CA ASP A 247 17.73 -22.88 -53.36
C ASP A 247 17.37 -22.03 -52.14
N LEU A 248 18.04 -22.29 -51.03
CA LEU A 248 17.82 -21.60 -49.77
C LEU A 248 18.80 -20.45 -49.56
N SER A 249 19.84 -20.35 -50.41
CA SER A 249 20.88 -19.34 -50.30
C SER A 249 20.42 -17.92 -50.67
N ALA A 250 19.36 -17.83 -51.48
CA ALA A 250 18.68 -16.59 -51.90
C ALA A 250 17.69 -16.02 -50.87
N ILE A 251 17.52 -16.67 -49.71
CA ILE A 251 16.57 -16.24 -48.69
C ILE A 251 17.32 -15.37 -47.68
N ILE A 252 17.01 -14.08 -47.67
CA ILE A 252 17.59 -13.12 -46.73
C ILE A 252 16.50 -12.35 -45.99
N VAL A 253 16.80 -11.90 -44.78
CA VAL A 253 15.97 -10.94 -44.04
C VAL A 253 16.50 -9.57 -44.40
N SER A 254 15.64 -8.77 -45.02
CA SER A 254 16.00 -7.40 -45.36
C SER A 254 16.05 -6.49 -44.14
N GLN A 255 16.60 -5.29 -44.30
CA GLN A 255 16.78 -4.33 -43.20
C GLN A 255 15.48 -3.93 -42.46
N ASP A 256 14.30 -4.15 -43.05
CA ASP A 256 13.00 -3.86 -42.43
C ASP A 256 12.35 -5.09 -41.75
N GLY A 257 13.07 -6.20 -41.65
CA GLY A 257 12.62 -7.44 -41.03
C GLY A 257 11.72 -8.31 -41.93
N SER A 258 11.46 -7.91 -43.18
CA SER A 258 10.75 -8.75 -44.14
C SER A 258 11.69 -9.73 -44.84
N VAL A 259 11.19 -10.94 -45.10
CA VAL A 259 11.92 -11.92 -45.92
C VAL A 259 11.75 -11.56 -47.38
N ASP A 260 12.87 -11.39 -48.07
CA ASP A 260 12.94 -11.07 -49.49
C ASP A 260 13.84 -12.07 -50.23
N GLU A 261 13.81 -12.02 -51.55
CA GLU A 261 14.74 -12.75 -52.41
C GLU A 261 16.00 -11.91 -52.64
N ASP A 262 17.14 -12.58 -52.64
CA ASP A 262 18.43 -12.11 -53.15
C ASP A 262 18.63 -12.89 -54.46
N THR A 263 18.18 -12.31 -55.58
CA THR A 263 18.03 -13.00 -56.88
C THR A 263 19.37 -13.45 -57.43
N ASP A 264 20.45 -12.79 -57.05
CA ASP A 264 21.79 -13.05 -57.55
C ASP A 264 22.80 -13.52 -56.49
N ASN A 265 22.33 -13.70 -55.25
CA ASN A 265 23.01 -14.29 -54.10
C ASN A 265 24.25 -13.52 -53.66
N ASP A 266 24.23 -12.19 -53.74
CA ASP A 266 25.36 -11.36 -53.36
C ASP A 266 25.36 -10.89 -51.89
N GLY A 267 24.32 -11.27 -51.15
CA GLY A 267 24.10 -10.90 -49.76
C GLY A 267 23.31 -9.61 -49.56
N VAL A 268 22.82 -8.97 -50.60
CA VAL A 268 21.91 -7.82 -50.55
C VAL A 268 20.52 -8.27 -51.00
N ALA A 269 19.47 -7.83 -50.33
CA ALA A 269 18.12 -8.17 -50.79
C ALA A 269 17.82 -7.42 -52.10
N ASP A 270 17.07 -8.03 -53.03
CA ASP A 270 16.70 -7.44 -54.33
C ASP A 270 16.12 -6.01 -54.20
N LYS A 271 15.40 -5.76 -53.11
CA LYS A 271 14.77 -4.45 -52.85
C LYS A 271 15.74 -3.38 -52.35
N ASP A 272 16.93 -3.78 -51.93
CA ASP A 272 17.99 -2.93 -51.39
C ASP A 272 19.08 -2.64 -52.46
N GLU A 273 18.98 -3.22 -53.67
CA GLU A 273 19.86 -2.98 -54.83
C GLU A 273 19.39 -1.82 -55.75
N ASP A 274 20.33 -1.21 -56.51
CA ASP A 274 20.00 -0.17 -57.48
C ASP A 274 19.25 -0.73 -58.70
N GLU A 275 18.28 0.02 -59.28
CA GLU A 275 17.26 -0.49 -60.23
C GLU A 275 17.82 -1.19 -61.51
N GLY A 276 19.12 -1.13 -61.78
CA GLY A 276 19.81 -1.78 -62.90
C GLY A 276 20.49 -3.10 -62.57
N PHE A 277 20.58 -3.46 -61.29
CA PHE A 277 21.55 -4.42 -60.76
C PHE A 277 20.94 -5.66 -60.09
N VAL A 278 19.65 -5.61 -59.71
CA VAL A 278 18.80 -6.68 -59.12
C VAL A 278 18.85 -8.07 -59.82
N GLY A 279 19.98 -8.74 -59.96
CA GLY A 279 20.17 -9.84 -60.91
C GLY A 279 21.55 -9.92 -61.56
N ASN A 280 22.45 -8.99 -61.24
CA ASN A 280 23.87 -9.08 -61.49
C ASN A 280 24.60 -9.31 -60.17
N SER A 281 24.92 -10.58 -59.90
CA SER A 281 25.66 -11.01 -58.70
C SER A 281 27.06 -10.41 -58.57
N ASN A 282 27.48 -9.57 -59.51
CA ASN A 282 28.75 -8.88 -59.52
C ASN A 282 28.56 -7.40 -59.81
N GLU A 283 27.38 -6.80 -59.63
CA GLU A 283 27.20 -5.36 -59.68
C GLU A 283 25.95 -5.06 -58.85
N TRP A 284 26.07 -4.26 -57.80
CA TRP A 284 24.95 -3.99 -56.87
C TRP A 284 24.80 -2.49 -56.60
N PHE A 285 25.95 -1.81 -56.61
CA PHE A 285 26.11 -0.36 -56.55
C PHE A 285 27.08 0.08 -57.68
N ASP A 286 26.84 1.27 -58.23
CA ASP A 286 27.64 1.90 -59.31
C ASP A 286 27.83 3.37 -58.91
N PHE A 287 28.96 3.62 -58.26
CA PHE A 287 29.26 4.84 -57.54
C PHE A 287 29.48 6.01 -58.50
N ASP A 288 30.29 5.81 -59.53
CA ASP A 288 30.63 6.85 -60.50
C ASP A 288 29.62 6.94 -61.68
N LYS A 289 28.74 5.94 -61.81
CA LYS A 289 27.65 5.84 -62.78
C LYS A 289 28.14 5.71 -64.21
N ASP A 290 29.33 5.15 -64.42
CA ASP A 290 29.85 4.87 -65.76
C ASP A 290 29.15 3.68 -66.44
N GLY A 291 28.40 2.91 -65.66
CA GLY A 291 27.61 1.77 -66.08
C GLY A 291 28.31 0.42 -65.92
N THR A 292 29.46 0.41 -65.25
CA THR A 292 30.11 -0.74 -64.63
C THR A 292 29.84 -0.64 -63.13
N GLY A 293 29.37 -1.70 -62.50
CA GLY A 293 29.19 -1.70 -61.04
C GLY A 293 30.54 -1.80 -60.34
N ASP A 294 30.60 -1.19 -59.17
CA ASP A 294 31.82 -1.00 -58.37
C ASP A 294 32.66 -2.29 -58.24
N ASN A 295 32.04 -3.44 -58.11
CA ASN A 295 32.80 -4.67 -57.88
C ASN A 295 33.30 -5.39 -59.17
N GLU A 296 33.06 -4.85 -60.38
CA GLU A 296 33.75 -5.22 -61.63
C GLU A 296 34.53 -4.05 -62.26
N ASP A 297 34.30 -2.83 -61.79
CA ASP A 297 35.21 -1.71 -62.04
C ASP A 297 36.53 -1.92 -61.29
N THR A 298 37.61 -1.34 -61.80
CA THR A 298 38.98 -1.46 -61.22
C THR A 298 39.55 -0.09 -60.85
N ASP A 299 38.67 0.90 -60.85
CA ASP A 299 38.88 2.33 -60.66
C ASP A 299 37.50 2.93 -60.35
N ASP A 300 36.90 2.53 -59.22
CA ASP A 300 35.47 2.69 -58.90
C ASP A 300 35.00 4.16 -58.80
N ASP A 301 35.94 5.11 -58.74
CA ASP A 301 35.70 6.56 -58.83
C ASP A 301 36.26 7.23 -60.10
N GLY A 302 36.97 6.46 -60.93
CA GLY A 302 37.55 6.80 -62.22
C GLY A 302 38.75 7.76 -62.21
N ASP A 303 39.55 7.85 -61.14
CA ASP A 303 40.68 8.78 -60.99
C ASP A 303 41.95 8.40 -61.76
N GLY A 304 42.07 7.13 -62.14
CA GLY A 304 43.16 6.57 -62.93
C GLY A 304 44.26 5.85 -62.14
N THR A 305 44.11 5.73 -60.83
CA THR A 305 44.77 4.77 -59.94
C THR A 305 43.86 3.54 -59.84
N LEU A 306 44.44 2.34 -59.80
CA LEU A 306 43.61 1.13 -59.76
C LEU A 306 43.22 0.84 -58.31
N ASP A 307 42.01 0.35 -58.03
CA ASP A 307 41.54 0.09 -56.64
C ASP A 307 42.48 -0.80 -55.82
N GLU A 308 43.25 -1.69 -56.47
CA GLU A 308 44.24 -2.55 -55.78
C GLU A 308 45.48 -1.79 -55.27
N ASP A 309 45.75 -0.63 -55.86
CA ASP A 309 46.86 0.27 -55.55
C ASP A 309 46.36 1.63 -55.03
N ASP A 310 45.04 1.78 -54.86
CA ASP A 310 44.36 2.96 -54.35
C ASP A 310 43.82 2.68 -52.94
N ALA A 311 44.24 3.49 -51.98
CA ALA A 311 43.74 3.34 -50.62
C ALA A 311 42.31 3.88 -50.45
N MET A 312 41.83 4.70 -51.40
CA MET A 312 40.53 5.36 -51.38
C MET A 312 39.77 5.12 -52.70
N PRO A 313 39.38 3.87 -53.02
CA PRO A 313 38.87 3.48 -54.35
C PRO A 313 37.58 4.18 -54.82
N TYR A 314 36.86 4.84 -53.91
CA TYR A 314 35.61 5.54 -54.17
C TYR A 314 35.74 7.08 -54.05
N ASP A 315 36.94 7.63 -53.85
CA ASP A 315 37.19 9.08 -53.82
C ASP A 315 38.33 9.53 -54.74
N LYS A 316 37.92 10.06 -55.90
CA LYS A 316 38.75 10.48 -57.03
C LYS A 316 39.88 11.49 -56.74
N GLY A 317 39.98 11.99 -55.51
CA GLY A 317 40.97 12.95 -55.07
C GLY A 317 42.22 12.33 -54.47
N GLU A 318 42.17 11.07 -54.05
CA GLU A 318 43.10 10.50 -53.07
C GLU A 318 43.57 9.10 -53.47
N THR A 319 44.89 8.84 -53.37
CA THR A 319 45.49 7.59 -53.91
C THR A 319 46.37 6.84 -52.91
N LYS A 320 46.62 7.43 -51.74
CA LYS A 320 47.49 6.89 -50.70
C LYS A 320 46.89 7.22 -49.36
N ASP A 321 47.07 6.32 -48.43
CA ASP A 321 46.64 6.46 -47.05
C ASP A 321 47.72 5.73 -46.24
N THR A 322 48.71 6.49 -45.79
CA THR A 322 49.95 5.99 -45.21
C THR A 322 49.67 5.31 -43.87
N ASP A 323 48.57 5.66 -43.20
CA ASP A 323 48.11 5.04 -41.97
C ASP A 323 46.90 4.10 -42.10
N ASN A 324 46.22 4.11 -43.24
CA ASN A 324 45.06 3.27 -43.59
C ASN A 324 43.80 3.58 -42.75
N ASP A 325 43.57 4.83 -42.38
CA ASP A 325 42.37 5.24 -41.63
C ASP A 325 41.13 5.49 -42.50
N GLY A 326 41.29 5.46 -43.82
CA GLY A 326 40.24 5.76 -44.78
C GLY A 326 40.09 7.24 -45.09
N ILE A 327 41.14 8.05 -44.94
CA ILE A 327 41.31 9.41 -45.44
C ILE A 327 42.67 9.45 -46.16
N GLY A 328 42.71 9.78 -47.44
CA GLY A 328 43.99 9.71 -48.15
C GLY A 328 44.91 10.91 -47.91
N ASP A 329 46.23 10.66 -47.86
CA ASP A 329 47.35 11.56 -47.55
C ASP A 329 47.25 13.01 -48.11
N ASN A 330 46.62 13.25 -49.28
CA ASN A 330 46.55 14.64 -49.79
C ASN A 330 45.41 15.45 -49.16
N ALA A 331 44.37 14.77 -48.69
CA ALA A 331 43.28 15.30 -47.89
C ALA A 331 43.54 15.10 -46.40
N ASP A 332 44.31 14.07 -46.07
CA ASP A 332 44.87 13.90 -44.75
C ASP A 332 45.88 15.01 -44.50
N THR A 333 45.96 15.40 -43.25
CA THR A 333 46.88 16.40 -42.78
C THR A 333 47.92 15.79 -41.84
N ASP A 334 47.93 14.47 -41.70
CA ASP A 334 48.62 13.66 -40.70
C ASP A 334 48.83 12.24 -41.28
N ASP A 335 49.75 12.13 -42.23
CA ASP A 335 49.86 10.99 -43.15
C ASP A 335 50.09 9.63 -42.45
N ASP A 336 50.71 9.58 -41.27
CA ASP A 336 50.97 8.33 -40.56
C ASP A 336 50.12 8.11 -39.30
N ASN A 337 49.07 8.93 -39.13
CA ASN A 337 48.14 9.01 -37.99
C ASN A 337 48.82 8.81 -36.64
N ASP A 338 50.04 9.30 -36.49
CA ASP A 338 50.63 9.40 -35.16
C ASP A 338 50.09 10.59 -34.36
N THR A 339 49.07 11.25 -34.93
CA THR A 339 48.29 12.37 -34.41
C THR A 339 48.99 13.72 -34.55
N HIS A 340 50.17 13.74 -35.18
CA HIS A 340 50.94 14.93 -35.47
C HIS A 340 50.95 15.24 -36.96
N LYS A 341 50.23 16.31 -37.30
CA LYS A 341 50.15 16.81 -38.67
C LYS A 341 51.52 16.99 -39.32
N ASP A 342 51.63 16.62 -40.59
CA ASP A 342 52.90 16.59 -41.33
C ASP A 342 53.70 17.90 -41.31
N ASP A 343 53.03 19.04 -41.14
CA ASP A 343 53.67 20.35 -41.10
C ASP A 343 54.22 20.73 -39.71
N ALA A 344 53.80 20.02 -38.68
CA ALA A 344 54.23 20.10 -37.28
C ALA A 344 55.04 18.88 -36.83
N ASP A 345 55.08 17.83 -37.64
CA ASP A 345 55.82 16.60 -37.39
C ASP A 345 57.25 16.65 -37.97
N ALA A 346 58.23 16.32 -37.13
CA ALA A 346 59.62 16.18 -37.53
C ALA A 346 59.87 14.94 -38.42
N PHE A 347 59.01 13.92 -38.39
CA PHE A 347 59.06 12.72 -39.22
C PHE A 347 57.67 12.23 -39.76
N PRO A 348 57.04 12.97 -40.72
CA PRO A 348 55.65 12.79 -41.24
C PRO A 348 55.24 11.47 -41.91
N THR A 349 56.05 10.42 -41.79
CA THR A 349 55.80 9.12 -42.42
C THR A 349 56.32 7.95 -41.57
N ASP A 350 56.80 8.25 -40.36
CA ASP A 350 57.24 7.28 -39.36
C ASP A 350 56.48 7.54 -38.08
N GLY A 351 55.27 6.98 -38.02
CA GLY A 351 54.33 7.21 -36.93
C GLY A 351 54.73 6.66 -35.56
N LYS A 352 56.03 6.48 -35.33
CA LYS A 352 56.65 6.17 -34.04
C LYS A 352 57.53 7.28 -33.54
N GLU A 353 57.78 8.34 -34.30
CA GLU A 353 58.71 9.40 -33.93
C GLU A 353 58.21 10.70 -34.55
N TRP A 354 57.83 11.69 -33.74
CA TRP A 354 57.31 12.95 -34.29
C TRP A 354 57.96 14.21 -33.72
N LEU A 355 58.61 14.08 -32.56
CA LEU A 355 59.16 15.18 -31.78
C LEU A 355 60.64 14.93 -31.46
N ASP A 356 61.43 16.00 -31.49
CA ASP A 356 62.88 16.03 -31.20
C ASP A 356 63.14 17.29 -30.35
N THR A 357 62.99 17.13 -29.03
CA THR A 357 62.81 18.24 -28.08
C THR A 357 64.12 18.99 -27.80
N ASP A 358 65.23 18.29 -27.64
CA ASP A 358 66.55 18.89 -27.46
C ASP A 358 67.26 19.20 -28.81
N GLY A 359 66.73 18.68 -29.92
CA GLY A 359 67.18 18.93 -31.28
C GLY A 359 68.40 18.10 -31.68
N ASP A 360 68.65 16.96 -31.04
CA ASP A 360 69.79 16.09 -31.31
C ASP A 360 69.57 15.15 -32.53
N LYS A 361 68.33 15.07 -33.04
CA LYS A 361 67.84 14.27 -34.17
C LYS A 361 67.57 12.79 -33.87
N ILE A 362 67.54 12.43 -32.61
CA ILE A 362 66.90 11.22 -32.13
C ILE A 362 65.50 11.68 -31.72
N GLY A 363 64.47 11.04 -32.27
CA GLY A 363 63.13 11.36 -31.82
C GLY A 363 63.01 10.97 -30.35
N ASN A 364 62.23 11.74 -29.60
CA ASN A 364 62.02 11.56 -28.16
C ASN A 364 61.73 10.11 -27.75
N ASN A 365 61.03 9.33 -28.59
CA ASN A 365 60.71 7.93 -28.24
C ASN A 365 61.93 6.99 -28.24
N ALA A 366 63.06 7.44 -28.78
CA ALA A 366 64.34 6.74 -28.77
C ALA A 366 65.42 7.41 -27.91
N ASP A 367 65.19 8.62 -27.40
CA ASP A 367 66.07 9.30 -26.45
C ASP A 367 65.70 8.94 -25.00
N THR A 368 66.58 9.25 -24.03
CA THR A 368 66.43 8.87 -22.61
C THR A 368 66.60 10.03 -21.63
N ASP A 369 66.73 11.24 -22.18
CA ASP A 369 66.93 12.54 -21.54
C ASP A 369 66.50 13.59 -22.58
N ASP A 370 65.19 13.64 -22.83
CA ASP A 370 64.56 14.31 -23.97
C ASP A 370 64.76 15.85 -23.97
N ASP A 371 65.12 16.47 -22.83
CA ASP A 371 65.37 17.91 -22.70
C ASP A 371 66.81 18.32 -22.32
N GLY A 372 67.63 17.35 -21.92
CA GLY A 372 69.05 17.51 -21.61
C GLY A 372 69.34 18.26 -20.31
N ASP A 373 68.52 18.11 -19.27
CA ASP A 373 68.66 18.80 -17.98
C ASP A 373 69.57 18.10 -16.93
N ASP A 374 70.06 16.90 -17.27
CA ASP A 374 70.84 15.96 -16.45
C ASP A 374 70.01 15.05 -15.48
N VAL A 375 68.68 15.04 -15.56
CA VAL A 375 67.77 14.04 -14.98
C VAL A 375 67.21 13.18 -16.11
N ILE A 376 67.09 11.87 -15.92
CA ILE A 376 66.63 10.96 -17.00
C ILE A 376 65.11 10.97 -17.07
N ASP A 377 64.50 10.79 -18.25
CA ASP A 377 63.04 10.86 -18.44
C ASP A 377 62.24 9.98 -17.46
N GLY A 378 62.82 8.86 -17.01
CA GLY A 378 62.17 7.94 -16.07
C GLY A 378 62.16 8.41 -14.61
N ASP A 379 63.01 9.37 -14.25
CA ASP A 379 63.11 9.98 -12.92
C ASP A 379 62.75 11.48 -12.94
N ASP A 380 62.45 12.05 -14.12
CA ASP A 380 62.05 13.43 -14.33
C ASP A 380 60.52 13.53 -14.52
N ALA A 381 59.86 14.39 -13.76
CA ALA A 381 58.44 14.65 -13.96
C ALA A 381 58.15 15.54 -15.19
N PHE A 382 59.16 16.28 -15.64
CA PHE A 382 59.17 17.12 -16.85
C PHE A 382 60.30 16.75 -17.80
N PRO A 383 60.27 15.55 -18.42
CA PRO A 383 61.33 15.09 -19.33
C PRO A 383 61.64 16.01 -20.51
N LEU A 384 60.76 16.98 -20.80
CA LEU A 384 60.83 17.89 -21.94
C LEU A 384 61.15 19.35 -21.54
N ASP A 385 61.24 19.68 -20.25
CA ASP A 385 61.50 21.04 -19.74
C ASP A 385 62.67 21.12 -18.74
N LYS A 386 63.83 21.46 -19.29
CA LYS A 386 65.10 21.59 -18.58
C LYS A 386 65.22 22.64 -17.47
N ASP A 387 64.14 23.25 -16.98
CA ASP A 387 64.11 24.09 -15.77
C ASP A 387 63.28 23.46 -14.62
N GLU A 388 62.56 22.37 -14.86
CA GLU A 388 61.66 21.72 -13.90
C GLU A 388 61.96 20.22 -13.82
N SER A 389 61.83 19.63 -12.63
CA SER A 389 62.03 18.17 -12.49
C SER A 389 61.20 17.51 -11.39
N VAL A 390 60.42 18.31 -10.66
CA VAL A 390 59.56 17.85 -9.57
C VAL A 390 58.17 18.41 -9.84
N ASP A 391 57.20 17.50 -9.81
CA ASP A 391 55.77 17.72 -9.99
C ASP A 391 55.08 17.04 -8.80
N THR A 392 54.70 17.81 -7.79
CA THR A 392 54.22 17.22 -6.54
C THR A 392 52.77 16.75 -6.66
N ASP A 393 51.97 17.41 -7.49
CA ASP A 393 50.58 17.08 -7.77
C ASP A 393 50.38 16.23 -9.03
N GLY A 394 51.38 16.22 -9.93
CA GLY A 394 51.31 15.51 -11.19
C GLY A 394 50.49 16.27 -12.24
N ASP A 395 50.28 17.58 -12.08
CA ASP A 395 49.46 18.41 -13.00
C ASP A 395 50.20 18.80 -14.28
N LYS A 396 51.50 18.48 -14.34
CA LYS A 396 52.40 18.79 -15.43
C LYS A 396 52.78 20.28 -15.50
N VAL A 397 52.83 20.96 -14.38
CA VAL A 397 53.53 22.21 -14.14
C VAL A 397 54.55 21.97 -13.04
N GLY A 398 55.83 22.24 -13.29
CA GLY A 398 56.84 21.97 -12.27
C GLY A 398 56.76 22.92 -11.11
N ASN A 399 57.01 22.43 -9.89
CA ASN A 399 56.88 23.19 -8.65
C ASN A 399 57.60 24.56 -8.63
N ASN A 400 58.58 24.85 -9.51
CA ASN A 400 59.18 26.19 -9.54
C ASN A 400 58.39 27.19 -10.41
N ALA A 401 57.58 26.71 -11.35
CA ALA A 401 56.70 27.49 -12.20
C ALA A 401 55.24 27.42 -11.74
N ASP A 402 54.89 26.37 -11.02
CA ASP A 402 53.60 26.18 -10.40
C ASP A 402 53.40 27.19 -9.26
N THR A 403 52.14 27.56 -9.08
CA THR A 403 51.70 28.41 -7.98
C THR A 403 50.78 27.67 -7.03
N ASP A 404 50.56 26.36 -7.25
CA ASP A 404 49.66 25.43 -6.54
C ASP A 404 50.28 24.02 -6.60
N ASP A 405 51.43 23.87 -5.98
CA ASP A 405 52.37 22.76 -6.10
C ASP A 405 51.77 21.37 -5.80
N ASP A 406 50.67 21.27 -5.06
CA ASP A 406 49.98 20.02 -4.75
C ASP A 406 48.61 19.86 -5.44
N GLY A 407 48.23 20.83 -6.26
CA GLY A 407 47.12 20.72 -7.22
C GLY A 407 45.78 20.58 -6.55
N ASP A 408 45.63 21.15 -5.36
CA ASP A 408 44.38 21.12 -4.60
C ASP A 408 43.46 22.33 -4.87
N ASP A 409 43.81 23.13 -5.91
CA ASP A 409 43.18 24.36 -6.36
C ASP A 409 43.41 25.57 -5.41
N VAL A 410 44.31 25.44 -4.42
CA VAL A 410 44.70 26.52 -3.51
C VAL A 410 46.14 26.91 -3.74
N LEU A 411 46.33 28.12 -4.28
CA LEU A 411 47.67 28.65 -4.54
C LEU A 411 48.59 28.54 -3.30
N ASP A 412 49.85 28.12 -3.46
CA ASP A 412 50.86 27.91 -2.40
C ASP A 412 51.00 29.07 -1.40
N GLY A 413 50.69 30.29 -1.87
CA GLY A 413 50.78 31.50 -1.06
C GLY A 413 49.57 31.73 -0.13
N GLU A 414 48.46 31.06 -0.42
CA GLU A 414 47.19 31.06 0.30
C GLU A 414 46.92 29.70 0.97
N ASP A 415 47.66 28.67 0.58
CA ASP A 415 47.65 27.32 1.14
C ASP A 415 48.54 27.18 2.40
N ALA A 416 48.00 26.52 3.43
CA ALA A 416 48.70 26.16 4.66
C ALA A 416 49.67 24.97 4.48
N PHE A 417 49.42 24.06 3.53
CA PHE A 417 50.26 22.90 3.23
C PHE A 417 50.50 22.67 1.72
N PRO A 418 51.29 23.52 1.04
CA PRO A 418 51.50 23.54 -0.42
C PRO A 418 52.14 22.31 -1.10
N LEU A 419 52.23 21.16 -0.43
CA LEU A 419 52.82 19.93 -0.95
C LEU A 419 51.98 18.70 -0.55
N ASP A 420 50.81 18.91 0.04
CA ASP A 420 49.89 17.88 0.51
C ASP A 420 48.49 18.15 -0.04
N LYS A 421 48.26 17.62 -1.24
CA LYS A 421 47.05 17.80 -2.06
C LYS A 421 45.71 17.52 -1.37
N ASP A 422 45.75 16.84 -0.22
CA ASP A 422 44.56 16.49 0.52
C ASP A 422 44.19 17.61 1.50
N GLU A 423 45.00 18.65 1.63
CA GLU A 423 44.97 19.57 2.75
C GLU A 423 45.44 21.00 2.47
N SER A 424 44.49 21.92 2.27
CA SER A 424 44.81 23.35 2.10
C SER A 424 44.42 24.28 3.24
N ILE A 425 43.56 23.81 4.14
CA ILE A 425 42.81 24.68 5.04
C ILE A 425 43.12 24.29 6.48
N ASP A 426 43.78 25.20 7.19
CA ASP A 426 43.99 25.11 8.64
C ASP A 426 43.13 26.21 9.29
N THR A 427 41.86 25.88 9.57
CA THR A 427 40.85 26.88 9.97
C THR A 427 41.21 27.51 11.33
N ASP A 428 41.67 26.73 12.29
CA ASP A 428 42.05 27.19 13.64
C ASP A 428 43.54 27.59 13.77
N LYS A 429 44.37 27.23 12.79
CA LYS A 429 45.81 27.53 12.68
C LYS A 429 46.68 26.81 13.67
N ASP A 430 46.31 25.58 14.05
CA ASP A 430 47.09 24.75 14.96
C ASP A 430 48.27 24.01 14.28
N GLY A 431 48.27 23.96 12.95
CA GLY A 431 49.28 23.31 12.12
C GLY A 431 48.96 21.85 11.75
N THR A 432 47.76 21.39 12.07
CA THR A 432 47.08 20.22 11.49
C THR A 432 46.03 20.79 10.54
N GLY A 433 45.96 20.26 9.33
CA GLY A 433 44.94 20.72 8.41
C GLY A 433 43.61 19.98 8.61
N ASN A 434 42.53 20.59 8.14
CA ASN A 434 41.15 20.21 8.47
C ASN A 434 40.78 18.76 8.10
N ASN A 435 41.41 18.17 7.09
CA ASN A 435 41.19 16.77 6.70
C ASN A 435 41.66 15.75 7.76
N ALA A 436 42.57 16.18 8.64
CA ALA A 436 43.27 15.37 9.63
C ALA A 436 43.04 15.90 11.05
N ASP A 437 42.64 17.16 11.19
CA ASP A 437 42.04 17.68 12.40
C ASP A 437 40.66 17.03 12.61
N THR A 438 40.19 17.07 13.86
CA THR A 438 38.89 16.51 14.25
C THR A 438 38.00 17.55 14.92
N ASP A 439 38.45 18.81 14.91
CA ASP A 439 37.90 20.01 15.55
C ASP A 439 38.41 21.22 14.74
N ASP A 440 38.07 21.26 13.45
CA ASP A 440 38.66 22.10 12.41
C ASP A 440 38.70 23.60 12.78
N ASP A 441 37.70 24.11 13.50
CA ASP A 441 37.61 25.50 13.92
C ASP A 441 38.06 25.77 15.38
N GLY A 442 38.38 24.71 16.12
CA GLY A 442 38.90 24.75 17.48
C GLY A 442 37.89 25.21 18.54
N ASP A 443 36.59 25.06 18.31
CA ASP A 443 35.54 25.45 19.25
C ASP A 443 35.29 24.40 20.37
N ASN A 444 35.93 23.23 20.27
CA ASN A 444 35.85 22.05 21.15
C ASN A 444 34.63 21.13 20.91
N VAL A 445 33.96 21.24 19.77
CA VAL A 445 33.03 20.26 19.21
C VAL A 445 33.76 19.52 18.08
N LEU A 446 33.54 18.20 17.95
CA LEU A 446 34.24 17.43 16.92
C LEU A 446 33.51 17.57 15.59
N ASP A 447 34.20 17.62 14.44
CA ASP A 447 33.56 17.85 13.11
C ASP A 447 32.45 16.85 12.79
N GLY A 448 32.58 15.61 13.27
CA GLY A 448 31.54 14.57 13.07
C GLY A 448 30.26 14.79 13.89
N ASP A 449 30.33 15.62 14.93
CA ASP A 449 29.23 16.06 15.79
C ASP A 449 28.89 17.55 15.55
N ASP A 450 29.54 18.22 14.59
CA ASP A 450 29.43 19.66 14.30
C ASP A 450 28.75 19.90 12.94
N ALA A 451 27.67 20.68 12.92
CA ALA A 451 26.97 21.03 11.68
C ALA A 451 27.70 22.11 10.85
N PHE A 452 28.57 22.90 11.47
CA PHE A 452 29.39 23.93 10.85
C PHE A 452 30.87 23.80 11.30
N PRO A 453 31.57 22.72 10.91
CA PRO A 453 32.93 22.43 11.39
C PRO A 453 33.98 23.54 11.17
N LEU A 454 33.68 24.54 10.33
CA LEU A 454 34.61 25.62 9.97
C LEU A 454 34.25 26.97 10.61
N ASP A 455 33.21 27.04 11.45
CA ASP A 455 32.76 28.28 12.11
C ASP A 455 32.68 28.12 13.62
N LYS A 456 33.76 28.51 14.30
CA LYS A 456 33.89 28.44 15.75
C LYS A 456 32.87 29.22 16.59
N ASP A 457 31.87 29.86 15.99
CA ASP A 457 30.72 30.45 16.69
C ASP A 457 29.41 29.65 16.47
N GLU A 458 29.40 28.59 15.65
CA GLU A 458 28.23 27.83 15.23
C GLU A 458 28.51 26.34 15.18
N SER A 459 27.65 25.52 15.77
CA SER A 459 27.85 24.06 15.75
C SER A 459 26.58 23.24 15.53
N VAL A 460 25.44 23.91 15.34
CA VAL A 460 24.10 23.30 15.30
C VAL A 460 23.32 23.87 14.13
N ASP A 461 22.77 22.99 13.28
CA ASP A 461 21.83 23.25 12.17
C ASP A 461 20.59 22.41 12.45
N THR A 462 19.52 23.03 12.93
CA THR A 462 18.38 22.27 13.43
C THR A 462 17.39 21.86 12.35
N ASP A 463 17.18 22.69 11.33
CA ASP A 463 16.26 22.39 10.22
C ASP A 463 16.94 21.78 8.99
N GLY A 464 18.28 21.81 8.94
CA GLY A 464 19.08 21.25 7.87
C GLY A 464 19.13 22.14 6.62
N ASP A 465 18.82 23.43 6.74
CA ASP A 465 18.83 24.38 5.62
C ASP A 465 20.24 24.93 5.30
N LYS A 466 21.24 24.57 6.12
CA LYS A 466 22.66 24.96 6.04
C LYS A 466 22.96 26.39 6.50
N ILE A 467 22.09 26.99 7.30
CA ILE A 467 22.34 28.22 8.06
C ILE A 467 22.41 27.84 9.54
N GLY A 468 23.47 28.26 10.24
CA GLY A 468 23.64 27.88 11.64
C GLY A 468 22.67 28.59 12.56
N ASN A 469 22.27 27.93 13.65
CA ASN A 469 21.24 28.43 14.56
C ASN A 469 21.50 29.85 15.14
N ASN A 470 22.75 30.31 15.28
CA ASN A 470 23.00 31.70 15.72
C ASN A 470 22.88 32.74 14.59
N ALA A 471 22.84 32.32 13.32
CA ALA A 471 22.76 33.15 12.11
C ALA A 471 21.43 33.01 11.37
N ASP A 472 20.75 31.88 11.53
CA ASP A 472 19.40 31.65 11.03
C ASP A 472 18.39 32.47 11.85
N THR A 473 17.26 32.74 11.23
CA THR A 473 16.14 33.45 11.85
C THR A 473 14.91 32.56 11.95
N ASP A 474 14.98 31.29 11.54
CA ASP A 474 13.91 30.28 11.44
C ASP A 474 14.52 28.87 11.62
N ASP A 475 15.17 28.65 12.77
CA ASP A 475 16.06 27.51 13.13
C ASP A 475 15.44 26.11 12.91
N ASP A 476 14.11 25.97 12.80
CA ASP A 476 13.40 24.71 12.57
C ASP A 476 12.70 24.63 11.20
N GLY A 477 12.87 25.66 10.36
CA GLY A 477 12.44 25.69 8.96
C GLY A 477 10.93 25.67 8.79
N ASP A 478 10.19 26.00 9.85
CA ASP A 478 8.75 25.86 9.89
C ASP A 478 8.00 27.07 9.31
N VAL A 479 8.74 28.16 9.02
CA VAL A 479 8.32 29.48 8.49
C VAL A 479 7.92 30.51 9.55
N VAL A 480 8.15 30.24 10.84
CA VAL A 480 8.01 31.21 11.93
C VAL A 480 9.38 31.56 12.48
N SER A 481 9.71 32.84 12.40
CA SER A 481 11.01 33.30 12.85
C SER A 481 11.27 33.06 14.34
N ASP A 482 12.50 32.72 14.75
CA ASP A 482 12.90 32.37 16.13
C ASP A 482 12.50 33.38 17.19
N ASP A 483 12.50 34.67 16.84
CA ASP A 483 12.07 35.76 17.73
C ASP A 483 10.58 35.64 18.11
N ASP A 484 9.81 34.99 17.23
CA ASP A 484 8.38 34.74 17.31
C ASP A 484 8.05 33.24 17.52
N ASP A 485 9.04 32.33 17.47
CA ASP A 485 8.87 30.89 17.70
C ASP A 485 8.93 30.49 19.18
N LEU A 486 8.12 29.49 19.54
CA LEU A 486 8.02 28.94 20.87
C LEU A 486 9.14 27.97 21.22
N ASP A 487 9.55 27.18 20.24
CA ASP A 487 10.68 26.30 20.28
C ASP A 487 11.32 26.38 18.90
N PRO A 488 12.22 27.36 18.68
CA PRO A 488 12.87 27.58 17.39
C PRO A 488 13.58 26.34 16.82
N THR A 489 13.67 25.25 17.58
CA THR A 489 14.38 24.03 17.20
C THR A 489 13.45 22.83 16.94
N ASP A 490 12.13 23.01 16.93
CA ASP A 490 11.15 21.93 16.75
C ASP A 490 10.04 22.32 15.75
N PRO A 491 10.08 21.81 14.50
CA PRO A 491 9.16 22.22 13.43
C PRO A 491 7.70 21.84 13.68
N ASP A 492 7.42 20.99 14.67
CA ASP A 492 6.07 20.63 15.08
C ASP A 492 5.49 21.59 16.13
N ILE A 493 6.29 22.56 16.62
CA ILE A 493 5.95 23.48 17.71
C ILE A 493 5.66 24.93 17.26
N GLY A 494 5.84 25.34 16.00
CA GLY A 494 5.60 26.75 15.60
C GLY A 494 4.50 26.99 14.56
N ALA A 495 4.68 26.58 13.31
CA ALA A 495 4.38 27.55 12.25
C ALA A 495 3.10 27.51 11.44
N PRO A 496 2.69 26.53 10.63
CA PRO A 496 1.60 26.81 9.69
C PRO A 496 0.23 26.80 10.38
N GLN A 497 0.11 25.99 11.43
CA GLN A 497 -1.17 25.68 12.06
C GLN A 497 -1.54 26.71 13.13
N THR A 498 -0.57 27.18 13.92
CA THR A 498 -0.80 28.21 14.96
C THR A 498 -1.13 29.56 14.33
N ALA A 499 -0.42 29.97 13.28
CA ALA A 499 -0.72 31.20 12.54
C ALA A 499 -2.10 31.14 11.86
N ALA A 500 -2.48 29.99 11.28
CA ALA A 500 -3.81 29.77 10.72
C ALA A 500 -4.90 29.80 11.82
N LEU A 501 -4.65 29.19 12.98
CA LEU A 501 -5.54 29.18 14.14
C LEU A 501 -5.76 30.60 14.69
N ILE A 502 -4.68 31.35 14.89
CA ILE A 502 -4.71 32.75 15.32
C ILE A 502 -5.51 33.59 14.31
N SER A 503 -5.25 33.40 13.01
CA SER A 503 -5.98 34.09 11.94
C SER A 503 -7.47 33.76 11.97
N PHE A 504 -7.84 32.48 12.07
CA PHE A 504 -9.22 32.03 12.19
C PHE A 504 -9.93 32.62 13.42
N MET A 505 -9.24 32.67 14.56
CA MET A 505 -9.76 33.28 15.78
C MET A 505 -9.97 34.78 15.60
N GLN A 506 -9.00 35.50 15.05
CA GLN A 506 -9.10 36.95 14.83
C GLN A 506 -10.15 37.33 13.77
N GLU A 507 -10.37 36.48 12.76
CA GLU A 507 -11.48 36.61 11.80
C GLU A 507 -12.85 36.38 12.45
N SER A 508 -12.91 35.61 13.54
CA SER A 508 -14.14 35.19 14.20
C SER A 508 -14.44 36.04 15.44
N THR A 509 -15.52 36.84 15.42
CA THR A 509 -15.95 37.58 16.62
C THR A 509 -16.48 36.66 17.73
N THR A 510 -16.95 35.47 17.35
CA THR A 510 -17.56 34.49 18.23
C THR A 510 -17.25 33.09 17.72
N LEU A 511 -16.85 32.21 18.63
CA LEU A 511 -16.58 30.80 18.38
C LEU A 511 -17.54 29.93 19.17
N TYR A 512 -17.80 28.73 18.65
CA TYR A 512 -18.73 27.78 19.22
C TYR A 512 -18.07 26.42 19.38
N VAL A 513 -18.22 25.81 20.56
CA VAL A 513 -17.78 24.43 20.81
C VAL A 513 -19.01 23.60 21.10
N GLY A 514 -19.15 22.51 20.37
CA GLY A 514 -20.20 21.52 20.58
C GLY A 514 -19.67 20.35 21.39
N ASN A 515 -20.46 19.88 22.35
CA ASN A 515 -20.18 18.64 23.06
C ASN A 515 -21.44 17.79 23.17
N THR A 516 -21.25 16.48 23.23
CA THR A 516 -22.33 15.55 23.60
C THR A 516 -22.02 14.93 24.95
N ASP A 517 -23.07 14.81 25.76
CA ASP A 517 -23.00 14.08 27.01
C ASP A 517 -23.89 12.84 26.90
N LYS A 518 -23.34 11.67 27.25
CA LYS A 518 -24.04 10.38 27.32
C LYS A 518 -24.22 10.00 28.79
N GLU A 519 -25.12 10.71 29.46
CA GLU A 519 -25.52 10.37 30.82
C GLU A 519 -26.82 9.55 30.80
N ASN A 520 -26.80 8.33 31.36
CA ASN A 520 -28.01 7.51 31.61
C ASN A 520 -28.90 7.28 30.37
N ASP A 521 -28.30 6.87 29.25
CA ASP A 521 -28.95 6.65 27.95
C ASP A 521 -29.61 7.91 27.32
N LYS A 522 -29.31 9.12 27.82
CA LYS A 522 -29.70 10.40 27.21
C LYS A 522 -28.54 10.92 26.38
N THR A 523 -28.63 10.89 25.06
CA THR A 523 -27.75 11.72 24.22
C THR A 523 -28.30 13.13 24.21
N THR A 524 -27.63 14.07 24.89
CA THR A 524 -27.97 15.49 24.80
C THR A 524 -26.81 16.27 24.20
N GLY A 525 -27.11 17.17 23.28
CA GLY A 525 -26.13 18.12 22.75
C GLY A 525 -26.08 19.36 23.62
N ALA A 526 -24.88 19.89 23.83
CA ALA A 526 -24.68 21.22 24.35
C ALA A 526 -23.73 22.02 23.47
N LEU A 527 -23.83 23.34 23.59
CA LEU A 527 -23.07 24.30 22.83
C LEU A 527 -22.57 25.38 23.78
N GLU A 528 -21.27 25.62 23.76
CA GLU A 528 -20.64 26.73 24.46
C GLU A 528 -20.29 27.84 23.45
N GLU A 529 -20.46 29.09 23.87
CA GLU A 529 -20.21 30.28 23.07
C GLU A 529 -19.06 31.08 23.69
N PHE A 530 -18.06 31.39 22.86
CA PHE A 530 -16.88 32.16 23.23
C PHE A 530 -16.90 33.48 22.46
N THR A 531 -16.81 34.61 23.16
CA THR A 531 -16.65 35.93 22.52
C THR A 531 -15.20 36.37 22.60
N LEU A 532 -14.62 36.78 21.46
CA LEU A 532 -13.25 37.30 21.38
C LEU A 532 -13.24 38.83 21.51
N ALA A 533 -12.51 39.35 22.50
CA ALA A 533 -12.30 40.78 22.72
C ALA A 533 -10.89 41.07 23.23
N ASN A 534 -10.16 41.98 22.56
CA ASN A 534 -8.77 42.35 22.90
C ASN A 534 -7.84 41.13 23.02
N ASN A 535 -7.88 40.20 22.05
CA ASN A 535 -7.10 38.95 22.06
C ASN A 535 -7.39 38.02 23.25
N ILE A 536 -8.55 38.18 23.91
CA ILE A 536 -9.02 37.28 24.95
C ILE A 536 -10.40 36.75 24.55
N ALA A 537 -10.54 35.45 24.37
CA ALA A 537 -11.83 34.78 24.22
C ALA A 537 -12.34 34.33 25.58
N THR A 538 -13.58 34.69 25.90
CA THR A 538 -14.23 34.32 27.17
C THR A 538 -15.52 33.60 26.88
N ILE A 539 -15.85 32.58 27.68
CA ILE A 539 -17.17 31.92 27.64
C ILE A 539 -18.25 32.96 27.98
N THR A 540 -19.15 33.23 27.04
CA THR A 540 -20.27 34.16 27.19
C THR A 540 -21.64 33.48 27.27
N GLY A 541 -21.74 32.20 26.89
CA GLY A 541 -22.97 31.45 26.97
C GLY A 541 -22.78 29.94 26.96
N LYS A 542 -23.66 29.23 27.67
CA LYS A 542 -23.78 27.76 27.64
C LYS A 542 -25.23 27.40 27.36
N TYR A 543 -25.43 26.56 26.35
CA TYR A 543 -26.75 26.23 25.82
C TYR A 543 -26.93 24.72 25.73
N SER A 544 -28.13 24.24 26.00
CA SER A 544 -28.55 22.90 25.57
C SER A 544 -29.18 22.99 24.18
N ILE A 545 -28.84 22.05 23.31
CA ILE A 545 -29.39 21.94 21.96
C ILE A 545 -30.72 21.19 22.04
N GLY A 546 -31.81 21.89 21.71
CA GLY A 546 -33.13 21.33 21.55
C GLY A 546 -33.26 20.53 20.26
N LYS A 547 -34.29 19.70 20.19
CA LYS A 547 -34.53 18.76 19.08
C LYS A 547 -34.77 19.40 17.72
N ASP A 548 -35.19 20.66 17.73
CA ASP A 548 -35.44 21.51 16.58
C ASP A 548 -34.25 22.45 16.28
N GLY A 549 -33.09 22.20 16.90
CA GLY A 549 -31.91 23.06 16.83
C GLY A 549 -32.01 24.33 17.67
N THR A 550 -33.07 24.51 18.48
CA THR A 550 -33.18 25.68 19.36
C THR A 550 -32.20 25.61 20.52
N LEU A 551 -31.56 26.73 20.83
CA LEU A 551 -30.65 26.83 21.96
C LEU A 551 -31.41 27.32 23.19
N THR A 552 -31.43 26.51 24.24
CA THR A 552 -31.96 26.91 25.56
C THR A 552 -30.80 27.18 26.51
N ALA A 553 -30.74 28.38 27.09
CA ALA A 553 -29.69 28.71 28.05
C ALA A 553 -29.77 27.76 29.26
N LYS A 554 -28.65 27.15 29.64
CA LYS A 554 -28.59 26.32 30.85
C LYS A 554 -28.71 27.25 32.07
N ASN A 555 -29.86 27.25 32.74
CA ASN A 555 -29.98 27.89 34.06
C ASN A 555 -29.17 27.07 35.06
N SER A 556 -28.20 27.70 35.71
CA SER A 556 -27.29 27.09 36.71
C SER A 556 -28.00 26.30 37.82
N ALA A 557 -29.29 26.52 38.06
CA ALA A 557 -30.08 25.81 39.07
C ALA A 557 -30.79 24.52 38.58
N GLN A 558 -30.94 24.28 37.26
CA GLN A 558 -31.56 23.07 36.72
C GLN A 558 -30.55 22.12 36.04
N ALA A 559 -29.39 22.62 35.63
CA ALA A 559 -28.25 21.78 35.25
C ALA A 559 -27.69 21.01 36.47
N ALA A 560 -27.78 21.58 37.67
CA ALA A 560 -27.17 21.02 38.88
C ALA A 560 -27.75 19.68 39.39
N SER A 561 -28.87 19.18 38.84
CA SER A 561 -29.50 17.97 39.38
C SER A 561 -29.31 16.70 38.56
N ASN A 562 -28.81 16.77 37.32
CA ASN A 562 -28.61 15.61 36.42
C ASN A 562 -27.53 15.85 35.35
N VAL A 563 -26.69 16.89 35.49
CA VAL A 563 -25.52 17.11 34.64
C VAL A 563 -24.31 16.75 35.48
N ASP A 564 -23.42 15.95 34.92
CA ASP A 564 -22.09 15.68 35.44
C ASP A 564 -21.49 16.97 36.03
N THR A 565 -21.28 16.98 37.34
CA THR A 565 -20.66 18.09 38.08
C THR A 565 -19.14 18.10 37.88
N SER A 566 -18.65 17.71 36.70
CA SER A 566 -17.24 17.44 36.35
C SER A 566 -16.28 18.63 36.45
N PHE A 567 -16.72 19.75 37.00
CA PHE A 567 -15.89 20.92 37.28
C PHE A 567 -15.75 21.28 38.76
N ASP A 568 -16.25 20.48 39.70
CA ASP A 568 -15.79 20.53 41.10
C ASP A 568 -14.39 19.88 41.24
N ARG A 569 -13.49 20.09 40.27
CA ARG A 569 -12.08 19.67 40.34
C ARG A 569 -11.30 20.68 41.18
N LEU A 570 -10.45 20.17 42.06
CA LEU A 570 -9.50 20.99 42.80
C LEU A 570 -8.19 21.01 42.05
N ILE A 571 -7.66 22.19 41.81
CA ILE A 571 -6.38 22.39 41.13
C ILE A 571 -5.37 22.93 42.14
N LEU A 572 -4.12 22.47 42.06
CA LEU A 572 -3.09 22.86 43.01
C LEU A 572 -2.42 24.18 42.58
N THR A 573 -2.82 25.28 43.20
CA THR A 573 -2.23 26.60 42.97
C THR A 573 -1.07 26.90 43.91
N ASP A 574 -0.43 28.05 43.75
CA ASP A 574 0.57 28.58 44.69
C ASP A 574 0.02 28.77 46.11
N ASN A 575 -1.31 28.82 46.27
CA ASN A 575 -1.99 28.93 47.56
C ASN A 575 -2.52 27.57 48.09
N GLY A 576 -2.17 26.46 47.44
CA GLY A 576 -2.70 25.13 47.72
C GLY A 576 -3.91 24.76 46.86
N TRP A 577 -4.68 23.78 47.31
CA TRP A 577 -5.86 23.27 46.58
C TRP A 577 -6.98 24.32 46.51
N GLU A 578 -7.29 24.79 45.30
CA GLU A 578 -8.39 25.70 45.01
C GLU A 578 -9.41 25.06 44.08
N LYS A 579 -10.68 25.47 44.18
CA LYS A 579 -11.70 25.06 43.20
C LYS A 579 -11.42 25.70 41.85
N SER A 580 -11.50 24.92 40.78
CA SER A 580 -11.40 25.45 39.41
C SER A 580 -12.57 26.38 39.07
N SER A 581 -12.30 27.43 38.30
CA SER A 581 -13.36 28.28 37.72
C SER A 581 -14.12 27.54 36.61
N GLU A 582 -15.45 27.68 36.58
CA GLU A 582 -16.29 27.17 35.48
C GLU A 582 -16.16 27.99 34.18
N ASN A 583 -15.58 29.20 34.28
CA ASN A 583 -15.25 30.04 33.13
C ASN A 583 -13.77 29.92 32.81
N PHE A 584 -13.46 29.81 31.52
CA PHE A 584 -12.12 29.81 30.98
C PHE A 584 -11.87 31.05 30.13
N GLU A 585 -10.62 31.49 30.12
CA GLU A 585 -10.10 32.57 29.29
C GLU A 585 -9.08 31.97 28.33
N LEU A 586 -9.25 32.26 27.04
CA LEU A 586 -8.31 31.91 26.00
C LEU A 586 -7.61 33.19 25.55
N LYS A 587 -6.29 33.28 25.75
CA LYS A 587 -5.47 34.45 25.44
C LYS A 587 -4.64 34.19 24.19
N ILE A 588 -4.60 35.17 23.29
CA ILE A 588 -3.72 35.18 22.10
C ILE A 588 -2.59 36.17 22.35
N ASP A 589 -1.33 35.74 22.25
CA ASP A 589 -0.14 36.55 22.54
C ASP A 589 0.74 36.83 21.31
N GLY A 590 0.12 37.07 20.16
CA GLY A 590 0.83 37.33 18.90
C GLY A 590 1.32 36.05 18.21
N THR A 591 1.94 35.15 18.96
CA THR A 591 2.56 33.91 18.45
C THR A 591 1.95 32.63 19.06
N GLN A 592 1.17 32.77 20.14
CA GLN A 592 0.59 31.62 20.86
C GLN A 592 -0.87 31.82 21.21
N VAL A 593 -1.56 30.68 21.41
CA VAL A 593 -2.89 30.62 22.02
C VAL A 593 -2.80 29.86 23.34
N GLN A 594 -3.17 30.51 24.45
CA GLN A 594 -3.16 29.93 25.79
C GLN A 594 -4.57 29.85 26.36
N LEU A 595 -4.89 28.82 27.12
CA LEU A 595 -6.17 28.63 27.80
C LEU A 595 -5.95 28.50 29.31
N TYR A 596 -6.69 29.22 30.15
CA TYR A 596 -6.61 29.07 31.61
C TYR A 596 -7.97 29.31 32.29
N PRO A 597 -8.24 28.69 33.46
CA PRO A 597 -9.41 29.03 34.25
C PRO A 597 -9.36 30.50 34.68
N SER A 598 -10.51 31.19 34.60
CA SER A 598 -10.58 32.63 34.89
C SER A 598 -10.08 32.95 36.29
N GLY A 599 -9.11 33.88 36.37
CA GLY A 599 -8.45 34.27 37.62
C GLY A 599 -7.36 33.30 38.13
N GLN A 600 -7.06 32.21 37.41
CA GLN A 600 -6.08 31.19 37.79
C GLN A 600 -5.05 30.96 36.65
N SER A 601 -4.36 32.02 36.22
CA SER A 601 -3.44 31.98 35.08
C SER A 601 -2.21 31.08 35.24
N SER A 602 -1.87 30.66 36.47
CA SER A 602 -0.83 29.66 36.71
C SER A 602 -1.23 28.25 36.25
N HIS A 603 -2.51 28.04 35.96
CA HIS A 603 -3.05 26.81 35.40
C HIS A 603 -3.37 27.01 33.92
N ASN A 604 -2.33 27.23 33.12
CA ASN A 604 -2.45 27.52 31.70
C ASN A 604 -2.13 26.31 30.82
N PHE A 605 -2.81 26.23 29.69
CA PHE A 605 -2.61 25.25 28.64
C PHE A 605 -2.20 26.01 27.38
N GLN A 606 -1.29 25.44 26.59
CA GLN A 606 -1.09 25.88 25.22
C GLN A 606 -2.14 25.18 24.34
N VAL A 607 -2.75 25.94 23.45
CA VAL A 607 -3.72 25.46 22.48
C VAL A 607 -3.01 25.34 21.15
N GLN A 608 -2.90 24.13 20.63
CA GLN A 608 -2.38 23.83 19.30
C GLN A 608 -3.48 23.23 18.45
N GLY A 609 -3.38 23.34 17.12
CA GLY A 609 -4.38 22.74 16.25
C GLY A 609 -4.46 23.34 14.86
N SER A 610 -5.21 22.68 14.00
CA SER A 610 -5.34 23.05 12.59
C SER A 610 -6.71 23.63 12.26
N VAL A 611 -6.75 24.50 11.26
CA VAL A 611 -8.00 25.09 10.75
C VAL A 611 -8.43 24.35 9.48
N LYS A 612 -9.69 23.93 9.45
CA LYS A 612 -10.33 23.24 8.34
C LYS A 612 -11.41 24.10 7.70
N ASP A 613 -11.37 24.23 6.37
CA ASP A 613 -12.51 24.73 5.59
C ASP A 613 -13.55 23.61 5.49
N LEU A 614 -14.78 23.91 5.90
CA LEU A 614 -15.87 22.94 5.90
C LEU A 614 -16.74 23.05 4.66
N ALA A 615 -16.55 24.06 3.80
CA ALA A 615 -17.41 24.29 2.65
C ALA A 615 -17.58 23.02 1.77
N ASN A 616 -18.84 22.66 1.52
CA ASN A 616 -19.25 21.46 0.77
C ASN A 616 -18.94 20.11 1.42
N LEU A 617 -18.33 20.06 2.61
CA LEU A 617 -18.15 18.82 3.36
C LEU A 617 -19.46 18.40 4.05
N ASN A 618 -19.64 17.09 4.26
CA ASN A 618 -20.77 16.54 4.98
C ASN A 618 -20.79 17.07 6.43
N ILE A 619 -21.96 17.50 6.90
CA ILE A 619 -22.13 18.08 8.23
C ILE A 619 -21.91 17.04 9.34
N HIS A 620 -22.44 15.82 9.18
CA HIS A 620 -22.33 14.73 10.15
C HIS A 620 -20.87 14.34 10.40
N ASP A 621 -20.14 14.04 9.33
CA ASP A 621 -18.76 13.57 9.40
C ASP A 621 -17.78 14.65 9.88
N ASN A 622 -18.25 15.90 10.01
CA ASN A 622 -17.48 17.06 10.43
C ASN A 622 -18.19 17.85 11.53
N ALA A 623 -19.03 17.20 12.35
CA ALA A 623 -19.72 17.80 13.49
C ALA A 623 -18.95 17.67 14.82
N GLY A 624 -17.79 17.03 14.80
CA GLY A 624 -17.03 16.70 16.03
C GLY A 624 -17.87 15.82 16.96
N GLU A 625 -17.81 16.08 18.26
CA GLU A 625 -18.60 15.34 19.24
C GLU A 625 -20.12 15.38 19.02
N LEU A 626 -20.63 16.32 18.21
CA LEU A 626 -22.05 16.44 17.89
C LEU A 626 -22.50 15.49 16.76
N GLU A 627 -21.62 14.68 16.17
CA GLU A 627 -21.97 13.72 15.10
C GLU A 627 -23.21 12.88 15.45
N ASN A 628 -23.28 12.38 16.69
CA ASN A 628 -24.33 11.49 17.18
C ASN A 628 -25.73 12.13 17.27
N ILE A 629 -25.83 13.45 17.06
CA ILE A 629 -27.08 14.20 17.15
C ILE A 629 -27.39 15.02 15.90
N VAL A 630 -26.63 14.87 14.82
CA VAL A 630 -26.88 15.53 13.54
C VAL A 630 -27.22 14.51 12.45
N LYS A 631 -27.91 14.93 11.40
CA LYS A 631 -28.31 14.06 10.29
C LYS A 631 -27.10 13.69 9.45
N GLU A 632 -27.04 12.44 9.01
CA GLU A 632 -26.06 11.91 8.03
C GLU A 632 -26.10 12.64 6.66
N SER A 633 -27.11 13.47 6.39
CA SER A 633 -27.26 14.20 5.13
C SER A 633 -27.21 15.71 5.31
N GLY A 634 -26.49 16.37 4.40
CA GLY A 634 -26.36 17.83 4.33
C GLY A 634 -24.90 18.27 4.31
N ASN A 635 -24.61 19.33 3.56
CA ASN A 635 -23.25 19.85 3.43
C ASN A 635 -23.16 21.26 4.01
N TYR A 636 -22.02 21.58 4.59
CA TYR A 636 -21.74 22.92 5.09
C TYR A 636 -21.73 23.95 3.94
N PRO A 637 -22.31 25.15 4.14
CA PRO A 637 -22.30 26.21 3.14
C PRO A 637 -20.92 26.88 3.05
N ALA A 638 -20.68 27.62 1.96
CA ALA A 638 -19.47 28.41 1.78
C ALA A 638 -19.24 29.37 2.97
N GLY A 639 -18.00 29.44 3.46
CA GLY A 639 -17.60 30.25 4.62
C GLY A 639 -17.77 29.56 5.98
N ALA A 640 -18.20 28.30 6.01
CA ALA A 640 -18.12 27.46 7.21
C ALA A 640 -16.66 27.02 7.42
N LYS A 641 -16.09 27.36 8.58
CA LYS A 641 -14.74 26.96 8.99
C LYS A 641 -14.79 26.46 10.43
N ALA A 642 -13.89 25.54 10.77
CA ALA A 642 -13.67 25.13 12.15
C ALA A 642 -12.17 24.89 12.41
N ALA A 643 -11.76 25.00 13.67
CA ALA A 643 -10.43 24.59 14.10
C ALA A 643 -10.54 23.35 14.99
N ILE A 644 -9.71 22.34 14.74
CA ILE A 644 -9.54 21.19 15.62
C ILE A 644 -8.36 21.51 16.51
N VAL A 645 -8.59 21.67 17.81
CA VAL A 645 -7.55 22.08 18.76
C VAL A 645 -7.34 21.05 19.85
N SER A 646 -6.10 20.90 20.28
CA SER A 646 -5.64 20.07 21.39
C SER A 646 -4.97 20.95 22.45
N LEU A 647 -4.92 20.45 23.68
CA LEU A 647 -4.34 21.17 24.82
C LEU A 647 -3.05 20.51 25.31
N LEU A 648 -2.00 21.31 25.41
CA LEU A 648 -0.73 20.94 26.04
C LEU A 648 -0.60 21.64 27.40
N THR A 649 -0.10 20.93 28.42
CA THR A 649 0.14 21.50 29.74
C THR A 649 1.44 22.31 29.76
N LEU A 650 1.40 23.64 29.89
CA LEU A 650 2.65 24.45 29.93
C LEU A 650 3.47 24.28 31.21
N ASN A 651 2.83 23.83 32.29
CA ASN A 651 3.45 23.61 33.60
C ASN A 651 2.99 22.27 34.16
N GLU A 652 3.75 21.73 35.12
CA GLU A 652 3.30 20.60 35.93
C GLU A 652 1.96 20.91 36.59
N LYS A 653 1.01 19.97 36.52
CA LYS A 653 -0.34 20.15 37.06
C LYS A 653 -0.75 19.01 37.96
N TYR A 654 -1.47 19.37 39.01
CA TYR A 654 -2.08 18.44 39.93
C TYR A 654 -3.56 18.77 40.04
N GLU A 655 -4.41 17.78 39.79
CA GLU A 655 -5.86 17.90 39.86
C GLU A 655 -6.44 16.80 40.75
N LEU A 656 -7.33 17.14 41.68
CA LEU A 656 -8.14 16.16 42.43
C LEU A 656 -9.55 16.09 41.84
N LYS A 657 -10.05 14.87 41.70
CA LYS A 657 -11.45 14.61 41.35
C LYS A 657 -12.34 14.93 42.55
N ASN A 658 -13.62 15.20 42.32
CA ASN A 658 -14.60 15.43 43.40
C ASN A 658 -14.99 14.14 44.16
N ASP A 659 -14.33 13.02 43.84
CA ASP A 659 -14.58 11.72 44.45
C ASP A 659 -13.52 11.41 45.50
N LYS A 660 -13.99 11.10 46.71
CA LYS A 660 -13.12 10.54 47.76
C LYS A 660 -12.54 9.19 47.30
N VAL A 661 -11.35 8.87 47.79
CA VAL A 661 -10.72 7.58 47.48
C VAL A 661 -11.64 6.43 47.90
N TRP A 662 -11.91 5.53 46.96
CA TRP A 662 -12.60 4.27 47.22
C TRP A 662 -11.60 3.21 47.63
N PHE A 663 -11.93 2.45 48.66
CA PHE A 663 -11.06 1.41 49.22
C PHE A 663 -11.71 0.06 49.03
N TRP A 664 -10.89 -0.98 48.87
CA TRP A 664 -11.37 -2.36 49.00
C TRP A 664 -10.67 -3.08 50.14
N HIS A 665 -11.48 -3.73 50.98
CA HIS A 665 -11.07 -4.61 52.06
C HIS A 665 -11.90 -5.89 51.87
N GLY A 666 -11.33 -7.05 51.55
CA GLY A 666 -12.17 -8.21 51.25
C GLY A 666 -12.68 -8.99 52.46
N SER A 667 -13.05 -8.31 53.54
CA SER A 667 -14.02 -8.84 54.49
C SER A 667 -15.42 -8.62 53.94
N GLY A 668 -16.12 -9.70 53.60
CA GLY A 668 -17.48 -9.67 53.03
C GLY A 668 -18.58 -9.20 53.99
N ASN A 669 -18.38 -8.07 54.67
CA ASN A 669 -19.43 -7.33 55.35
C ASN A 669 -19.04 -5.86 55.39
N THR A 670 -19.98 -5.06 54.88
CA THR A 670 -20.04 -3.60 54.87
C THR A 670 -18.86 -2.90 54.23
N ASP A 671 -19.18 -2.24 53.14
CA ASP A 671 -18.75 -0.90 52.71
C ASP A 671 -18.42 0.02 53.91
N ASP A 672 -17.38 -0.31 54.69
CA ASP A 672 -16.73 0.63 55.62
C ASP A 672 -15.81 1.49 54.75
N ASP A 673 -16.48 2.36 54.00
CA ASP A 673 -16.11 3.73 53.75
C ASP A 673 -14.68 4.12 54.18
N GLY A 674 -13.74 3.92 53.26
CA GLY A 674 -12.53 4.74 53.22
C GLY A 674 -12.79 6.24 53.05
N GLN A 675 -14.05 6.68 53.13
CA GLN A 675 -14.44 8.07 53.39
C GLN A 675 -13.86 8.64 54.71
N ASN A 676 -13.32 7.79 55.60
CA ASN A 676 -12.73 8.20 56.89
C ASN A 676 -11.21 8.30 56.90
N ALA A 677 -10.51 7.92 55.82
CA ALA A 677 -9.06 8.11 55.76
C ALA A 677 -8.73 9.60 55.63
N THR A 678 -7.95 10.11 56.58
CA THR A 678 -7.64 11.54 56.72
C THR A 678 -6.17 11.85 56.48
N THR A 679 -5.32 10.82 56.33
CA THR A 679 -3.87 10.96 56.12
C THR A 679 -3.34 9.94 55.11
N LEU A 680 -2.28 10.27 54.38
CA LEU A 680 -1.64 9.37 53.40
C LEU A 680 -1.04 8.11 54.03
N THR A 681 -0.67 8.13 55.31
CA THR A 681 -0.15 6.93 55.98
C THR A 681 -1.22 5.85 56.16
N GLU A 682 -2.50 6.24 56.28
CA GLU A 682 -3.61 5.31 56.49
C GLU A 682 -3.88 4.42 55.28
N ILE A 683 -3.33 4.73 54.09
CA ILE A 683 -3.54 3.95 52.87
C ILE A 683 -2.36 3.02 52.53
N ILE A 684 -1.25 3.12 53.26
CA ILE A 684 -0.05 2.30 53.05
C ILE A 684 -0.14 1.03 53.92
N SER A 685 0.24 -0.11 53.34
CA SER A 685 0.28 -1.43 53.97
C SER A 685 1.70 -1.77 54.46
N ASP A 686 1.83 -2.46 55.58
CA ASP A 686 3.15 -2.89 56.08
C ASP A 686 3.75 -4.06 55.27
N GLN A 687 2.90 -4.92 54.69
CA GLN A 687 3.29 -6.10 53.90
C GLN A 687 2.32 -6.30 52.72
N SER A 688 2.81 -6.88 51.62
CA SER A 688 2.01 -7.25 50.44
C SER A 688 1.03 -8.39 50.71
N ALA A 689 -0.13 -8.36 50.06
CA ALA A 689 -1.11 -9.43 50.11
C ALA A 689 -0.77 -10.69 49.28
N GLY A 690 0.34 -10.69 48.52
CA GLY A 690 0.82 -11.84 47.73
C GLY A 690 0.20 -11.98 46.33
N GLU A 691 0.59 -13.02 45.57
CA GLU A 691 0.16 -13.26 44.18
C GLU A 691 -1.24 -13.89 44.06
N THR A 692 -1.69 -14.62 45.08
CA THR A 692 -3.04 -15.23 45.14
C THR A 692 -3.72 -14.76 46.43
N PRO A 693 -4.16 -13.49 46.49
CA PRO A 693 -4.62 -12.93 47.74
C PRO A 693 -5.94 -13.57 48.15
N VAL A 694 -6.05 -13.95 49.43
CA VAL A 694 -7.34 -14.30 50.02
C VAL A 694 -8.06 -12.96 50.26
N THR A 695 -9.31 -12.83 49.83
CA THR A 695 -10.04 -11.54 49.82
C THR A 695 -9.88 -10.75 51.12
N THR A 696 -9.83 -11.41 52.28
CA THR A 696 -9.70 -10.79 53.61
C THR A 696 -8.39 -10.03 53.92
N SER A 697 -7.36 -10.04 53.06
CA SER A 697 -6.02 -9.50 53.41
C SER A 697 -5.50 -8.33 52.57
N ILE A 698 -6.19 -7.91 51.50
CA ILE A 698 -5.72 -6.78 50.68
C ILE A 698 -6.25 -5.47 51.24
N LYS A 699 -5.38 -4.46 51.34
CA LYS A 699 -5.73 -3.07 51.63
C LYS A 699 -5.32 -2.23 50.42
N GLY A 700 -6.24 -2.04 49.48
CA GLY A 700 -5.99 -1.35 48.22
C GLY A 700 -6.98 -0.22 47.95
N ILE A 701 -6.58 0.68 47.06
CA ILE A 701 -7.37 1.82 46.61
C ILE A 701 -7.79 1.61 45.15
N SER A 702 -9.03 1.98 44.84
CA SER A 702 -9.55 1.99 43.48
C SER A 702 -8.97 3.15 42.69
N LEU A 703 -8.55 2.86 41.46
CA LEU A 703 -8.13 3.88 40.50
C LEU A 703 -9.24 4.24 39.49
N GLY A 704 -10.43 3.61 39.62
CA GLY A 704 -11.56 3.74 38.69
C GLY A 704 -11.95 2.40 38.06
N HIS A 705 -13.16 2.31 37.50
CA HIS A 705 -13.71 1.09 36.86
C HIS A 705 -13.48 -0.18 37.70
N ASP A 706 -12.89 -1.21 37.09
CA ASP A 706 -12.59 -2.51 37.71
C ASP A 706 -11.08 -2.67 38.01
N ILE A 707 -10.36 -1.60 38.35
CA ILE A 707 -8.89 -1.64 38.54
C ILE A 707 -8.42 -0.93 39.82
N GLY A 708 -7.27 -1.33 40.35
CA GLY A 708 -6.57 -0.48 41.32
C GLY A 708 -5.28 -1.05 41.90
N VAL A 709 -4.89 -0.54 43.08
CA VAL A 709 -3.53 -0.66 43.60
C VAL A 709 -3.46 -0.87 45.13
N GLU A 710 -2.56 -1.74 45.57
CA GLU A 710 -2.10 -1.86 46.96
C GLU A 710 -0.75 -1.15 47.12
N LEU A 711 -0.69 -0.17 48.02
CA LEU A 711 0.53 0.58 48.33
C LEU A 711 1.21 -0.04 49.54
N VAL A 712 2.48 -0.42 49.43
CA VAL A 712 3.24 -1.11 50.47
C VAL A 712 4.44 -0.30 50.94
N THR A 713 4.73 -0.39 52.23
CA THR A 713 5.88 0.23 52.90
C THR A 713 7.18 -0.14 52.19
N GLY A 714 8.04 0.86 51.98
CA GLY A 714 9.23 0.72 51.16
C GLY A 714 9.05 1.18 49.70
N GLY A 715 7.92 1.82 49.39
CA GLY A 715 7.71 2.49 48.10
C GLY A 715 7.27 1.56 46.97
N VAL A 716 6.67 0.40 47.28
CA VAL A 716 6.26 -0.59 46.27
C VAL A 716 4.74 -0.55 46.08
N ALA A 717 4.29 -0.55 44.84
CA ALA A 717 2.87 -0.59 44.45
C ALA A 717 2.55 -1.92 43.74
N TYR A 718 1.43 -2.55 44.08
CA TYR A 718 0.94 -3.79 43.46
C TYR A 718 -0.40 -3.56 42.78
N PHE A 719 -0.54 -3.98 41.52
CA PHE A 719 -1.70 -3.65 40.70
C PHE A 719 -2.59 -4.86 40.46
N TYR A 720 -3.91 -4.62 40.44
CA TYR A 720 -4.92 -5.67 40.38
C TYR A 720 -6.05 -5.32 39.41
N THR A 721 -6.60 -6.35 38.78
CA THR A 721 -7.93 -6.29 38.14
C THR A 721 -8.97 -6.79 39.14
N MET A 722 -10.13 -6.14 39.16
CA MET A 722 -11.27 -6.45 40.01
C MET A 722 -12.37 -7.11 39.17
N ASN A 723 -13.17 -7.98 39.79
CA ASN A 723 -14.41 -8.46 39.20
C ASN A 723 -15.54 -8.24 40.20
N TRP A 724 -16.49 -7.38 39.82
CA TRP A 724 -17.61 -6.99 40.68
C TRP A 724 -18.82 -7.95 40.60
N ASN A 725 -18.70 -9.10 39.92
CA ASN A 725 -19.83 -9.97 39.62
C ASN A 725 -19.76 -11.37 40.25
N ASN A 726 -20.46 -11.54 41.37
CA ASN A 726 -21.41 -12.64 41.50
C ASN A 726 -22.57 -12.26 42.43
N SER A 727 -23.67 -11.74 41.87
CA SER A 727 -24.98 -12.23 42.30
C SER A 727 -26.04 -12.03 41.22
N THR A 728 -26.77 -13.10 40.93
CA THR A 728 -28.14 -13.09 40.39
C THR A 728 -29.15 -12.56 41.43
N ALA A 729 -28.77 -11.59 42.26
CA ALA A 729 -29.63 -11.01 43.28
C ALA A 729 -29.17 -9.60 43.66
N MET A 730 -29.56 -8.58 42.88
CA MET A 730 -30.03 -7.33 43.48
C MET A 730 -30.80 -6.45 42.50
N SER A 731 -32.12 -6.57 42.58
CA SER A 731 -33.02 -5.44 42.43
C SER A 731 -32.75 -4.42 43.54
N ASP A 732 -32.63 -3.15 43.15
CA ASP A 732 -32.95 -1.93 43.90
C ASP A 732 -33.32 -2.16 45.38
N SER A 733 -32.33 -2.13 46.29
CA SER A 733 -32.41 -1.70 47.70
C SER A 733 -31.26 -2.27 48.55
N GLY A 734 -30.28 -1.42 48.88
CA GLY A 734 -29.47 -1.48 50.09
C GLY A 734 -28.74 -2.80 50.47
N SER A 735 -27.42 -2.69 50.55
CA SER A 735 -26.47 -3.52 51.33
C SER A 735 -25.80 -4.72 50.65
N GLY A 736 -24.47 -4.58 50.45
CA GLY A 736 -23.49 -5.66 50.55
C GLY A 736 -23.07 -6.34 49.24
N THR A 737 -22.24 -5.68 48.43
CA THR A 737 -21.47 -6.34 47.36
C THR A 737 -20.20 -6.97 47.95
N THR A 738 -19.95 -8.26 47.68
CA THR A 738 -18.67 -8.90 47.98
C THR A 738 -17.80 -8.89 46.71
N SER A 739 -16.80 -8.02 46.64
CA SER A 739 -15.84 -7.95 45.52
C SER A 739 -14.88 -9.14 45.53
N GLN A 740 -14.59 -9.73 44.36
CA GLN A 740 -13.49 -10.68 44.20
C GLN A 740 -12.36 -10.03 43.39
N VAL A 741 -11.14 -10.00 43.95
CA VAL A 741 -9.93 -9.64 43.20
C VAL A 741 -9.62 -10.76 42.23
N SER A 742 -9.56 -10.45 40.92
CA SER A 742 -9.46 -11.47 39.88
C SER A 742 -8.02 -11.91 39.61
N ALA A 743 -7.05 -10.98 39.59
CA ALA A 743 -5.62 -11.28 39.47
C ALA A 743 -4.73 -10.06 39.80
N ARG A 744 -3.52 -10.32 40.32
CA ARG A 744 -2.43 -9.33 40.31
C ARG A 744 -1.86 -9.26 38.90
N VAL A 745 -1.79 -8.06 38.35
CA VAL A 745 -1.36 -7.82 36.96
C VAL A 745 0.05 -7.24 36.87
N GLY A 746 0.59 -6.70 37.97
CA GLY A 746 1.97 -6.24 38.00
C GLY A 746 2.37 -5.57 39.32
N SER A 747 3.51 -4.89 39.28
CA SER A 747 4.02 -4.08 40.38
C SER A 747 4.93 -2.97 39.89
N SER A 748 5.05 -1.92 40.68
CA SER A 748 5.95 -0.78 40.44
C SER A 748 6.22 -0.07 41.78
N THR A 749 6.42 1.23 41.74
CA THR A 749 6.73 2.08 42.88
C THR A 749 5.67 3.15 43.10
N TRP A 750 5.69 3.73 44.30
CA TRP A 750 5.00 4.98 44.60
C TRP A 750 5.95 5.92 45.34
N THR A 751 5.76 7.22 45.18
CA THR A 751 6.55 8.27 45.81
C THR A 751 5.66 9.25 46.57
N GLN A 752 6.21 9.99 47.52
CA GLN A 752 5.52 11.05 48.25
C GLN A 752 6.37 12.31 48.25
N ALA A 753 5.77 13.45 47.91
CA ALA A 753 6.40 14.76 47.87
C ALA A 753 5.50 15.83 48.49
N THR A 754 6.08 17.00 48.80
CA THR A 754 5.33 18.19 49.21
C THR A 754 5.44 19.24 48.11
N VAL A 755 4.30 19.64 47.55
CA VAL A 755 4.22 20.63 46.46
C VAL A 755 3.25 21.73 46.90
N ASN A 756 3.67 23.00 46.83
CA ASN A 756 2.87 24.16 47.26
C ASN A 756 2.21 24.01 48.65
N SER A 757 2.94 23.40 49.59
CA SER A 757 2.51 23.10 50.97
C SER A 757 1.47 21.97 51.12
N GLU A 758 1.17 21.23 50.05
CA GLU A 758 0.29 20.06 50.08
C GLU A 758 1.10 18.76 49.93
N GLU A 759 0.74 17.71 50.66
CA GLU A 759 1.37 16.38 50.50
C GLU A 759 0.71 15.61 49.37
N ILE A 760 1.51 15.08 48.45
CA ILE A 760 1.06 14.37 47.26
C ILE A 760 1.76 13.02 47.20
N LEU A 761 0.98 11.95 47.10
CA LEU A 761 1.46 10.60 46.83
C LEU A 761 1.22 10.27 45.36
N THR A 762 2.29 9.96 44.62
CA THR A 762 2.26 9.64 43.19
C THR A 762 2.46 8.14 42.98
N ILE A 763 1.63 7.54 42.13
CA ILE A 763 1.61 6.10 41.88
C ILE A 763 2.14 5.84 40.47
N ASN A 764 3.29 5.16 40.34
CA ASN A 764 3.92 4.92 39.05
C ASN A 764 3.33 3.67 38.40
N VAL A 765 2.41 3.80 37.45
CA VAL A 765 1.79 2.66 36.77
C VAL A 765 2.62 2.25 35.55
N PRO A 766 3.23 1.05 35.53
CA PRO A 766 4.11 0.64 34.43
C PRO A 766 3.28 0.26 33.20
N LYS A 767 3.84 0.47 32.01
CA LYS A 767 3.15 0.23 30.72
C LYS A 767 2.53 -1.18 30.62
N SER A 768 3.22 -2.21 31.09
CA SER A 768 2.70 -3.59 31.12
C SER A 768 1.40 -3.77 31.92
N VAL A 769 1.21 -2.99 32.98
CA VAL A 769 -0.04 -2.98 33.76
C VAL A 769 -1.12 -2.21 33.01
N GLN A 770 -0.76 -1.08 32.39
CA GLN A 770 -1.67 -0.30 31.56
C GLN A 770 -2.21 -1.16 30.41
N ASP A 771 -1.33 -1.87 29.70
CA ASP A 771 -1.69 -2.76 28.59
C ASP A 771 -2.61 -3.91 29.04
N THR A 772 -2.38 -4.43 30.26
CA THR A 772 -3.24 -5.47 30.84
C THR A 772 -4.63 -4.94 31.20
N TRP A 773 -4.72 -3.67 31.62
CA TRP A 773 -5.98 -3.01 31.92
C TRP A 773 -6.71 -2.52 30.67
N GLY A 774 -5.98 -2.28 29.57
CA GLY A 774 -6.52 -1.75 28.32
C GLY A 774 -7.34 -0.49 28.57
N ASP A 775 -8.51 -0.42 27.95
CA ASP A 775 -9.43 0.73 28.03
C ASP A 775 -9.93 1.07 29.45
N LYS A 776 -9.70 0.18 30.44
CA LYS A 776 -10.03 0.47 31.84
C LYS A 776 -9.07 1.48 32.49
N TYR A 777 -7.87 1.67 31.92
CA TYR A 777 -6.87 2.64 32.38
C TYR A 777 -6.65 3.73 31.33
N ARG A 778 -6.79 4.99 31.74
CA ARG A 778 -6.52 6.13 30.85
C ARG A 778 -5.01 6.38 30.80
N ALA A 779 -4.39 6.10 29.65
CA ALA A 779 -2.96 6.36 29.43
C ALA A 779 -2.67 7.87 29.51
N GLY A 780 -1.49 8.25 30.00
CA GLY A 780 -1.06 9.65 30.17
C GLY A 780 -1.34 10.26 31.55
N ASP A 781 -2.40 9.82 32.23
CA ASP A 781 -2.69 10.26 33.60
C ASP A 781 -1.82 9.50 34.62
N THR A 782 -1.02 10.22 35.42
CA THR A 782 -0.34 9.61 36.57
C THR A 782 -1.21 9.74 37.81
N PRO A 783 -1.67 8.64 38.45
CA PRO A 783 -2.56 8.73 39.59
C PRO A 783 -1.86 9.35 40.80
N ILE A 784 -2.52 10.32 41.42
CA ILE A 784 -2.09 10.93 42.67
C ILE A 784 -3.14 10.77 43.76
N VAL A 785 -2.69 10.86 45.01
CA VAL A 785 -3.55 10.96 46.19
C VAL A 785 -3.07 12.12 47.05
N SER A 786 -3.99 12.98 47.48
CA SER A 786 -3.70 14.10 48.38
C SER A 786 -4.82 14.33 49.38
N VAL A 787 -4.51 15.06 50.46
CA VAL A 787 -5.46 15.42 51.51
C VAL A 787 -6.04 16.80 51.21
N TYR A 788 -7.37 16.91 51.19
CA TYR A 788 -8.06 18.20 51.14
C TYR A 788 -9.20 18.20 52.16
N GLN A 789 -9.32 19.28 52.96
CA GLN A 789 -10.35 19.42 54.01
C GLN A 789 -10.54 18.17 54.91
N SER A 790 -9.43 17.54 55.31
CA SER A 790 -9.40 16.32 56.15
C SER A 790 -10.01 15.07 55.50
N ALA A 791 -9.99 14.96 54.17
CA ALA A 791 -10.32 13.75 53.44
C ALA A 791 -9.31 13.49 52.33
N LEU A 792 -9.12 12.22 51.98
CA LEU A 792 -8.29 11.83 50.83
C LEU A 792 -9.10 11.86 49.54
N TYR A 793 -8.49 12.44 48.53
CA TYR A 793 -9.01 12.49 47.18
C TYR A 793 -8.01 11.84 46.22
N ILE A 794 -8.55 11.15 45.22
CA ILE A 794 -7.77 10.66 44.10
C ILE A 794 -7.75 11.73 43.01
N GLY A 795 -6.62 11.84 42.35
CA GLY A 795 -6.39 12.84 41.32
C GLY A 795 -5.50 12.32 40.21
N LYS A 796 -5.11 13.26 39.35
CA LYS A 796 -4.11 13.06 38.32
C LYS A 796 -2.99 14.09 38.44
N TYR A 797 -1.80 13.64 38.11
CA TYR A 797 -0.64 14.47 37.82
C TYR A 797 -0.40 14.44 36.32
N MET A 798 -0.13 15.62 35.77
CA MET A 798 0.27 15.82 34.37
C MET A 798 1.60 16.56 34.39
N ALA A 799 2.57 16.04 33.64
CA ALA A 799 3.87 16.70 33.50
C ALA A 799 3.73 18.00 32.70
N ALA A 800 4.75 18.86 32.72
CA ALA A 800 4.84 19.91 31.71
C ALA A 800 4.97 19.27 30.30
N ASN A 801 4.44 19.95 29.30
CA ASN A 801 4.38 19.60 27.89
C ASN A 801 3.71 18.24 27.59
N SER A 802 2.84 17.77 28.48
CA SER A 802 2.03 16.57 28.22
C SER A 802 0.72 16.93 27.55
N SER A 803 0.30 16.12 26.57
CA SER A 803 -1.01 16.25 25.94
C SER A 803 -2.12 15.70 26.83
N GLU A 804 -3.22 16.44 26.94
CA GLU A 804 -4.42 15.87 27.53
C GLU A 804 -5.09 14.94 26.50
N SER A 805 -5.06 13.63 26.78
CA SER A 805 -5.48 12.55 25.87
C SER A 805 -6.98 12.50 25.54
N ASP A 806 -7.79 13.47 25.97
CA ASP A 806 -9.26 13.44 25.89
C ASP A 806 -9.88 14.78 25.41
N ASN A 807 -9.08 15.75 24.96
CA ASN A 807 -9.57 17.12 24.76
C ASN A 807 -9.22 17.70 23.38
N SER A 808 -9.54 16.97 22.30
CA SER A 808 -9.62 17.59 20.97
C SER A 808 -10.96 18.31 20.83
N ALA A 809 -10.95 19.64 20.76
CA ALA A 809 -12.15 20.46 20.64
C ALA A 809 -12.31 21.00 19.22
N LEU A 810 -13.54 20.93 18.68
CA LEU A 810 -13.89 21.54 17.40
C LEU A 810 -14.45 22.95 17.62
N LEU A 811 -13.64 23.97 17.37
CA LEU A 811 -14.02 25.39 17.44
C LEU A 811 -14.64 25.84 16.12
N MET A 812 -15.93 26.08 16.10
CA MET A 812 -16.68 26.46 14.89
C MET A 812 -16.96 27.96 14.81
N ASN A 813 -16.91 28.51 13.60
CA ASN A 813 -17.43 29.86 13.36
C ASN A 813 -18.97 29.86 13.31
N ALA A 814 -19.57 31.06 13.28
CA ALA A 814 -21.01 31.23 13.28
C ALA A 814 -21.72 30.55 12.09
N THR A 815 -21.10 30.52 10.91
CA THR A 815 -21.64 29.91 9.69
C THR A 815 -21.75 28.39 9.85
N ALA A 816 -20.69 27.74 10.31
CA ALA A 816 -20.67 26.30 10.60
C ALA A 816 -21.72 25.96 11.68
N LYS A 817 -21.76 26.72 12.77
CA LYS A 817 -22.76 26.55 13.84
C LYS A 817 -24.22 26.63 13.35
N THR A 818 -24.55 27.57 12.47
CA THR A 818 -25.91 27.68 11.92
C THR A 818 -26.28 26.47 11.05
N ALA A 819 -25.36 26.01 10.20
CA ALA A 819 -25.58 24.82 9.39
C ALA A 819 -25.77 23.57 10.27
N LEU A 820 -24.91 23.41 11.29
CA LEU A 820 -24.98 22.30 12.24
C LEU A 820 -26.34 22.26 12.96
N LEU A 821 -26.79 23.38 13.54
CA LEU A 821 -28.08 23.44 14.23
C LEU A 821 -29.28 23.15 13.31
N GLY A 822 -29.17 23.50 12.02
CA GLY A 822 -30.19 23.15 11.02
C GLY A 822 -30.26 21.66 10.70
N SER A 823 -29.19 20.92 11.00
CA SER A 823 -29.05 19.49 10.77
C SER A 823 -29.21 18.64 12.03
N VAL A 824 -29.58 19.23 13.18
CA VAL A 824 -29.81 18.49 14.42
C VAL A 824 -30.95 17.48 14.27
N ASP A 825 -30.72 16.25 14.72
CA ASP A 825 -31.66 15.12 14.69
C ASP A 825 -31.56 14.27 15.96
N ILE A 826 -31.90 14.86 17.11
CA ILE A 826 -31.90 14.14 18.39
C ILE A 826 -33.06 13.11 18.41
N PRO A 827 -32.81 11.80 18.64
CA PRO A 827 -33.86 10.78 18.77
C PRO A 827 -34.82 11.05 19.94
N LEU A 828 -36.00 10.41 19.93
CA LEU A 828 -36.92 10.46 21.08
C LEU A 828 -36.32 9.71 22.28
N TYR A 829 -36.19 10.38 23.42
CA TYR A 829 -35.65 9.76 24.62
C TYR A 829 -36.69 8.87 25.30
N LYS A 830 -36.49 7.55 25.26
CA LYS A 830 -37.31 6.57 25.99
C LYS A 830 -36.80 6.43 27.43
N CYS A 831 -37.40 7.19 28.34
CA CYS A 831 -37.06 7.14 29.76
C CYS A 831 -37.47 5.80 30.42
N SER A 832 -36.61 4.79 30.37
CA SER A 832 -36.88 3.43 30.86
C SER A 832 -36.47 3.23 32.33
N SER A 833 -36.01 4.28 32.99
CA SER A 833 -35.75 4.27 34.43
C SER A 833 -37.04 3.97 35.20
N LYS A 834 -36.97 3.12 36.23
CA LYS A 834 -38.11 2.73 37.08
C LYS A 834 -39.17 1.86 36.40
N GLU A 835 -38.97 1.40 35.15
CA GLU A 835 -39.81 0.37 34.54
C GLU A 835 -39.84 -0.88 35.43
N ARG A 836 -41.03 -1.35 35.80
CA ARG A 836 -41.23 -2.57 36.60
C ARG A 836 -42.67 -3.04 36.57
N GLU A 837 -42.85 -4.33 36.81
CA GLU A 837 -44.14 -4.95 37.09
C GLU A 837 -44.21 -5.29 38.59
N ASP A 838 -45.09 -4.62 39.33
CA ASP A 838 -45.28 -4.84 40.77
C ASP A 838 -46.72 -4.52 41.16
N SER A 839 -47.37 -5.49 41.82
CA SER A 839 -48.73 -5.41 42.34
C SER A 839 -49.02 -4.21 43.27
N ASN A 840 -48.01 -3.56 43.84
CA ASN A 840 -48.15 -2.40 44.73
C ASN A 840 -47.99 -1.03 44.04
N LEU A 841 -47.76 -1.00 42.72
CA LEU A 841 -47.63 0.25 41.96
C LEU A 841 -48.88 1.12 42.06
N THR A 842 -48.67 2.42 42.17
CA THR A 842 -49.73 3.43 42.24
C THR A 842 -49.49 4.56 41.23
N LEU A 843 -50.50 5.42 41.02
CA LEU A 843 -50.31 6.63 40.20
C LEU A 843 -49.26 7.60 40.79
N ALA A 844 -48.99 7.56 42.09
CA ALA A 844 -47.91 8.36 42.69
C ALA A 844 -46.52 7.86 42.27
N ASP A 845 -46.38 6.58 41.96
CA ASP A 845 -45.15 6.02 41.39
C ASP A 845 -44.94 6.49 39.95
N LEU A 846 -46.04 6.63 39.17
CA LEU A 846 -45.99 7.26 37.85
C LEU A 846 -45.59 8.74 37.97
N ASP A 847 -46.17 9.51 38.90
CA ASP A 847 -45.80 10.90 39.15
C ASP A 847 -44.30 11.03 39.51
N SER A 848 -43.79 10.12 40.35
CA SER A 848 -42.38 10.09 40.74
C SER A 848 -41.46 9.71 39.58
N ALA A 849 -41.87 8.77 38.73
CA ALA A 849 -41.14 8.41 37.52
C ALA A 849 -41.10 9.57 36.52
N ILE A 850 -42.20 10.33 36.39
CA ILE A 850 -42.24 11.53 35.55
C ILE A 850 -41.33 12.63 36.09
N GLU A 851 -41.31 12.86 37.41
CA GLU A 851 -40.42 13.84 38.03
C GLU A 851 -38.94 13.49 37.77
N TRP A 852 -38.60 12.21 37.82
CA TRP A 852 -37.27 11.71 37.46
C TRP A 852 -36.97 11.88 35.96
N CYS A 853 -37.91 11.54 35.08
CA CYS A 853 -37.74 11.59 33.64
C CYS A 853 -37.75 13.01 33.05
N GLY A 854 -38.47 13.93 33.71
CA GLY A 854 -38.83 15.25 33.17
C GLY A 854 -40.09 15.18 32.31
N LEU A 855 -41.12 15.96 32.65
CA LEU A 855 -42.34 16.06 31.85
C LEU A 855 -42.14 17.08 30.72
N ALA A 856 -42.23 16.65 29.46
CA ALA A 856 -42.13 17.58 28.33
C ALA A 856 -43.35 18.52 28.25
N GLN A 857 -44.56 17.96 28.31
CA GLN A 857 -45.81 18.75 28.36
C GLN A 857 -47.02 17.90 28.77
N ALA A 858 -48.10 18.56 29.22
CA ALA A 858 -49.36 17.91 29.53
C ALA A 858 -50.12 17.50 28.26
N ILE A 859 -50.75 16.31 28.27
CA ILE A 859 -51.57 15.85 27.15
C ILE A 859 -52.91 16.60 27.16
N THR A 860 -53.24 17.25 26.04
CA THR A 860 -54.54 17.93 25.86
C THR A 860 -55.43 17.15 24.90
N SER A 861 -56.75 17.41 24.95
CA SER A 861 -57.69 16.77 24.03
C SER A 861 -57.42 17.12 22.56
N GLU A 862 -56.89 18.32 22.28
CA GLU A 862 -56.57 18.78 20.92
C GLU A 862 -55.39 18.00 20.31
N MET A 863 -54.43 17.58 21.14
CA MET A 863 -53.26 16.83 20.68
C MET A 863 -53.57 15.40 20.22
N ILE A 864 -54.63 14.79 20.77
CA ILE A 864 -54.97 13.38 20.50
C ILE A 864 -56.25 13.19 19.69
N THR A 865 -57.18 14.15 19.69
CA THR A 865 -58.45 13.99 18.98
C THR A 865 -58.24 13.91 17.47
N GLY A 866 -58.69 12.83 16.84
CA GLY A 866 -58.56 12.65 15.39
C GLY A 866 -57.16 12.22 14.95
N LYS A 867 -56.35 11.68 15.87
CA LYS A 867 -55.01 11.14 15.61
C LYS A 867 -54.96 9.63 15.79
N ASN A 868 -54.02 9.00 15.10
CA ASN A 868 -53.63 7.61 15.30
C ASN A 868 -52.21 7.57 15.86
N PHE A 869 -52.00 6.81 16.93
CA PHE A 869 -50.67 6.59 17.50
C PHE A 869 -50.26 5.15 17.29
N ASN A 870 -49.15 4.92 16.59
CA ASN A 870 -48.58 3.59 16.41
C ASN A 870 -47.47 3.35 17.44
N ARG A 871 -47.49 2.18 18.09
CA ARG A 871 -46.49 1.74 19.06
C ARG A 871 -45.88 0.43 18.55
N VAL A 872 -44.55 0.35 18.51
CA VAL A 872 -43.84 -0.90 18.27
C VAL A 872 -43.24 -1.40 19.58
N LYS A 873 -43.53 -2.64 19.96
CA LYS A 873 -42.95 -3.29 21.13
C LYS A 873 -41.61 -3.94 20.77
N GLY A 874 -40.75 -4.18 21.77
CA GLY A 874 -39.43 -4.79 21.57
C GLY A 874 -39.44 -6.21 20.98
N ASN A 875 -40.59 -6.89 20.97
CA ASN A 875 -40.79 -8.19 20.31
C ASN A 875 -41.34 -8.07 18.88
N GLY A 876 -41.41 -6.86 18.31
CA GLY A 876 -41.94 -6.59 16.97
C GLY A 876 -43.47 -6.42 16.90
N ASP A 877 -44.22 -6.70 17.97
CA ASP A 877 -45.67 -6.48 17.99
C ASP A 877 -46.00 -4.98 17.87
N THR A 878 -46.99 -4.63 17.05
CA THR A 878 -47.48 -3.25 16.93
C THR A 878 -48.83 -3.05 17.63
N ARG A 879 -49.10 -1.81 18.03
CA ARG A 879 -50.41 -1.35 18.52
C ARG A 879 -50.75 -0.01 17.91
N ASP A 880 -51.92 0.08 17.29
CA ASP A 880 -52.46 1.33 16.76
C ASP A 880 -53.58 1.85 17.64
N TYR A 881 -53.44 3.08 18.12
CA TYR A 881 -54.40 3.76 18.99
C TYR A 881 -55.07 4.91 18.23
N THR A 882 -56.28 4.68 17.72
CA THR A 882 -57.06 5.69 17.00
C THR A 882 -58.01 6.40 17.95
N PHE A 883 -57.69 7.65 18.30
CA PHE A 883 -58.49 8.48 19.20
C PHE A 883 -59.58 9.22 18.43
N ASN A 884 -60.83 8.82 18.64
CA ASN A 884 -61.98 9.39 17.96
C ASN A 884 -62.53 10.61 18.70
N SER A 885 -63.13 11.54 17.96
CA SER A 885 -63.75 12.76 18.49
C SER A 885 -65.01 12.52 19.35
N ASN A 886 -65.55 11.30 19.34
CA ASN A 886 -66.66 10.89 20.20
C ASN A 886 -66.22 10.42 21.61
N GLY A 887 -64.92 10.50 21.94
CA GLY A 887 -64.38 10.07 23.23
C GLY A 887 -63.99 8.59 23.32
N THR A 888 -64.02 7.85 22.21
CA THR A 888 -63.55 6.46 22.16
C THR A 888 -62.15 6.35 21.55
N VAL A 889 -61.37 5.36 21.98
CA VAL A 889 -60.09 4.99 21.39
C VAL A 889 -60.20 3.56 20.87
N LYS A 890 -59.88 3.36 19.59
CA LYS A 890 -59.82 2.03 18.96
C LYS A 890 -58.37 1.56 19.04
N VAL A 891 -58.16 0.38 19.63
CA VAL A 891 -56.83 -0.23 19.76
C VAL A 891 -56.78 -1.45 18.85
N THR A 892 -55.89 -1.44 17.87
CA THR A 892 -55.66 -2.56 16.92
C THR A 892 -54.30 -3.17 17.21
N LYS A 893 -54.20 -4.50 17.30
CA LYS A 893 -52.92 -5.21 17.43
C LYS A 893 -52.41 -5.66 16.07
N ASN A 894 -51.12 -5.44 15.79
CA ASN A 894 -50.41 -5.96 14.60
C ASN A 894 -51.12 -5.65 13.28
N SER A 895 -51.82 -4.51 13.21
CA SER A 895 -52.70 -4.12 12.09
C SER A 895 -53.80 -5.13 11.74
N ASP A 896 -54.06 -6.15 12.59
CA ASP A 896 -55.08 -7.16 12.39
C ASP A 896 -56.45 -6.63 12.86
N SER A 897 -57.33 -6.39 11.91
CA SER A 897 -58.71 -5.95 12.16
C SER A 897 -59.54 -6.93 13.02
N ASN A 898 -59.11 -8.19 13.14
CA ASN A 898 -59.77 -9.19 13.98
C ASN A 898 -59.32 -9.13 15.45
N ASP A 899 -58.19 -8.48 15.75
CA ASP A 899 -57.68 -8.26 17.11
C ASP A 899 -57.76 -6.77 17.47
N THR A 900 -59.00 -6.27 17.46
CA THR A 900 -59.33 -4.88 17.75
C THR A 900 -60.37 -4.77 18.86
N TYR A 901 -60.11 -3.90 19.83
CA TYR A 901 -61.07 -3.51 20.86
C TYR A 901 -61.24 -1.98 20.94
N THR A 902 -62.34 -1.53 21.54
CA THR A 902 -62.69 -0.11 21.68
C THR A 902 -62.85 0.24 23.14
N TRP A 903 -62.07 1.21 23.62
CA TRP A 903 -62.13 1.75 24.98
C TRP A 903 -62.57 3.22 24.95
N ASN A 904 -62.78 3.82 26.13
CA ASN A 904 -62.98 5.25 26.26
C ASN A 904 -61.67 5.94 26.65
N TRP A 905 -61.57 7.23 26.34
CA TRP A 905 -60.47 8.06 26.80
C TRP A 905 -60.97 9.38 27.43
N THR A 906 -60.19 9.91 28.38
CA THR A 906 -60.41 11.24 28.97
C THR A 906 -59.09 11.86 29.41
N ILE A 907 -59.02 13.19 29.53
CA ILE A 907 -57.85 13.86 30.10
C ILE A 907 -57.99 13.90 31.63
N ALA A 908 -57.00 13.36 32.34
CA ALA A 908 -56.95 13.27 33.79
C ALA A 908 -55.70 13.97 34.32
N GLY A 909 -55.81 15.27 34.61
CA GLY A 909 -54.65 16.08 35.00
C GLY A 909 -53.70 16.26 33.80
N ASN A 910 -52.46 15.80 33.94
CA ASN A 910 -51.45 15.85 32.87
C ASN A 910 -51.48 14.62 31.93
N TYR A 911 -52.37 13.65 32.21
CA TYR A 911 -52.42 12.35 31.54
C TYR A 911 -53.61 12.22 30.59
N VAL A 912 -53.48 11.34 29.59
CA VAL A 912 -54.66 10.70 29.00
C VAL A 912 -54.92 9.38 29.72
N LYS A 913 -56.15 9.21 30.20
CA LYS A 913 -56.64 7.98 30.81
C LYS A 913 -57.45 7.20 29.77
N LEU A 914 -57.05 5.97 29.49
CA LEU A 914 -57.79 5.00 28.68
C LEU A 914 -58.44 3.99 29.63
N TYR A 915 -59.72 3.69 29.43
CA TYR A 915 -60.46 2.79 30.31
C TYR A 915 -61.59 2.04 29.60
N ASN A 916 -61.81 0.80 30.03
CA ASN A 916 -62.95 0.00 29.61
C ASN A 916 -64.20 0.36 30.45
N VAL A 917 -65.40 0.20 29.86
CA VAL A 917 -66.71 0.42 30.50
C VAL A 917 -67.49 -0.88 30.72
N ASP A 918 -66.92 -2.02 30.34
CA ASP A 918 -67.49 -3.34 30.64
C ASP A 918 -67.41 -3.63 32.14
N GLU A 919 -68.48 -4.18 32.73
CA GLU A 919 -68.52 -4.55 34.16
C GLU A 919 -67.59 -5.75 34.48
N THR A 920 -67.11 -6.46 33.47
CA THR A 920 -66.24 -7.65 33.59
C THR A 920 -64.74 -7.35 33.46
N ASP A 921 -64.37 -6.17 32.96
CA ASP A 921 -63.01 -5.68 32.76
C ASP A 921 -62.90 -4.20 33.19
N ASN A 922 -62.23 -3.97 34.32
CA ASN A 922 -62.02 -2.63 34.89
C ASN A 922 -60.58 -2.12 34.65
N SER A 923 -59.94 -2.56 33.56
CA SER A 923 -58.58 -2.15 33.21
C SER A 923 -58.49 -0.65 32.90
N GLN A 924 -57.41 -0.02 33.36
CA GLN A 924 -57.15 1.41 33.18
C GLN A 924 -55.69 1.68 32.86
N TRP A 925 -55.44 2.46 31.80
CA TRP A 925 -54.10 2.87 31.40
C TRP A 925 -53.97 4.39 31.43
N TYR A 926 -52.81 4.90 31.85
CA TYR A 926 -52.52 6.33 31.90
C TYR A 926 -51.23 6.60 31.13
N TRP A 927 -51.28 7.52 30.17
CA TRP A 927 -50.11 7.95 29.40
C TRP A 927 -49.69 9.35 29.82
N ALA A 928 -48.38 9.53 30.00
CA ALA A 928 -47.72 10.82 30.22
C ALA A 928 -46.65 11.01 29.15
N ILE A 929 -46.52 12.22 28.58
CA ILE A 929 -45.44 12.52 27.63
C ILE A 929 -44.19 12.90 28.42
N THR A 930 -43.14 12.08 28.31
CA THR A 930 -41.81 12.44 28.80
C THR A 930 -41.02 13.19 27.75
N ASP A 931 -41.32 12.97 26.47
CA ASP A 931 -40.61 13.62 25.37
C ASP A 931 -41.43 13.67 24.06
N ILE A 932 -41.23 14.67 23.21
CA ILE A 932 -41.98 14.86 21.95
C ILE A 932 -41.09 15.36 20.81
N LYS A 933 -41.37 14.92 19.57
CA LYS A 933 -40.77 15.39 18.31
C LYS A 933 -41.80 15.27 17.18
N ASP A 934 -41.70 16.10 16.14
CA ASP A 934 -42.59 16.22 14.96
C ASP A 934 -43.69 15.15 14.81
N ASN A 935 -43.33 13.86 14.66
CA ASN A 935 -44.26 12.74 14.46
C ASN A 935 -44.14 11.60 15.50
N GLY A 936 -43.66 11.84 16.71
CA GLY A 936 -43.62 10.82 17.76
C GLY A 936 -43.41 11.32 19.18
N TRP A 937 -43.95 10.58 20.16
CA TRP A 937 -43.91 10.90 21.59
C TRP A 937 -43.24 9.75 22.34
N ALA A 938 -42.29 10.08 23.22
CA ALA A 938 -41.91 9.16 24.28
C ALA A 938 -42.91 9.31 25.42
N ILE A 939 -43.48 8.18 25.83
CA ILE A 939 -44.51 8.12 26.86
C ILE A 939 -44.10 7.20 27.99
N LEU A 940 -44.46 7.57 29.22
CA LEU A 940 -44.59 6.66 30.35
C LEU A 940 -46.02 6.19 30.43
N THR A 941 -46.19 4.88 30.60
CA THR A 941 -47.49 4.25 30.76
C THR A 941 -47.59 3.54 32.10
N TYR A 942 -48.62 3.88 32.85
CA TYR A 942 -49.09 3.08 33.98
C TYR A 942 -50.26 2.21 33.51
N GLU A 943 -50.09 0.90 33.55
CA GLU A 943 -51.13 -0.08 33.24
C GLU A 943 -51.61 -0.76 34.51
N ASN A 944 -52.92 -0.72 34.74
CA ASN A 944 -53.58 -1.53 35.76
C ASN A 944 -54.59 -2.44 35.08
N HIS A 945 -54.24 -3.71 34.93
CA HIS A 945 -55.07 -4.72 34.28
C HIS A 945 -55.91 -5.45 35.33
N GLN A 946 -57.23 -5.30 35.26
CA GLN A 946 -58.17 -5.90 36.22
C GLN A 946 -59.33 -6.57 35.52
N THR A 947 -59.25 -7.89 35.36
CA THR A 947 -60.30 -8.69 34.72
C THR A 947 -60.93 -9.67 35.70
N THR A 948 -62.20 -10.02 35.42
CA THR A 948 -62.92 -11.08 36.13
C THR A 948 -62.98 -12.39 35.35
N ALA A 949 -62.31 -12.45 34.19
CA ALA A 949 -62.19 -13.62 33.34
C ALA A 949 -61.21 -14.64 33.94
N SER A 950 -61.54 -15.93 33.88
CA SER A 950 -60.79 -17.01 34.55
C SER A 950 -59.40 -17.30 33.99
N ASP A 951 -59.04 -16.65 32.89
CA ASP A 951 -57.96 -17.04 31.99
C ASP A 951 -56.85 -15.97 31.96
N ASP A 952 -57.10 -14.79 32.55
CA ASP A 952 -56.20 -13.63 32.56
C ASP A 952 -55.68 -13.35 33.97
N THR A 953 -54.44 -12.89 34.06
CA THR A 953 -53.82 -12.51 35.34
C THR A 953 -53.94 -10.99 35.55
N ASN A 954 -54.30 -10.59 36.77
CA ASN A 954 -54.29 -9.19 37.17
C ASN A 954 -52.84 -8.76 37.44
N PHE A 955 -52.42 -7.66 36.84
CA PHE A 955 -51.08 -7.10 37.04
C PHE A 955 -51.12 -5.57 37.01
N VAL A 956 -50.09 -4.96 37.58
CA VAL A 956 -49.84 -3.53 37.49
C VAL A 956 -48.41 -3.32 37.01
N ALA A 957 -48.23 -2.49 36.00
CA ALA A 957 -46.94 -2.25 35.38
C ALA A 957 -46.72 -0.76 35.10
N LEU A 958 -45.47 -0.35 35.22
CA LEU A 958 -44.97 0.92 34.71
C LEU A 958 -43.96 0.61 33.61
N TRP A 959 -44.18 1.15 32.41
CA TRP A 959 -43.25 0.99 31.30
C TRP A 959 -43.19 2.26 30.45
N ALA A 960 -42.07 2.47 29.76
CA ALA A 960 -41.89 3.53 28.79
C ALA A 960 -42.02 2.97 27.36
N SER A 961 -42.39 3.82 26.41
CA SER A 961 -42.39 3.46 24.99
C SER A 961 -42.35 4.71 24.13
N VAL A 962 -42.08 4.53 22.85
CA VAL A 962 -42.19 5.56 21.83
C VAL A 962 -43.40 5.25 20.97
N VAL A 963 -44.25 6.25 20.76
CA VAL A 963 -45.39 6.18 19.86
C VAL A 963 -45.20 7.16 18.71
N THR A 964 -45.51 6.78 17.49
CA THR A 964 -45.50 7.69 16.33
C THR A 964 -46.91 8.21 16.06
N ASN A 965 -47.05 9.51 15.84
CA ASN A 965 -48.32 10.19 15.62
C ASN A 965 -48.59 10.34 14.12
N GLN A 966 -49.78 9.96 13.69
CA GLN A 966 -50.28 10.19 12.33
C GLN A 966 -51.68 10.79 12.36
N ASP A 967 -51.89 11.80 11.52
CA ASP A 967 -53.20 12.37 11.25
C ASP A 967 -54.08 11.34 10.56
N ILE A 968 -55.31 11.15 11.05
CA ILE A 968 -56.27 10.23 10.44
C ILE A 968 -56.64 10.78 9.05
N GLY A 969 -55.91 10.34 8.01
CA GLY A 969 -56.18 10.63 6.60
C GLY A 969 -55.14 11.43 5.81
N THR A 970 -53.91 11.65 6.31
CA THR A 970 -52.77 12.14 5.48
C THR A 970 -51.88 10.97 5.08
N PRO A 971 -51.39 10.92 3.84
CA PRO A 971 -50.83 9.70 3.28
C PRO A 971 -49.48 9.37 3.91
N THR A 972 -49.37 8.12 4.33
CA THR A 972 -48.21 7.48 4.95
C THR A 972 -46.98 7.66 4.05
N ALA A 973 -45.79 7.76 4.67
CA ALA A 973 -44.56 7.36 3.99
C ALA A 973 -44.82 6.03 3.28
N CYS A 974 -44.29 5.83 2.06
CA CYS A 974 -44.56 4.64 1.29
C CYS A 974 -43.99 3.40 1.99
N THR A 975 -44.79 2.81 2.89
CA THR A 975 -44.45 1.61 3.64
C THR A 975 -45.10 0.44 2.93
N ILE A 976 -44.27 -0.44 2.40
CA ILE A 976 -44.69 -1.71 1.83
C ILE A 976 -44.60 -2.75 2.93
N THR A 977 -45.66 -3.54 3.09
CA THR A 977 -45.73 -4.60 4.08
C THR A 977 -44.99 -5.80 3.53
N GLU A 978 -43.82 -6.10 4.10
CA GLU A 978 -43.07 -7.29 3.72
C GLU A 978 -43.85 -8.55 4.09
N LYS A 979 -43.79 -9.54 3.22
CA LYS A 979 -44.49 -10.80 3.35
C LYS A 979 -43.68 -11.90 2.69
N GLU A 980 -43.15 -12.78 3.52
CA GLU A 980 -42.30 -13.93 3.15
C GLU A 980 -43.00 -14.99 2.26
N SER A 981 -44.34 -15.03 2.22
CA SER A 981 -45.11 -15.90 1.31
C SER A 981 -46.61 -15.57 1.28
N GLY A 982 -47.28 -15.93 0.18
CA GLY A 982 -48.73 -15.77 0.01
C GLY A 982 -49.21 -14.35 -0.31
N ALA A 983 -48.32 -13.44 -0.72
CA ALA A 983 -48.67 -12.17 -1.35
C ALA A 983 -49.14 -12.39 -2.79
N THR A 984 -50.08 -11.56 -3.24
CA THR A 984 -50.48 -11.51 -4.66
C THR A 984 -50.03 -10.20 -5.28
N TYR A 985 -49.92 -10.16 -6.62
CA TYR A 985 -49.65 -8.92 -7.34
C TYR A 985 -50.68 -7.83 -7.02
N ALA A 986 -51.93 -8.21 -6.74
CA ALA A 986 -52.98 -7.29 -6.35
C ALA A 986 -52.72 -6.66 -4.97
N ASP A 987 -52.16 -7.42 -4.03
CA ASP A 987 -51.77 -6.91 -2.71
C ASP A 987 -50.65 -5.88 -2.87
N PHE A 988 -49.57 -6.24 -3.55
CA PHE A 988 -48.43 -5.37 -3.87
C PHE A 988 -48.85 -4.08 -4.60
N SER A 989 -49.65 -4.20 -5.65
CA SER A 989 -50.16 -3.06 -6.42
C SER A 989 -51.07 -2.15 -5.59
N SER A 990 -51.87 -2.71 -4.67
CA SER A 990 -52.75 -1.93 -3.79
C SER A 990 -51.97 -1.14 -2.75
N GLU A 991 -50.89 -1.70 -2.21
CA GLU A 991 -50.00 -1.03 -1.27
C GLU A 991 -49.21 0.09 -1.95
N LEU A 992 -48.68 -0.18 -3.14
CA LEU A 992 -48.05 0.86 -3.96
C LEU A 992 -49.03 1.99 -4.30
N ALA A 993 -50.29 1.69 -4.62
CA ALA A 993 -51.30 2.70 -4.91
C ALA A 993 -51.63 3.59 -3.69
N ALA A 994 -51.43 3.09 -2.47
CA ALA A 994 -51.60 3.85 -1.24
C ALA A 994 -50.44 4.85 -0.99
N CYS A 995 -49.27 4.65 -1.61
CA CYS A 995 -48.14 5.56 -1.52
C CYS A 995 -48.35 6.84 -2.35
N THR A 996 -48.22 8.01 -1.73
CA THR A 996 -48.17 9.30 -2.46
C THR A 996 -46.72 9.80 -2.60
N ASN A 997 -46.40 10.46 -3.73
CA ASN A 997 -45.07 11.01 -4.06
C ASN A 997 -43.93 10.00 -4.29
N LYS A 998 -44.20 8.88 -4.98
CA LYS A 998 -43.15 7.94 -5.41
C LYS A 998 -42.26 8.56 -6.51
N PRO A 999 -40.92 8.40 -6.48
CA PRO A 999 -40.03 8.82 -7.56
C PRO A 999 -40.43 8.21 -8.92
N SER A 1000 -40.30 8.94 -10.02
CA SER A 1000 -40.51 8.39 -11.36
C SER A 1000 -39.32 7.52 -11.76
N MET A 1001 -39.54 6.28 -12.21
CA MET A 1001 -38.50 5.46 -12.84
C MET A 1001 -38.48 5.74 -14.34
N THR A 1002 -37.35 6.24 -14.85
CA THR A 1002 -37.11 6.44 -16.29
C THR A 1002 -35.89 5.62 -16.71
N VAL A 1003 -35.92 5.08 -17.93
CA VAL A 1003 -34.84 4.23 -18.49
C VAL A 1003 -33.47 4.91 -18.43
N ASP A 1004 -33.43 6.24 -18.57
CA ASP A 1004 -32.19 7.03 -18.59
C ASP A 1004 -31.49 7.17 -17.21
N LYS A 1005 -32.10 6.69 -16.12
CA LYS A 1005 -31.61 6.87 -14.74
C LYS A 1005 -31.08 5.60 -14.07
N VAL A 1006 -31.15 4.45 -14.74
CA VAL A 1006 -30.82 3.16 -14.12
C VAL A 1006 -30.04 2.32 -15.12
N THR A 1007 -28.71 2.41 -15.09
CA THR A 1007 -27.81 1.65 -15.97
C THR A 1007 -27.23 0.41 -15.27
N SER A 1008 -27.01 0.50 -13.96
CA SER A 1008 -26.47 -0.59 -13.14
C SER A 1008 -26.84 -0.41 -11.67
N ILE A 1009 -27.14 -1.51 -11.00
CA ILE A 1009 -27.47 -1.51 -9.58
C ILE A 1009 -26.79 -2.71 -8.93
N TYR A 1010 -26.18 -2.52 -7.77
CA TYR A 1010 -25.72 -3.64 -6.95
C TYR A 1010 -26.25 -3.57 -5.53
N ARG A 1011 -26.26 -4.72 -4.85
CA ARG A 1011 -26.56 -4.83 -3.43
C ARG A 1011 -25.80 -5.98 -2.79
N ILE A 1012 -25.60 -5.84 -1.49
CA ILE A 1012 -25.19 -6.93 -0.60
C ILE A 1012 -26.35 -7.17 0.36
N SER A 1013 -26.90 -8.38 0.36
CA SER A 1013 -28.09 -8.71 1.16
C SER A 1013 -27.79 -8.67 2.67
N GLY A 1014 -28.84 -8.77 3.49
CA GLY A 1014 -28.69 -9.01 4.93
C GLY A 1014 -27.88 -10.26 5.25
N SER A 1015 -27.99 -11.28 4.40
CA SER A 1015 -27.22 -12.52 4.36
C SER A 1015 -25.89 -12.40 3.61
N LYS A 1016 -25.36 -11.18 3.42
CA LYS A 1016 -24.03 -10.94 2.82
C LYS A 1016 -23.83 -11.53 1.41
N GLU A 1017 -24.91 -11.93 0.73
CA GLU A 1017 -24.96 -12.40 -0.65
C GLU A 1017 -24.80 -11.20 -1.59
N THR A 1018 -24.00 -11.33 -2.65
CA THR A 1018 -23.82 -10.25 -3.63
C THR A 1018 -24.77 -10.41 -4.81
N ARG A 1019 -25.43 -9.32 -5.18
CA ARG A 1019 -26.28 -9.27 -6.38
C ARG A 1019 -26.00 -7.99 -7.17
N ALA A 1020 -25.72 -8.13 -8.46
CA ALA A 1020 -25.55 -7.01 -9.37
C ALA A 1020 -26.46 -7.15 -10.59
N TYR A 1021 -26.93 -6.02 -11.10
CA TYR A 1021 -27.86 -5.93 -12.21
C TYR A 1021 -27.34 -4.89 -13.20
N VAL A 1022 -27.16 -5.29 -14.46
CA VAL A 1022 -26.74 -4.40 -15.54
C VAL A 1022 -27.89 -4.31 -16.53
N LEU A 1023 -28.50 -3.13 -16.64
CA LEU A 1023 -29.73 -2.91 -17.41
C LEU A 1023 -29.40 -2.23 -18.75
N ASN A 1024 -29.79 -2.86 -19.85
CA ASN A 1024 -29.65 -2.28 -21.19
C ASN A 1024 -30.97 -1.61 -21.63
N PRO A 1025 -30.95 -0.38 -22.17
CA PRO A 1025 -32.15 0.31 -22.69
C PRO A 1025 -32.97 -0.48 -23.71
N ASN A 1026 -32.39 -1.49 -24.37
CA ASN A 1026 -33.09 -2.37 -25.30
C ASN A 1026 -34.01 -3.42 -24.64
N GLY A 1027 -34.06 -3.48 -23.30
CA GLY A 1027 -34.89 -4.43 -22.53
C GLY A 1027 -34.17 -5.72 -22.13
N ASN A 1028 -32.87 -5.85 -22.40
CA ASN A 1028 -32.04 -6.94 -21.88
C ASN A 1028 -31.41 -6.54 -20.54
N MET A 1029 -31.16 -7.51 -19.67
CA MET A 1029 -30.49 -7.32 -18.38
C MET A 1029 -29.57 -8.50 -18.10
N LEU A 1030 -28.36 -8.21 -17.61
CA LEU A 1030 -27.55 -9.22 -16.93
C LEU A 1030 -27.76 -9.13 -15.44
N TYR A 1031 -27.97 -10.29 -14.83
CA TYR A 1031 -28.10 -10.47 -13.39
C TYR A 1031 -26.94 -11.33 -12.90
N PHE A 1032 -26.15 -10.79 -11.99
CA PHE A 1032 -25.07 -11.49 -11.31
C PHE A 1032 -25.54 -11.86 -9.91
N ARG A 1033 -25.42 -13.14 -9.57
CA ARG A 1033 -25.69 -13.64 -8.22
C ARG A 1033 -24.43 -14.32 -7.72
N ASN A 1034 -23.78 -13.76 -6.71
CA ASN A 1034 -22.45 -14.17 -6.25
C ASN A 1034 -21.45 -14.25 -7.43
N GLY A 1035 -21.46 -13.23 -8.30
CA GLY A 1035 -20.64 -13.19 -9.52
C GLY A 1035 -21.15 -14.03 -10.69
N VAL A 1036 -22.07 -14.99 -10.50
CA VAL A 1036 -22.55 -15.87 -11.58
C VAL A 1036 -23.53 -15.11 -12.51
N PRO A 1037 -23.21 -14.91 -13.81
CA PRO A 1037 -24.06 -14.17 -14.72
C PRO A 1037 -25.29 -14.97 -15.17
N ARG A 1038 -26.42 -14.28 -15.34
CA ARG A 1038 -27.66 -14.80 -15.90
C ARG A 1038 -28.28 -13.76 -16.82
N GLU A 1039 -28.85 -14.22 -17.92
CA GLU A 1039 -29.56 -13.36 -18.86
C GLU A 1039 -31.04 -13.25 -18.46
N MET A 1040 -31.51 -12.03 -18.35
CA MET A 1040 -32.89 -11.68 -18.08
C MET A 1040 -33.36 -10.61 -19.07
N THR A 1041 -34.67 -10.40 -19.12
CA THR A 1041 -35.26 -9.29 -19.84
C THR A 1041 -36.07 -8.44 -18.88
N TRP A 1042 -36.19 -7.15 -19.18
CA TRP A 1042 -36.97 -6.23 -18.37
C TRP A 1042 -37.82 -5.32 -19.24
N GLU A 1043 -38.95 -4.88 -18.70
CA GLU A 1043 -39.82 -3.87 -19.32
C GLU A 1043 -40.45 -2.97 -18.26
N MET A 1044 -40.78 -1.74 -18.63
CA MET A 1044 -41.61 -0.86 -17.81
C MET A 1044 -43.07 -1.06 -18.15
N ASN A 1045 -43.92 -1.23 -17.12
CA ASN A 1045 -45.37 -1.24 -17.31
C ASN A 1045 -45.96 0.18 -17.19
N SER A 1046 -47.30 0.29 -17.30
CA SER A 1046 -48.02 1.57 -17.27
C SER A 1046 -48.08 2.26 -15.91
N ASP A 1047 -47.63 1.61 -14.84
CA ASP A 1047 -47.68 2.10 -13.45
C ASP A 1047 -46.27 2.46 -12.92
N ASP A 1048 -45.31 2.67 -13.84
CA ASP A 1048 -43.88 2.89 -13.56
C ASP A 1048 -43.23 1.74 -12.77
N ILE A 1049 -43.77 0.52 -12.85
CA ILE A 1049 -43.19 -0.68 -12.23
C ILE A 1049 -42.33 -1.39 -13.28
N MET A 1050 -41.09 -1.70 -12.91
CA MET A 1050 -40.19 -2.50 -13.72
C MET A 1050 -40.51 -3.99 -13.53
N VAL A 1051 -40.63 -4.72 -14.63
CA VAL A 1051 -40.99 -6.14 -14.63
C VAL A 1051 -39.80 -6.94 -15.15
N TRP A 1052 -39.23 -7.78 -14.30
CA TRP A 1052 -38.11 -8.65 -14.65
C TRP A 1052 -38.60 -10.02 -15.07
N LYS A 1053 -38.03 -10.55 -16.15
CA LYS A 1053 -38.41 -11.82 -16.75
C LYS A 1053 -37.19 -12.68 -17.02
N GLU A 1054 -37.23 -13.93 -16.58
CA GLU A 1054 -36.29 -14.99 -16.92
C GLU A 1054 -37.00 -15.96 -17.88
N ASN A 1055 -36.45 -16.15 -19.08
CA ASN A 1055 -37.05 -17.01 -20.12
C ASN A 1055 -38.53 -16.69 -20.45
N GLY A 1056 -38.95 -15.42 -20.30
CA GLY A 1056 -40.31 -14.96 -20.55
C GLY A 1056 -41.30 -15.17 -19.39
N THR A 1057 -40.87 -15.80 -18.30
CA THR A 1057 -41.62 -15.90 -17.04
C THR A 1057 -41.26 -14.71 -16.15
N ILE A 1058 -42.25 -14.10 -15.48
CA ILE A 1058 -42.02 -12.96 -14.60
C ILE A 1058 -41.44 -13.46 -13.27
N VAL A 1059 -40.29 -12.90 -12.89
CA VAL A 1059 -39.55 -13.27 -11.69
C VAL A 1059 -39.68 -12.21 -10.60
N ASP A 1060 -39.69 -10.93 -10.96
CA ASP A 1060 -39.84 -9.85 -10.00
C ASP A 1060 -40.59 -8.65 -10.60
N TYR A 1061 -41.31 -7.94 -9.73
CA TYR A 1061 -41.83 -6.59 -9.97
C TYR A 1061 -41.16 -5.62 -9.02
N LEU A 1062 -40.64 -4.50 -9.54
CA LEU A 1062 -39.86 -3.54 -8.77
C LEU A 1062 -40.38 -2.12 -8.91
N ARG A 1063 -40.40 -1.39 -7.80
CA ARG A 1063 -40.72 0.05 -7.79
C ARG A 1063 -39.87 0.79 -6.77
N VAL A 1064 -39.15 1.82 -7.21
CA VAL A 1064 -38.52 2.79 -6.29
C VAL A 1064 -39.61 3.50 -5.49
N ILE A 1065 -39.55 3.36 -4.17
CA ILE A 1065 -40.53 3.95 -3.22
C ILE A 1065 -39.94 5.14 -2.47
N LYS A 1066 -38.61 5.26 -2.41
CA LYS A 1066 -37.88 6.39 -1.83
C LYS A 1066 -36.53 6.56 -2.53
N ASP A 1067 -36.15 7.80 -2.81
CA ASP A 1067 -34.84 8.17 -3.37
C ASP A 1067 -34.06 8.92 -2.28
N LEU A 1068 -32.82 8.51 -2.01
CA LEU A 1068 -31.95 9.02 -0.92
C LEU A 1068 -30.67 9.66 -1.45
N GLY A 1069 -30.52 9.85 -2.77
CA GLY A 1069 -29.28 10.33 -3.39
C GLY A 1069 -28.43 9.18 -3.92
N SER A 1070 -27.43 8.72 -3.15
CA SER A 1070 -26.55 7.60 -3.55
C SER A 1070 -27.18 6.22 -3.40
N THR A 1071 -28.31 6.13 -2.71
CA THR A 1071 -29.09 4.90 -2.51
C THR A 1071 -30.58 5.15 -2.72
N SER A 1072 -31.37 4.08 -2.89
CA SER A 1072 -32.81 4.14 -3.09
C SER A 1072 -33.51 2.96 -2.41
N ASP A 1073 -34.63 3.19 -1.72
CA ASP A 1073 -35.49 2.11 -1.23
C ASP A 1073 -36.39 1.63 -2.35
N VAL A 1074 -36.36 0.32 -2.60
CA VAL A 1074 -37.07 -0.35 -3.69
C VAL A 1074 -37.95 -1.45 -3.11
N ALA A 1075 -39.21 -1.43 -3.52
CA ALA A 1075 -40.17 -2.48 -3.19
C ALA A 1075 -40.17 -3.55 -4.27
N PHE A 1076 -40.15 -4.81 -3.85
CA PHE A 1076 -40.13 -6.00 -4.69
C PHE A 1076 -41.40 -6.82 -4.49
N PHE A 1077 -41.86 -7.46 -5.55
CA PHE A 1077 -42.83 -8.55 -5.49
C PHE A 1077 -42.38 -9.70 -6.39
N ALA A 1078 -42.13 -10.85 -5.77
CA ALA A 1078 -41.70 -12.08 -6.42
C ALA A 1078 -42.91 -13.04 -6.53
N PRO A 1079 -43.47 -13.27 -7.73
CA PRO A 1079 -44.73 -14.00 -7.89
C PRO A 1079 -44.59 -15.52 -7.72
N GLU A 1080 -43.39 -16.10 -7.88
CA GLU A 1080 -43.18 -17.54 -7.68
C GLU A 1080 -43.17 -17.92 -6.19
N GLU A 1081 -42.47 -17.12 -5.39
CA GLU A 1081 -42.39 -17.22 -3.93
C GLU A 1081 -43.65 -16.65 -3.25
N SER A 1082 -44.43 -15.86 -4.00
CA SER A 1082 -45.54 -15.06 -3.48
C SER A 1082 -45.05 -14.14 -2.35
N GLU A 1083 -43.93 -13.46 -2.59
CA GLU A 1083 -43.19 -12.68 -1.59
C GLU A 1083 -43.24 -11.19 -1.92
N VAL A 1084 -43.35 -10.33 -0.90
CA VAL A 1084 -43.20 -8.87 -1.00
C VAL A 1084 -42.13 -8.44 -0.02
N TRP A 1085 -41.22 -7.53 -0.41
CA TRP A 1085 -40.18 -7.07 0.49
C TRP A 1085 -39.60 -5.72 0.03
N VAL A 1086 -38.83 -5.05 0.90
CA VAL A 1086 -38.16 -3.77 0.62
C VAL A 1086 -36.66 -3.93 0.77
N SER A 1087 -35.91 -3.34 -0.16
CA SER A 1087 -34.44 -3.34 -0.12
C SER A 1087 -33.91 -1.96 -0.47
N THR A 1088 -32.81 -1.56 0.17
CA THR A 1088 -32.04 -0.39 -0.24
C THR A 1088 -31.03 -0.81 -1.30
N LEU A 1089 -31.08 -0.16 -2.46
CA LEU A 1089 -30.20 -0.36 -3.59
C LEU A 1089 -29.22 0.80 -3.69
N THR A 1090 -27.96 0.52 -4.05
CA THR A 1090 -26.93 1.54 -4.26
C THR A 1090 -26.74 1.76 -5.76
N ASP A 1091 -26.73 3.03 -6.17
CA ASP A 1091 -26.38 3.39 -7.55
C ASP A 1091 -24.86 3.29 -7.71
N THR A 1092 -24.40 2.57 -8.74
CA THR A 1092 -22.98 2.38 -9.00
C THR A 1092 -22.67 2.47 -10.47
N GLU A 1093 -21.49 3.00 -10.77
CA GLU A 1093 -20.91 2.91 -12.10
C GLU A 1093 -20.74 1.42 -12.49
N PRO A 1094 -21.23 1.00 -13.68
CA PRO A 1094 -21.27 -0.40 -14.08
C PRO A 1094 -19.89 -1.06 -14.24
N PHE A 1095 -18.82 -0.25 -14.24
CA PHE A 1095 -17.46 -0.65 -14.62
C PHE A 1095 -16.38 -0.07 -13.68
N GLY A 1096 -16.73 0.25 -12.43
CA GLY A 1096 -15.72 0.59 -11.44
C GLY A 1096 -14.90 -0.65 -11.09
N ASN A 1097 -13.62 -0.68 -11.48
CA ASN A 1097 -12.68 -1.75 -11.10
C ASN A 1097 -12.68 -1.89 -9.57
N VAL A 1098 -12.99 -3.10 -9.07
CA VAL A 1098 -12.82 -3.40 -7.65
C VAL A 1098 -11.33 -3.36 -7.34
N GLN A 1099 -10.91 -2.41 -6.50
CA GLN A 1099 -9.52 -2.21 -6.16
C GLN A 1099 -9.05 -3.26 -5.15
N ASN A 1100 -7.87 -3.83 -5.42
CA ASN A 1100 -7.17 -4.68 -4.46
C ASN A 1100 -6.68 -3.85 -3.27
N CYS A 1101 -6.66 -4.48 -2.10
CA CYS A 1101 -6.07 -3.88 -0.91
C CYS A 1101 -4.65 -4.40 -0.72
N ASN A 1102 -3.69 -3.77 -1.39
CA ASN A 1102 -2.31 -4.25 -1.41
C ASN A 1102 -1.54 -4.02 -0.09
N THR A 1103 -2.20 -3.46 0.92
CA THR A 1103 -1.59 -3.18 2.23
C THR A 1103 -1.02 -4.46 2.84
N GLY A 1104 0.30 -4.52 3.02
CA GLY A 1104 0.98 -5.67 3.62
C GLY A 1104 1.06 -6.92 2.72
N ASP A 1105 0.91 -6.76 1.40
CA ASP A 1105 1.28 -7.81 0.44
C ASP A 1105 2.78 -8.10 0.50
N SER A 1106 3.13 -9.36 0.28
CA SER A 1106 4.50 -9.83 0.16
C SER A 1106 5.01 -9.60 -1.27
N ASP A 1107 6.28 -9.22 -1.41
CA ASP A 1107 6.96 -9.27 -2.70
C ASP A 1107 7.23 -10.74 -3.10
N TRP A 1108 7.30 -11.01 -4.40
CA TRP A 1108 7.43 -12.36 -4.97
C TRP A 1108 8.79 -12.57 -5.64
N ASP A 1109 9.41 -13.74 -5.40
CA ASP A 1109 10.67 -14.16 -6.02
C ASP A 1109 10.34 -15.22 -7.09
N ASP A 1110 10.20 -14.77 -8.34
CA ASP A 1110 9.84 -15.62 -9.49
C ASP A 1110 10.84 -16.75 -9.73
N ALA A 1111 12.13 -16.52 -9.45
CA ALA A 1111 13.17 -17.52 -9.64
C ALA A 1111 13.09 -18.67 -8.63
N LYS A 1112 12.56 -18.40 -7.43
CA LYS A 1112 12.43 -19.39 -6.35
C LYS A 1112 10.99 -19.87 -6.12
N ASP A 1113 10.02 -19.34 -6.86
CA ASP A 1113 8.58 -19.67 -6.74
C ASP A 1113 8.09 -19.56 -5.28
N ARG A 1114 8.48 -18.46 -4.62
CA ARG A 1114 8.19 -18.19 -3.20
C ARG A 1114 8.19 -16.68 -2.91
N PRO A 1115 7.61 -16.22 -1.79
CA PRO A 1115 7.76 -14.84 -1.38
C PRO A 1115 9.22 -14.49 -1.04
N VAL A 1116 9.59 -13.23 -1.31
CA VAL A 1116 10.90 -12.64 -0.93
C VAL A 1116 11.08 -12.71 0.59
N ALA A 1117 10.00 -12.47 1.34
CA ALA A 1117 9.97 -12.59 2.80
C ALA A 1117 8.71 -13.30 3.29
N PHE A 1118 8.91 -14.34 4.10
CA PHE A 1118 7.81 -15.07 4.73
C PHE A 1118 7.19 -14.28 5.89
N THR A 1119 5.86 -14.17 5.88
CA THR A 1119 5.07 -13.43 6.88
C THR A 1119 4.14 -14.35 7.66
N THR A 1120 3.52 -13.85 8.73
CA THR A 1120 2.70 -14.68 9.63
C THR A 1120 1.21 -14.54 9.35
N TYR A 1121 0.42 -15.55 9.72
CA TYR A 1121 -1.04 -15.46 9.69
C TYR A 1121 -1.61 -14.28 10.50
N ALA A 1122 -0.94 -13.87 11.58
CA ALA A 1122 -1.35 -12.69 12.37
C ALA A 1122 -1.14 -11.37 11.61
N ALA A 1123 -0.07 -11.29 10.81
CA ALA A 1123 0.16 -10.16 9.91
C ALA A 1123 -0.90 -10.11 8.81
N PHE A 1124 -1.32 -11.25 8.27
CA PHE A 1124 -2.46 -11.34 7.34
C PHE A 1124 -3.74 -10.81 7.97
N GLN A 1125 -4.07 -11.21 9.20
CA GLN A 1125 -5.26 -10.70 9.90
C GLN A 1125 -5.20 -9.18 10.11
N THR A 1126 -4.04 -8.65 10.46
CA THR A 1126 -3.83 -7.21 10.66
C THR A 1126 -3.97 -6.43 9.35
N SER A 1127 -3.35 -6.95 8.28
CA SER A 1127 -3.46 -6.42 6.92
C SER A 1127 -4.93 -6.42 6.46
N PHE A 1128 -5.65 -7.52 6.63
CA PHE A 1128 -7.07 -7.63 6.30
C PHE A 1128 -7.95 -6.67 7.12
N ASP A 1129 -7.76 -6.60 8.44
CA ASP A 1129 -8.52 -5.71 9.32
C ASP A 1129 -8.30 -4.22 8.93
N GLY A 1130 -7.11 -3.88 8.42
CA GLY A 1130 -6.81 -2.54 7.87
C GLY A 1130 -7.48 -2.24 6.52
N CYS A 1131 -7.90 -3.28 5.78
CA CYS A 1131 -8.56 -3.15 4.48
C CYS A 1131 -10.09 -2.95 4.58
N ILE A 1132 -10.71 -3.37 5.69
CA ILE A 1132 -12.17 -3.41 5.82
C ILE A 1132 -12.69 -2.28 6.73
N ASN A 1133 -13.68 -1.51 6.24
CA ASN A 1133 -14.38 -0.52 7.05
C ASN A 1133 -15.60 -1.17 7.73
N SER A 1134 -15.66 -1.13 9.07
CA SER A 1134 -16.74 -1.72 9.89
C SER A 1134 -18.14 -1.14 9.61
N SER A 1135 -18.22 -0.02 8.88
CA SER A 1135 -19.45 0.69 8.50
C SER A 1135 -20.11 0.15 7.23
N VAL A 1136 -19.40 -0.64 6.42
CA VAL A 1136 -19.87 -1.13 5.10
C VAL A 1136 -20.22 -2.62 5.19
N ARG A 1137 -21.37 -3.03 4.64
CA ARG A 1137 -21.71 -4.46 4.51
C ARG A 1137 -20.80 -5.10 3.45
N THR A 1138 -19.71 -5.72 3.86
CA THR A 1138 -18.85 -6.53 2.99
C THR A 1138 -19.43 -7.93 2.81
N ALA A 1139 -19.20 -8.53 1.63
CA ALA A 1139 -19.47 -9.96 1.40
C ALA A 1139 -18.48 -10.80 2.21
N THR A 1140 -18.88 -11.97 2.70
CA THR A 1140 -18.04 -12.79 3.60
C THR A 1140 -18.20 -14.27 3.31
N PHE A 1141 -17.12 -15.05 3.40
CA PHE A 1141 -17.16 -16.49 3.15
C PHE A 1141 -17.90 -17.31 4.21
N VAL A 1142 -18.29 -16.73 5.34
CA VAL A 1142 -19.01 -17.44 6.40
C VAL A 1142 -20.50 -17.59 6.14
N ASP A 1143 -21.03 -16.91 5.13
CA ASP A 1143 -22.48 -16.93 4.89
C ASP A 1143 -22.92 -18.19 4.14
N LYS A 1144 -23.97 -18.80 4.69
CA LYS A 1144 -24.55 -20.03 4.18
C LYS A 1144 -25.15 -19.85 2.78
N GLU A 1145 -25.64 -18.68 2.41
CA GLU A 1145 -26.19 -18.40 1.07
C GLU A 1145 -25.12 -18.12 0.02
N LEU A 1146 -23.93 -17.69 0.44
CA LEU A 1146 -22.78 -17.61 -0.46
C LEU A 1146 -22.29 -19.04 -0.78
N LEU A 1147 -22.12 -19.88 0.24
CA LEU A 1147 -21.49 -21.21 0.08
C LEU A 1147 -22.48 -22.39 -0.07
N ASP A 1148 -23.80 -22.17 -0.20
CA ASP A 1148 -24.77 -23.26 -0.46
C ASP A 1148 -24.77 -23.77 -1.91
N ARG A 1149 -24.03 -23.08 -2.80
CA ARG A 1149 -23.91 -23.38 -4.23
C ARG A 1149 -22.45 -23.47 -4.63
N THR A 1150 -22.23 -24.07 -5.79
CA THR A 1150 -20.90 -24.03 -6.41
C THR A 1150 -20.57 -22.59 -6.76
N ILE A 1151 -19.47 -22.08 -6.22
CA ILE A 1151 -18.90 -20.77 -6.56
C ILE A 1151 -17.63 -21.00 -7.36
N THR A 1152 -17.46 -20.19 -8.39
CA THR A 1152 -16.26 -20.20 -9.24
C THR A 1152 -15.65 -18.81 -9.24
N PHE A 1153 -14.41 -18.72 -8.75
CA PHE A 1153 -13.56 -17.54 -8.85
C PHE A 1153 -12.51 -17.80 -9.91
N GLN A 1154 -12.29 -16.84 -10.80
CA GLN A 1154 -11.32 -16.94 -11.86
C GLN A 1154 -10.56 -15.62 -12.05
N THR A 1155 -9.27 -15.77 -12.32
CA THR A 1155 -8.33 -14.74 -12.79
C THR A 1155 -7.85 -15.10 -14.22
N THR A 1156 -6.72 -14.57 -14.68
CA THR A 1156 -6.11 -14.95 -15.97
C THR A 1156 -5.46 -16.32 -15.93
N ASP A 1157 -4.86 -16.67 -14.81
CA ASP A 1157 -4.01 -17.85 -14.56
C ASP A 1157 -4.67 -18.95 -13.72
N GLU A 1158 -5.73 -18.67 -12.96
CA GLU A 1158 -6.32 -19.68 -12.08
C GLU A 1158 -7.85 -19.65 -12.05
N ARG A 1159 -8.43 -20.82 -11.76
CA ARG A 1159 -9.86 -20.98 -11.46
C ARG A 1159 -10.08 -21.87 -10.25
N LEU A 1160 -10.57 -21.25 -9.19
CA LEU A 1160 -10.98 -21.88 -7.95
C LEU A 1160 -12.48 -22.17 -7.98
N THR A 1161 -12.85 -23.43 -7.78
CA THR A 1161 -14.25 -23.87 -7.70
C THR A 1161 -14.53 -24.48 -6.32
N PHE A 1162 -15.41 -23.85 -5.55
CA PHE A 1162 -15.80 -24.31 -4.22
C PHE A 1162 -17.16 -25.01 -4.30
N ASN A 1163 -17.25 -26.27 -3.90
CA ASN A 1163 -18.50 -27.03 -3.86
C ASN A 1163 -19.13 -27.04 -2.46
N PRO A 1164 -20.47 -27.07 -2.33
CA PRO A 1164 -21.17 -27.05 -1.04
C PRO A 1164 -20.91 -28.26 -0.13
N ASP A 1165 -20.31 -29.32 -0.66
CA ASP A 1165 -19.94 -30.52 0.08
C ASP A 1165 -18.52 -30.44 0.69
N TYR A 1166 -17.96 -29.22 0.78
CA TYR A 1166 -16.62 -28.93 1.29
C TYR A 1166 -15.48 -29.48 0.42
N SER A 1167 -15.78 -29.88 -0.82
CA SER A 1167 -14.77 -30.17 -1.85
C SER A 1167 -14.57 -28.96 -2.75
N GLY A 1168 -13.47 -28.93 -3.49
CA GLY A 1168 -13.25 -27.94 -4.54
C GLY A 1168 -12.17 -28.36 -5.52
N THR A 1169 -12.03 -27.55 -6.57
CA THR A 1169 -10.96 -27.72 -7.56
C THR A 1169 -10.24 -26.41 -7.82
N LEU A 1170 -8.92 -26.48 -7.87
CA LEU A 1170 -8.05 -25.44 -8.40
C LEU A 1170 -7.66 -25.89 -9.80
N ASN A 1171 -7.97 -25.07 -10.80
CA ASN A 1171 -7.56 -25.29 -12.17
C ASN A 1171 -6.53 -24.24 -12.54
N ASP A 1172 -5.39 -24.69 -13.01
CA ASP A 1172 -4.36 -23.84 -13.59
C ASP A 1172 -4.76 -23.54 -15.04
N ILE A 1173 -4.75 -22.27 -15.42
CA ILE A 1173 -5.22 -21.78 -16.70
C ILE A 1173 -4.03 -21.14 -17.41
N ASN A 1174 -3.76 -21.62 -18.61
CA ASN A 1174 -2.81 -20.96 -19.49
C ASN A 1174 -3.33 -19.55 -19.84
N GLU A 1175 -2.63 -18.51 -19.40
CA GLU A 1175 -3.08 -17.12 -19.55
C GLU A 1175 -3.28 -16.69 -21.02
N THR A 1176 -2.53 -17.29 -21.93
CA THR A 1176 -2.56 -16.96 -23.37
C THR A 1176 -3.71 -17.67 -24.10
N THR A 1177 -3.95 -18.94 -23.77
CA THR A 1177 -4.93 -19.77 -24.50
C THR A 1177 -6.28 -19.92 -23.78
N GLY A 1178 -6.33 -19.62 -22.48
CA GLY A 1178 -7.49 -19.83 -21.60
C GLY A 1178 -7.82 -21.31 -21.36
N VAL A 1179 -6.91 -22.23 -21.71
CA VAL A 1179 -7.09 -23.68 -21.54
C VAL A 1179 -6.65 -24.10 -20.14
N ILE A 1180 -7.43 -24.98 -19.51
CA ILE A 1180 -7.06 -25.60 -18.23
C ILE A 1180 -5.90 -26.58 -18.47
N GLU A 1181 -4.76 -26.31 -17.87
CA GLU A 1181 -3.54 -27.13 -17.98
C GLU A 1181 -3.52 -28.25 -16.95
N SER A 1182 -3.93 -27.93 -15.72
CA SER A 1182 -3.96 -28.88 -14.62
C SER A 1182 -5.20 -28.67 -13.73
N THR A 1183 -5.66 -29.74 -13.07
CA THR A 1183 -6.78 -29.68 -12.12
C THR A 1183 -6.40 -30.41 -10.84
N HIS A 1184 -6.38 -29.67 -9.74
CA HIS A 1184 -6.09 -30.16 -8.41
C HIS A 1184 -7.34 -30.14 -7.55
N SER A 1185 -7.59 -31.20 -6.79
CA SER A 1185 -8.71 -31.25 -5.84
C SER A 1185 -8.27 -30.77 -4.46
N PHE A 1186 -9.09 -29.96 -3.81
CA PHE A 1186 -8.87 -29.50 -2.44
C PHE A 1186 -10.10 -29.75 -1.56
N THR A 1187 -9.89 -29.66 -0.25
CA THR A 1187 -10.98 -29.59 0.74
C THR A 1187 -10.99 -28.22 1.38
N TRP A 1188 -12.15 -27.67 1.72
CA TRP A 1188 -12.24 -26.34 2.31
C TRP A 1188 -13.11 -26.32 3.57
N SER A 1189 -12.90 -25.31 4.41
CA SER A 1189 -13.60 -25.10 5.67
C SER A 1189 -13.63 -23.61 6.04
N ILE A 1190 -14.52 -23.23 6.94
CA ILE A 1190 -14.50 -21.91 7.56
C ILE A 1190 -13.45 -21.91 8.67
N HIS A 1191 -12.48 -20.99 8.59
CA HIS A 1191 -11.37 -20.93 9.53
C HIS A 1191 -11.61 -19.92 10.65
N ASP A 1192 -11.95 -18.68 10.29
CA ASP A 1192 -12.31 -17.61 11.22
C ASP A 1192 -13.72 -17.13 10.87
N ALA A 1193 -14.69 -17.55 11.70
CA ALA A 1193 -16.09 -17.23 11.48
C ALA A 1193 -16.42 -15.75 11.74
N ASP A 1194 -15.64 -15.09 12.61
CA ASP A 1194 -15.87 -13.70 13.00
C ASP A 1194 -15.35 -12.75 11.92
N ARG A 1195 -14.21 -13.09 11.28
CA ARG A 1195 -13.62 -12.31 10.17
C ARG A 1195 -14.08 -12.73 8.78
N GLY A 1196 -14.82 -13.83 8.63
CA GLY A 1196 -15.27 -14.27 7.30
C GLY A 1196 -14.19 -14.99 6.48
N ILE A 1197 -13.19 -15.59 7.13
CA ILE A 1197 -12.02 -16.20 6.48
C ILE A 1197 -12.27 -17.70 6.23
N LEU A 1198 -12.19 -18.13 4.98
CA LEU A 1198 -12.17 -19.56 4.64
C LEU A 1198 -10.74 -20.06 4.57
N LYS A 1199 -10.54 -21.35 4.84
CA LYS A 1199 -9.30 -22.07 4.59
C LYS A 1199 -9.57 -23.23 3.66
N PHE A 1200 -8.79 -23.40 2.61
CA PHE A 1200 -8.72 -24.65 1.87
C PHE A 1200 -7.35 -25.30 1.93
N VAL A 1201 -7.37 -26.63 1.82
CA VAL A 1201 -6.21 -27.50 1.95
C VAL A 1201 -6.15 -28.37 0.70
N LEU A 1202 -5.07 -28.20 -0.05
CA LEU A 1202 -4.73 -28.98 -1.23
C LEU A 1202 -3.56 -29.89 -0.85
N THR A 1203 -3.67 -31.17 -1.18
CA THR A 1203 -2.59 -32.14 -0.96
C THR A 1203 -2.22 -32.76 -2.30
N TYR A 1204 -0.95 -32.71 -2.64
CA TYR A 1204 -0.42 -33.28 -3.87
C TYR A 1204 0.91 -34.00 -3.58
N SER A 1205 1.36 -34.79 -4.54
CA SER A 1205 2.70 -35.36 -4.51
C SER A 1205 3.61 -34.48 -5.36
N ASP A 1206 4.71 -34.00 -4.79
CA ASP A 1206 5.75 -33.34 -5.58
C ASP A 1206 6.47 -34.33 -6.52
N ASP A 1207 7.39 -33.83 -7.32
CA ASP A 1207 8.17 -34.62 -8.28
C ASP A 1207 9.06 -35.68 -7.62
N ASN A 1208 9.35 -35.52 -6.32
CA ASN A 1208 10.05 -36.50 -5.49
C ASN A 1208 9.10 -37.53 -4.86
N ASN A 1209 7.83 -37.49 -5.24
CA ASN A 1209 6.76 -38.35 -4.76
C ASN A 1209 6.54 -38.21 -3.23
N GLN A 1210 6.93 -37.06 -2.67
CA GLN A 1210 6.65 -36.66 -1.28
C GLN A 1210 5.31 -35.93 -1.21
N SER A 1211 4.57 -36.16 -0.14
CA SER A 1211 3.26 -35.53 0.06
C SER A 1211 3.45 -34.09 0.51
N GLN A 1212 3.10 -33.13 -0.33
CA GLN A 1212 3.04 -31.72 -0.02
C GLN A 1212 1.62 -31.29 0.34
N SER A 1213 1.50 -30.27 1.18
CA SER A 1213 0.24 -29.64 1.55
C SER A 1213 0.35 -28.13 1.39
N LEU A 1214 -0.59 -27.56 0.66
CA LEU A 1214 -0.81 -26.11 0.56
C LEU A 1214 -2.04 -25.76 1.40
N ASN A 1215 -1.89 -24.81 2.33
CA ASN A 1215 -3.00 -24.22 3.07
C ASN A 1215 -3.21 -22.78 2.57
N GLN A 1216 -4.35 -22.49 1.96
CA GLN A 1216 -4.69 -21.12 1.54
C GLN A 1216 -5.90 -20.60 2.33
N TYR A 1217 -5.79 -19.37 2.80
CA TYR A 1217 -6.76 -18.64 3.58
C TYR A 1217 -7.22 -17.43 2.77
N LEU A 1218 -8.52 -17.29 2.55
CA LEU A 1218 -9.07 -16.24 1.70
C LEU A 1218 -10.09 -15.42 2.48
N ALA A 1219 -10.05 -14.10 2.29
CA ALA A 1219 -10.99 -13.14 2.86
C ALA A 1219 -11.40 -12.12 1.79
N ILE A 1220 -12.70 -11.79 1.70
CA ILE A 1220 -13.18 -10.78 0.76
C ILE A 1220 -13.02 -9.41 1.40
N THR A 1221 -12.29 -8.50 0.76
CA THR A 1221 -12.11 -7.12 1.23
C THR A 1221 -13.16 -6.19 0.65
N SER A 1222 -13.52 -6.37 -0.63
CA SER A 1222 -14.59 -5.63 -1.29
C SER A 1222 -15.19 -6.38 -2.48
N SER A 1223 -16.39 -5.98 -2.91
CA SER A 1223 -17.05 -6.55 -4.09
C SER A 1223 -18.10 -5.58 -4.64
N ASN A 1224 -18.21 -5.53 -5.97
CA ASN A 1224 -19.32 -4.86 -6.68
C ASN A 1224 -20.42 -5.86 -7.11
N GLY A 1225 -20.33 -7.13 -6.68
CA GLY A 1225 -21.25 -8.22 -7.03
C GLY A 1225 -20.96 -8.93 -8.35
N ILE A 1226 -20.00 -8.45 -9.13
CA ILE A 1226 -19.45 -9.08 -10.34
C ILE A 1226 -18.02 -9.58 -10.05
N GLU A 1227 -17.21 -8.69 -9.49
CA GLU A 1227 -15.83 -8.91 -9.09
C GLU A 1227 -15.70 -8.93 -7.56
N PHE A 1228 -14.68 -9.62 -7.08
CA PHE A 1228 -14.36 -9.81 -5.66
C PHE A 1228 -12.87 -9.53 -5.47
N ALA A 1229 -12.52 -8.47 -4.74
CA ALA A 1229 -11.17 -8.30 -4.23
C ALA A 1229 -10.98 -9.23 -3.04
N ILE A 1230 -10.00 -10.13 -3.15
CA ILE A 1230 -9.71 -11.14 -2.16
C ILE A 1230 -8.31 -10.88 -1.61
N LYS A 1231 -8.22 -10.81 -0.28
CA LYS A 1231 -6.97 -10.90 0.46
C LYS A 1231 -6.69 -12.38 0.74
N GLY A 1232 -5.52 -12.84 0.37
CA GLY A 1232 -5.08 -14.20 0.57
C GLY A 1232 -3.89 -14.30 1.50
N PHE A 1233 -3.81 -15.41 2.21
CA PHE A 1233 -2.58 -15.88 2.84
C PHE A 1233 -2.42 -17.36 2.51
N TRP A 1234 -1.26 -17.82 2.07
CA TRP A 1234 -1.01 -19.25 1.97
C TRP A 1234 0.32 -19.68 2.58
N ASP A 1235 0.32 -20.88 3.13
CA ASP A 1235 1.53 -21.57 3.58
C ASP A 1235 1.68 -22.88 2.79
N HIS A 1236 2.93 -23.22 2.48
CA HIS A 1236 3.27 -24.36 1.66
C HIS A 1236 4.32 -25.22 2.36
N THR A 1237 4.06 -26.52 2.52
CA THR A 1237 5.02 -27.40 3.23
C THR A 1237 6.33 -27.60 2.48
N ALA A 1238 6.37 -27.37 1.17
CA ALA A 1238 7.64 -27.42 0.42
C ALA A 1238 8.61 -26.30 0.83
N TRP A 1239 8.12 -25.19 1.42
CA TRP A 1239 9.00 -24.14 1.92
C TRP A 1239 9.63 -24.48 3.27
N GLU A 1240 9.24 -25.58 3.93
CA GLU A 1240 9.89 -26.03 5.18
C GLU A 1240 11.38 -26.37 5.02
N THR A 1241 11.86 -26.53 3.78
CA THR A 1241 13.27 -26.75 3.47
C THR A 1241 14.07 -25.46 3.25
N GLU A 1242 13.40 -24.32 3.11
CA GLU A 1242 14.05 -23.01 2.94
C GLU A 1242 14.64 -22.50 4.26
N SER A 1243 15.82 -21.90 4.21
CA SER A 1243 16.57 -21.50 5.41
C SER A 1243 15.96 -20.32 6.18
N ASP A 1244 15.16 -19.51 5.50
CA ASP A 1244 14.46 -18.31 5.97
C ASP A 1244 12.99 -18.59 6.33
N TYR A 1245 12.49 -19.80 6.10
CA TYR A 1245 11.12 -20.20 6.44
C TYR A 1245 11.00 -20.72 7.89
N THR A 1246 10.04 -20.16 8.64
CA THR A 1246 9.60 -20.72 9.93
C THR A 1246 8.21 -21.32 9.81
N THR A 1247 7.97 -22.48 10.42
CA THR A 1247 6.68 -23.17 10.41
C THR A 1247 5.52 -22.22 10.78
N GLY A 1248 4.53 -22.14 9.88
CA GLY A 1248 3.35 -21.27 10.05
C GLY A 1248 3.51 -19.86 9.48
N GLN A 1249 4.60 -19.60 8.75
CA GLN A 1249 4.75 -18.45 7.88
C GLN A 1249 4.34 -18.78 6.44
N GLY A 1250 4.15 -17.75 5.62
CA GLY A 1250 3.61 -17.86 4.27
C GLY A 1250 3.67 -16.54 3.52
N GLU A 1251 2.92 -16.42 2.44
CA GLU A 1251 2.77 -15.21 1.62
C GLU A 1251 1.44 -14.52 1.94
N ILE A 1252 1.41 -13.19 1.94
CA ILE A 1252 0.17 -12.40 1.86
C ILE A 1252 0.06 -11.83 0.45
N PHE A 1253 -1.11 -11.98 -0.18
CA PHE A 1253 -1.36 -11.42 -1.50
C PHE A 1253 -2.76 -10.80 -1.60
N SER A 1254 -2.95 -9.98 -2.64
CA SER A 1254 -4.25 -9.42 -2.99
C SER A 1254 -4.55 -9.64 -4.45
N ARG A 1255 -5.74 -10.17 -4.77
CA ARG A 1255 -6.11 -10.46 -6.15
C ARG A 1255 -7.61 -10.27 -6.38
N THR A 1256 -7.97 -9.81 -7.58
CA THR A 1256 -9.36 -9.62 -8.00
C THR A 1256 -9.83 -10.84 -8.76
N TYR A 1257 -10.92 -11.43 -8.32
CA TYR A 1257 -11.55 -12.58 -8.97
C TYR A 1257 -12.90 -12.21 -9.56
N SER A 1258 -13.25 -12.84 -10.67
CA SER A 1258 -14.60 -12.77 -11.25
C SER A 1258 -15.06 -14.15 -11.71
N HIS A 1259 -16.34 -14.29 -12.06
CA HIS A 1259 -16.81 -15.55 -12.65
C HIS A 1259 -16.32 -15.66 -14.10
N PRO A 1260 -15.90 -16.86 -14.60
CA PRO A 1260 -15.41 -17.07 -15.97
C PRO A 1260 -16.26 -16.42 -17.07
N ASP A 1261 -17.58 -16.60 -16.96
CA ASP A 1261 -18.52 -16.13 -17.95
C ASP A 1261 -18.86 -14.64 -17.81
N ALA A 1262 -18.46 -13.98 -16.71
CA ALA A 1262 -18.89 -12.61 -16.42
C ALA A 1262 -18.44 -11.64 -17.50
N LYS A 1263 -17.14 -11.60 -17.81
CA LYS A 1263 -16.55 -10.70 -18.81
C LYS A 1263 -17.16 -10.90 -20.19
N SER A 1264 -17.19 -12.14 -20.69
CA SER A 1264 -17.75 -12.44 -22.02
C SER A 1264 -19.24 -12.09 -22.15
N LYS A 1265 -20.02 -12.20 -21.07
CA LYS A 1265 -21.43 -11.79 -21.04
C LYS A 1265 -21.58 -10.29 -21.02
N ILE A 1266 -20.75 -9.59 -20.25
CA ILE A 1266 -20.71 -8.13 -20.17
C ILE A 1266 -20.32 -7.53 -21.52
N ASP A 1267 -19.25 -8.01 -22.15
CA ASP A 1267 -18.78 -7.55 -23.46
C ASP A 1267 -19.80 -7.80 -24.59
N GLY A 1268 -20.73 -8.73 -24.39
CA GLY A 1268 -21.81 -9.05 -25.32
C GLY A 1268 -23.09 -8.21 -25.15
N LEU A 1269 -23.20 -7.42 -24.08
CA LEU A 1269 -24.32 -6.48 -23.84
C LEU A 1269 -24.09 -5.14 -24.53
#